data_AF-T0CHX5-F1
#
_entry.id   AF-T0CHX5-F1
#
_cell.length_a   1.000
_cell.length_b   1.000
_cell.length_c   1.000
_cell.angle_alpha   90.00
_cell.angle_beta   90.00
_cell.angle_gamma   90.00
#
_symmetry.space_group_name_H-M   'P 1'
#
loop_
_entity.id
_entity.type
_entity.pdbx_description
1 polymer ?
#
loop_
_entity_poly.entity_id
_entity_poly.type
_entity_poly.pdbx_seq_one_letter_code
_entity_poly.pdbx_strand_id
1 'polypeptide(L)'
;MHKKAFGLLSVLLLTLTVLTQYSQVDRSEYSYFSTRAPASVADMERLETLLAVDKLDYYIGEYINNFGKKIDDEALGELKKVELDYIVDKYSTDSRIFDAKKYDAIIYDILKERLGKKPSGSKASYEWGYNFFKNKLNEGFTLLDSKIKPKDDSAITKVEPRSEFTLPDQGIKNGELTLDADHYISNRTTRAVFWEAVESNRDVEFHLENSREFLKNLQANGGQILKEIRPFANNYNKIYAVQYPGESTYRYAITAIGGKDRLNHLMLQFGLSKRGHTVTNKVRIFGDLDDTHKMMEDELSGIFRHLPKSERVIIGQKGAIERTFETLWKVRALKNLYDDEPDLVLSHVSDKLKDSFKDLMADGDIKKYDIFKNKKDIETAFTKLEKTIKAKGIEPFEFKKYDYDNYVISMSDIVFKNSKGEDVVWRVVANSWGDEISPLAKALKNTGHKNITYIGTAGAFPDKGYSVGDLVIPSHTRLDGESKKLRGTIMNIDGAKVGGTVDHVYSPFIETNEWLKESSSHSEFVEVEVSHLRKILNGQDDDLQAYLLISDVLKSEGETLASATGAKRRNSLNKLLYAMLDRDKVGIPQGINTADNHIGILRSTIDKVLGNKANTLKYYIFSMLKDNKNISEAEIQAAVDSVDNFSDNYFTKRITESSEVSSYVLRKLEEFGHMPKISIDKEFVDGKWHPKTGKIIINIHADTQELVDQYKEVAKDFENEIAKVSKFCEINFVRGPPSSEFVTIPKYVGLDSDYLVNLYSQSAFKQAGLDAQVTYNGNLKFNFLPTVNNSDVCVDEKFCHLSFFKPDQATKDLLVDFDSHTKFKAQFNKDPVEMFNNMIEWANQIKQTNYSFEVVVEKNVTLEDGKLAEIVPDIDPDKGLLVKVRFTKEGYKNPLVLLEEAIHVNQITRGDDFLKHPVFWAEAALNAKHGSMRSREFLARAEVDAMDKLTNLMRSHFSGNAEAALSKIEQYAEVRKAHASKIANNLKKKVRAEKTIRNGLAKQWKSLHKALEAQDLKLDDYIASNNRKKVAELIEAYMPWEQMEPTEIAAWQKWLKEIENPSDDFFVSFRGLGDDLVRESDDGGHFLMAKLLTKNQGSYTRRLRSLKTYFDKKISKKAGVHMPVEFQSLAGVFKGHSVEPLGSPYLSGSVLSVADNFASEYQGQKIAALKMSENRSLLNLVSNYNELEEMIPLIVFPDEIISIEPAGDTEAIQDSVEEKIGRPLKDTELKRSAVQSDSDYKIRATLEWWKQIDPTGITPTNSTKTCKGVIKMFLSQQ
;
A
#
# COMPACT_ATOMS: atom_id res chain seq x y z
N MET A 1 -8.38 85.11 -25.46
CA MET A 1 -9.09 84.66 -26.69
C MET A 1 -9.52 83.22 -26.48
N HIS A 2 -10.81 82.96 -26.71
CA HIS A 2 -11.50 81.68 -27.01
C HIS A 2 -10.93 80.35 -26.46
N LYS A 3 -11.61 79.69 -25.50
CA LYS A 3 -12.83 78.85 -25.60
C LYS A 3 -12.50 77.35 -25.80
N LYS A 4 -13.02 76.57 -24.84
CA LYS A 4 -13.65 75.23 -24.97
C LYS A 4 -12.79 74.02 -25.36
N ALA A 5 -12.47 73.20 -24.36
CA ALA A 5 -13.02 71.85 -24.15
C ALA A 5 -12.55 71.38 -22.74
N PHE A 6 -13.47 71.28 -21.77
CA PHE A 6 -13.89 70.01 -21.14
C PHE A 6 -12.71 69.15 -20.66
N GLY A 7 -12.44 68.99 -19.37
CA GLY A 7 -13.35 68.45 -18.36
C GLY A 7 -13.02 66.96 -18.19
N LEU A 8 -12.59 66.55 -16.99
CA LEU A 8 -11.99 65.25 -16.61
C LEU A 8 -10.48 65.09 -16.92
N LEU A 9 -9.61 65.69 -16.10
CA LEU A 9 -8.29 65.09 -15.81
C LEU A 9 -7.62 65.61 -14.52
N SER A 10 -8.27 66.48 -13.75
CA SER A 10 -7.65 67.11 -12.56
C SER A 10 -8.09 66.50 -11.22
N VAL A 11 -8.85 65.40 -11.25
CA VAL A 11 -9.20 64.58 -10.06
C VAL A 11 -8.49 63.22 -10.08
N LEU A 12 -7.75 62.87 -11.15
CA LEU A 12 -7.01 61.60 -11.26
C LEU A 12 -5.50 61.71 -11.02
N LEU A 13 -4.96 62.92 -10.79
CA LEU A 13 -3.52 63.13 -10.59
C LEU A 13 -3.10 63.32 -9.11
N LEU A 14 -4.03 63.19 -8.15
CA LEU A 14 -3.72 63.16 -6.72
C LEU A 14 -3.80 61.75 -6.09
N THR A 15 -4.04 60.72 -6.88
CA THR A 15 -4.21 59.32 -6.42
C THR A 15 -3.15 58.34 -6.91
N LEU A 16 -2.04 58.81 -7.52
CA LEU A 16 -1.01 57.93 -8.10
C LEU A 16 0.43 58.17 -7.59
N THR A 17 0.59 58.85 -6.45
CA THR A 17 1.90 59.04 -5.77
C THR A 17 1.91 58.62 -4.30
N VAL A 18 0.98 57.75 -3.87
CA VAL A 18 0.99 57.08 -2.53
C VAL A 18 1.21 55.56 -2.65
N LEU A 19 1.52 55.06 -3.84
CA LEU A 19 1.80 53.64 -4.10
C LEU A 19 3.24 53.45 -4.58
N THR A 20 4.23 53.67 -3.70
CA THR A 20 5.60 53.11 -3.79
C THR A 20 6.48 53.60 -2.65
N GLN A 21 6.06 53.43 -1.39
CA GLN A 21 6.96 53.57 -0.24
C GLN A 21 6.37 52.95 1.03
N TYR A 22 6.13 51.63 1.02
CA TYR A 22 6.00 50.81 2.24
C TYR A 22 6.31 49.36 1.89
N SER A 23 7.60 49.06 1.72
CA SER A 23 8.11 47.69 1.65
C SER A 23 9.46 47.63 2.37
N GLN A 24 9.43 47.82 3.68
CA GLN A 24 10.40 47.33 4.65
C GLN A 24 9.85 47.69 6.04
N VAL A 25 8.86 46.90 6.47
CA VAL A 25 8.53 46.81 7.89
C VAL A 25 9.22 45.53 8.37
N ASP A 26 10.10 45.73 9.34
CA ASP A 26 10.77 44.74 10.16
C ASP A 26 9.81 43.60 10.54
N ARG A 27 10.07 42.39 10.03
CA ARG A 27 9.31 41.16 10.33
C ARG A 27 9.84 40.45 11.57
N SER A 28 10.30 41.19 12.58
CA SER A 28 10.88 40.62 13.80
C SER A 28 10.04 40.82 15.07
N GLU A 29 8.99 41.66 15.07
CA GLU A 29 8.20 41.90 16.30
C GLU A 29 6.70 42.15 16.04
N TYR A 30 5.97 41.11 15.62
CA TYR A 30 4.51 41.04 15.86
C TYR A 30 4.11 39.59 16.12
N SER A 31 4.34 39.11 17.35
CA SER A 31 3.61 37.97 17.88
C SER A 31 2.15 38.39 18.11
N TYR A 32 1.35 38.39 17.04
CA TYR A 32 -0.10 38.30 17.19
C TYR A 32 -0.42 36.91 17.73
N PHE A 33 -0.47 36.78 19.05
CA PHE A 33 -1.37 35.81 19.65
C PHE A 33 -2.77 36.17 19.15
N SER A 34 -3.23 35.53 18.07
CA SER A 34 -4.63 35.62 17.68
C SER A 34 -5.43 35.12 18.89
N THR A 35 -6.09 36.05 19.56
CA THR A 35 -6.99 35.72 20.66
C THR A 35 -8.16 34.99 20.01
N ARG A 36 -8.17 33.66 20.20
CA ARG A 36 -9.24 32.77 19.72
C ARG A 36 -10.56 33.30 20.28
N ALA A 37 -11.50 33.68 19.41
CA ALA A 37 -12.86 33.92 19.87
C ALA A 37 -13.43 32.55 20.28
N PRO A 38 -13.85 32.33 21.53
CA PRO A 38 -14.50 31.08 21.89
C PRO A 38 -15.76 30.92 21.03
N ALA A 39 -16.02 29.70 20.54
CA ALA A 39 -17.33 29.36 20.02
C ALA A 39 -18.40 29.84 21.03
N SER A 40 -19.47 30.48 20.55
CA SER A 40 -20.42 31.09 21.48
C SER A 40 -21.01 30.01 22.39
N VAL A 41 -21.06 30.28 23.70
CA VAL A 41 -21.68 29.35 24.68
C VAL A 41 -23.10 28.98 24.25
N ALA A 42 -23.81 29.95 23.65
CA ALA A 42 -25.15 29.77 23.09
C ALA A 42 -25.21 28.71 21.97
N ASP A 43 -24.21 28.60 21.10
CA ASP A 43 -24.18 27.59 20.04
C ASP A 43 -24.05 26.17 20.60
N MET A 44 -23.25 25.99 21.66
CA MET A 44 -23.08 24.69 22.31
C MET A 44 -24.31 24.30 23.15
N GLU A 45 -24.92 25.25 23.85
CA GLU A 45 -26.20 25.06 24.55
C GLU A 45 -27.32 24.69 23.57
N ARG A 46 -27.33 25.28 22.37
CA ARG A 46 -28.26 24.93 21.31
C ARG A 46 -28.07 23.49 20.84
N LEU A 47 -26.85 23.06 20.57
CA LEU A 47 -26.55 21.68 20.20
C LEU A 47 -26.95 20.69 21.32
N GLU A 48 -26.68 21.01 22.58
CA GLU A 48 -27.08 20.18 23.73
C GLU A 48 -28.60 20.02 23.81
N THR A 49 -29.33 21.12 23.57
CA THR A 49 -30.79 21.13 23.51
C THR A 49 -31.30 20.26 22.37
N LEU A 50 -30.73 20.38 21.17
CA LEU A 50 -31.12 19.56 20.02
C LEU A 50 -30.83 18.08 20.22
N LEU A 51 -29.72 17.73 20.88
CA LEU A 51 -29.42 16.35 21.28
C LEU A 51 -30.48 15.81 22.26
N ALA A 52 -30.90 16.63 23.23
CA ALA A 52 -31.94 16.24 24.19
C ALA A 52 -33.32 16.10 23.52
N VAL A 53 -33.65 16.94 22.55
CA VAL A 53 -34.84 16.80 21.70
C VAL A 53 -34.79 15.49 20.91
N ASP A 54 -33.70 15.22 20.20
CA ASP A 54 -33.55 13.98 19.41
C ASP A 54 -33.64 12.74 20.30
N LYS A 55 -33.07 12.80 21.51
CA LYS A 55 -33.19 11.76 22.54
C LYS A 55 -34.63 11.52 22.98
N LEU A 56 -35.41 12.58 23.18
CA LEU A 56 -36.82 12.48 23.58
C LEU A 56 -37.69 11.92 22.45
N ASP A 57 -37.51 12.41 21.23
CA ASP A 57 -38.23 11.93 20.04
C ASP A 57 -37.94 10.43 19.80
N TYR A 58 -36.66 10.04 19.85
CA TYR A 58 -36.25 8.63 19.76
C TYR A 58 -36.87 7.77 20.87
N TYR A 59 -36.96 8.30 22.11
CA TYR A 59 -37.64 7.60 23.20
C TYR A 59 -39.13 7.44 22.96
N ILE A 60 -39.82 8.45 22.42
CA ILE A 60 -41.25 8.37 22.09
C ILE A 60 -41.49 7.27 21.05
N GLY A 61 -40.65 7.19 20.01
CA GLY A 61 -40.70 6.09 19.03
C GLY A 61 -40.54 4.72 19.68
N GLU A 62 -39.52 4.53 20.51
CA GLU A 62 -39.30 3.27 21.24
C GLU A 62 -40.43 2.94 22.23
N TYR A 63 -41.00 3.96 22.87
CA TYR A 63 -42.14 3.82 23.78
C TYR A 63 -43.37 3.35 23.02
N ILE A 64 -43.70 3.97 21.88
CA ILE A 64 -44.82 3.56 21.01
C ILE A 64 -44.65 2.10 20.59
N ASN A 65 -43.45 1.72 20.13
CA ASN A 65 -43.18 0.38 19.58
C ASN A 65 -43.22 -0.72 20.65
N ASN A 66 -42.66 -0.46 21.85
CA ASN A 66 -42.45 -1.50 22.86
C ASN A 66 -43.46 -1.46 24.03
N PHE A 67 -43.99 -0.29 24.36
CA PHE A 67 -44.90 -0.08 25.49
C PHE A 67 -46.29 0.42 25.07
N GLY A 68 -46.44 0.99 23.88
CA GLY A 68 -47.69 1.58 23.38
C GLY A 68 -48.90 0.64 23.44
N LYS A 69 -48.70 -0.68 23.28
CA LYS A 69 -49.76 -1.70 23.43
C LYS A 69 -50.35 -1.83 24.84
N LYS A 70 -49.74 -1.20 25.84
CA LYS A 70 -50.18 -1.25 27.25
C LYS A 70 -50.96 -0.01 27.70
N ILE A 71 -51.11 0.98 26.82
CA ILE A 71 -51.93 2.17 27.05
C ILE A 71 -53.16 2.13 26.15
N ASP A 72 -54.13 3.01 26.39
CA ASP A 72 -55.36 3.05 25.60
C ASP A 72 -55.12 3.52 24.16
N ASP A 73 -55.92 3.00 23.22
CA ASP A 73 -55.77 3.25 21.77
C ASP A 73 -55.91 4.73 21.39
N GLU A 74 -56.73 5.49 22.13
CA GLU A 74 -56.92 6.93 21.93
C GLU A 74 -55.62 7.68 22.27
N ALA A 75 -55.02 7.41 23.44
CA ALA A 75 -53.74 7.97 23.83
C ALA A 75 -52.60 7.53 22.89
N LEU A 76 -52.56 6.25 22.49
CA LEU A 76 -51.57 5.76 21.52
C LEU A 76 -51.70 6.48 20.17
N GLY A 77 -52.94 6.69 19.71
CA GLY A 77 -53.23 7.40 18.47
C GLY A 77 -52.77 8.86 18.48
N GLU A 78 -52.92 9.56 19.59
CA GLU A 78 -52.40 10.93 19.75
C GLU A 78 -50.87 10.96 19.86
N LEU A 79 -50.25 10.00 20.56
CA LEU A 79 -48.79 9.96 20.69
C LEU A 79 -48.11 9.72 19.33
N LYS A 80 -48.71 8.92 18.44
CA LYS A 80 -48.22 8.71 17.07
C LYS A 80 -48.25 9.95 16.17
N LYS A 81 -49.04 10.97 16.52
CA LYS A 81 -49.14 12.25 15.78
C LYS A 81 -48.18 13.31 16.31
N VAL A 82 -47.36 12.98 17.30
CA VAL A 82 -46.37 13.90 17.85
C VAL A 82 -45.23 14.01 16.85
N GLU A 83 -45.15 15.16 16.19
CA GLU A 83 -44.08 15.49 15.25
C GLU A 83 -42.90 16.17 15.99
N LEU A 84 -41.71 16.07 15.41
CA LEU A 84 -40.49 16.66 15.95
C LEU A 84 -40.61 18.16 16.23
N ASP A 85 -41.21 18.92 15.31
CA ASP A 85 -41.35 20.37 15.45
C ASP A 85 -42.20 20.76 16.67
N TYR A 86 -43.20 19.95 17.02
CA TYR A 86 -43.93 20.12 18.28
C TYR A 86 -43.03 19.93 19.51
N ILE A 87 -42.13 18.94 19.49
CA ILE A 87 -41.20 18.69 20.60
C ILE A 87 -40.24 19.88 20.74
N VAL A 88 -39.70 20.36 19.61
CA VAL A 88 -38.81 21.52 19.57
C VAL A 88 -39.51 22.75 20.14
N ASP A 89 -40.70 23.10 19.65
CA ASP A 89 -41.41 24.31 20.06
C ASP A 89 -41.83 24.27 21.54
N LYS A 90 -42.26 23.10 22.03
CA LYS A 90 -42.86 22.97 23.36
C LYS A 90 -41.86 22.70 24.48
N TYR A 91 -40.81 21.93 24.20
CA TYR A 91 -39.95 21.36 25.24
C TYR A 91 -38.48 21.80 25.17
N SER A 92 -38.04 22.58 24.16
CA SER A 92 -36.64 23.03 24.07
C SER A 92 -36.14 23.81 25.30
N THR A 93 -37.04 24.44 26.06
CA THR A 93 -36.69 25.16 27.31
C THR A 93 -37.00 24.36 28.59
N ASP A 94 -37.50 23.12 28.47
CA ASP A 94 -37.88 22.28 29.60
C ASP A 94 -36.67 21.48 30.09
N SER A 95 -36.17 21.77 31.29
CA SER A 95 -34.99 21.08 31.84
C SER A 95 -35.15 19.57 32.02
N ARG A 96 -36.38 19.03 31.96
CA ARG A 96 -36.65 17.60 32.04
C ARG A 96 -36.18 16.82 30.80
N ILE A 97 -36.03 17.46 29.63
CA ILE A 97 -35.59 16.77 28.40
C ILE A 97 -34.15 16.24 28.50
N PHE A 98 -33.35 16.76 29.43
CA PHE A 98 -31.97 16.32 29.58
C PHE A 98 -31.83 14.98 30.33
N ASP A 99 -32.85 14.53 31.06
CA ASP A 99 -32.86 13.26 31.81
C ASP A 99 -33.98 12.32 31.34
N ALA A 100 -33.59 11.23 30.66
CA ALA A 100 -34.50 10.21 30.16
C ALA A 100 -35.36 9.54 31.26
N LYS A 101 -34.97 9.64 32.53
CA LYS A 101 -35.82 9.17 33.66
C LYS A 101 -37.07 10.02 33.86
N LYS A 102 -37.12 11.23 33.31
CA LYS A 102 -38.27 12.14 33.38
C LYS A 102 -39.24 12.01 32.21
N TYR A 103 -38.88 11.24 31.17
CA TYR A 103 -39.62 11.21 29.91
C TYR A 103 -41.04 10.67 30.03
N ASP A 104 -41.31 9.72 30.91
CA ASP A 104 -42.69 9.23 31.12
C ASP A 104 -43.62 10.34 31.61
N ALA A 105 -43.11 11.27 32.43
CA ALA A 105 -43.88 12.41 32.87
C ALA A 105 -44.13 13.40 31.72
N ILE A 106 -43.16 13.57 30.83
CA ILE A 106 -43.31 14.37 29.61
C ILE A 106 -44.36 13.74 28.69
N ILE A 107 -44.31 12.43 28.45
CA ILE A 107 -45.32 11.70 27.67
C ILE A 107 -46.72 11.91 28.25
N TYR A 108 -46.88 11.79 29.58
CA TYR A 108 -48.17 12.04 30.24
C TYR A 108 -48.68 13.48 30.01
N ASP A 109 -47.78 14.47 30.06
CA ASP A 109 -48.12 15.88 29.81
C ASP A 109 -48.51 16.10 28.33
N ILE A 110 -47.77 15.51 27.38
CA ILE A 110 -48.11 15.54 25.94
C ILE A 110 -49.50 14.97 25.70
N LEU A 111 -49.79 13.79 26.27
CA LEU A 111 -51.09 13.13 26.13
C LEU A 111 -52.23 13.97 26.72
N LYS A 112 -52.01 14.55 27.91
CA LYS A 112 -53.01 15.42 28.56
C LYS A 112 -53.34 16.65 27.70
N GLU A 113 -52.34 17.22 27.04
CA GLU A 113 -52.51 18.36 26.13
C GLU A 113 -53.23 17.94 24.83
N ARG A 114 -52.71 16.92 24.14
CA ARG A 114 -53.21 16.47 22.83
C ARG A 114 -54.64 15.91 22.90
N LEU A 115 -54.98 15.22 23.99
CA LEU A 115 -56.34 14.72 24.22
C LEU A 115 -57.34 15.82 24.63
N GLY A 116 -56.86 17.00 25.08
CA GLY A 116 -57.70 18.05 25.66
C GLY A 116 -58.40 17.67 26.98
N LYS A 117 -58.08 16.50 27.54
CA LYS A 117 -58.64 15.93 28.78
C LYS A 117 -57.56 15.13 29.52
N LYS A 118 -57.83 14.79 30.78
CA LYS A 118 -56.94 13.90 31.54
C LYS A 118 -56.89 12.51 30.85
N PRO A 119 -55.70 11.92 30.64
CA PRO A 119 -55.59 10.55 30.14
C PRO A 119 -56.38 9.56 31.00
N SER A 120 -56.91 8.51 30.37
CA SER A 120 -57.83 7.56 31.01
C SER A 120 -57.20 6.80 32.19
N GLY A 121 -55.89 6.56 32.13
CA GLY A 121 -55.11 5.90 33.17
C GLY A 121 -54.51 6.83 34.23
N SER A 122 -54.03 6.25 35.33
CA SER A 122 -53.23 6.98 36.32
C SER A 122 -51.85 7.32 35.72
N LYS A 123 -51.12 8.29 36.29
CA LYS A 123 -49.77 8.62 35.78
C LYS A 123 -48.86 7.39 35.73
N ALA A 124 -48.98 6.49 36.72
CA ALA A 124 -48.23 5.24 36.79
C ALA A 124 -48.54 4.24 35.67
N SER A 125 -49.73 4.28 35.05
CA SER A 125 -50.05 3.38 33.93
C SER A 125 -49.36 3.76 32.62
N TYR A 126 -48.80 4.98 32.54
CA TYR A 126 -48.00 5.45 31.41
C TYR A 126 -46.49 5.41 31.69
N GLU A 127 -46.06 4.81 32.82
CA GLU A 127 -44.63 4.70 33.16
C GLU A 127 -43.99 3.46 32.54
N TRP A 128 -43.03 3.65 31.64
CA TRP A 128 -42.24 2.56 31.10
C TRP A 128 -41.05 2.28 32.02
N GLY A 129 -41.18 1.27 32.88
CA GLY A 129 -40.17 0.87 33.88
C GLY A 129 -38.83 0.35 33.34
N TYR A 130 -38.49 0.57 32.06
CA TYR A 130 -37.26 0.07 31.44
C TYR A 130 -36.04 0.95 31.72
N ASN A 131 -35.63 1.02 32.99
CA ASN A 131 -34.56 1.90 33.47
C ASN A 131 -33.19 1.67 32.79
N PHE A 132 -32.90 0.45 32.33
CA PHE A 132 -31.67 0.17 31.58
C PHE A 132 -31.61 0.97 30.27
N PHE A 133 -32.70 1.01 29.51
CA PHE A 133 -32.76 1.77 28.27
C PHE A 133 -32.65 3.28 28.52
N LYS A 134 -33.38 3.80 29.53
CA LYS A 134 -33.27 5.21 29.95
C LYS A 134 -31.84 5.59 30.37
N ASN A 135 -31.15 4.73 31.11
CA ASN A 135 -29.75 4.96 31.48
C ASN A 135 -28.85 5.02 30.24
N LYS A 136 -29.05 4.10 29.27
CA LYS A 136 -28.31 4.14 28.00
C LYS A 136 -28.60 5.41 27.18
N LEU A 137 -29.84 5.88 27.17
CA LEU A 137 -30.19 7.15 26.53
C LEU A 137 -29.50 8.34 27.19
N ASN A 138 -29.30 8.32 28.51
CA ASN A 138 -28.54 9.36 29.20
C ASN A 138 -27.02 9.26 28.97
N GLU A 139 -26.50 8.08 28.63
CA GLU A 139 -25.11 7.89 28.22
C GLU A 139 -24.86 8.33 26.76
N GLY A 140 -25.84 8.16 25.87
CA GLY A 140 -25.85 8.66 24.49
C GLY A 140 -26.52 10.03 24.36
N PHE A 141 -26.54 10.60 23.15
CA PHE A 141 -27.06 11.95 22.89
C PHE A 141 -26.52 13.01 23.86
N THR A 142 -25.21 12.98 24.11
CA THR A 142 -24.55 13.88 25.06
C THR A 142 -23.35 14.58 24.44
N LEU A 143 -23.04 15.76 24.99
CA LEU A 143 -21.80 16.48 24.75
C LEU A 143 -20.84 16.21 25.90
N LEU A 144 -19.61 15.83 25.56
CA LEU A 144 -18.57 15.52 26.54
C LEU A 144 -17.36 16.39 26.33
N ASP A 145 -16.71 16.77 27.43
CA ASP A 145 -15.39 17.38 27.36
C ASP A 145 -14.39 16.37 26.80
N SER A 146 -13.74 16.75 25.70
CA SER A 146 -12.66 15.95 25.15
C SER A 146 -11.43 16.05 26.04
N LYS A 147 -10.88 14.89 26.41
CA LYS A 147 -9.56 14.81 27.06
C LYS A 147 -8.41 14.97 26.07
N ILE A 148 -8.71 14.95 24.76
CA ILE A 148 -7.73 15.06 23.69
C ILE A 148 -7.46 16.53 23.43
N LYS A 149 -6.20 16.93 23.54
CA LYS A 149 -5.74 18.29 23.28
C LYS A 149 -4.65 18.24 22.21
N PRO A 150 -5.02 18.41 20.93
CA PRO A 150 -4.04 18.54 19.86
C PRO A 150 -3.05 19.68 20.15
N LYS A 151 -1.76 19.47 19.88
CA LYS A 151 -0.75 20.53 19.82
C LYS A 151 -1.09 21.47 18.66
N ASP A 152 -0.73 22.75 18.72
CA ASP A 152 -0.92 23.68 17.62
C ASP A 152 0.41 23.85 16.88
N ASP A 153 0.51 23.25 15.68
CA ASP A 153 1.67 23.32 14.80
C ASP A 153 1.34 24.09 13.50
N SER A 154 0.25 24.87 13.49
CA SER A 154 -0.22 25.63 12.31
C SER A 154 0.73 26.73 11.82
N ALA A 155 1.64 27.17 12.69
CA ALA A 155 2.73 28.08 12.32
C ALA A 155 3.83 27.38 11.51
N ILE A 156 3.87 26.04 11.53
CA ILE A 156 4.98 25.20 11.07
C ILE A 156 4.58 24.42 9.81
N THR A 157 3.33 23.97 9.74
CA THR A 157 2.80 23.14 8.64
C THR A 157 1.32 23.43 8.44
N LYS A 158 0.74 22.94 7.33
CA LYS A 158 -0.72 22.96 7.07
C LYS A 158 -1.13 21.73 6.26
N VAL A 159 -2.36 21.24 6.45
CA VAL A 159 -2.93 20.12 5.66
C VAL A 159 -4.21 20.59 4.98
N GLU A 160 -4.23 20.55 3.66
CA GLU A 160 -5.42 20.91 2.88
C GLU A 160 -6.36 19.71 2.70
N PRO A 161 -7.69 19.93 2.61
CA PRO A 161 -8.64 18.87 2.32
C PRO A 161 -8.40 18.29 0.92
N ARG A 162 -8.60 16.98 0.79
CA ARG A 162 -8.50 16.27 -0.49
C ARG A 162 -9.57 16.72 -1.47
N SER A 163 -10.77 17.00 -0.96
CA SER A 163 -11.86 17.61 -1.73
C SER A 163 -12.74 18.48 -0.83
N GLU A 164 -13.29 19.53 -1.43
CA GLU A 164 -14.28 20.43 -0.81
C GLU A 164 -15.41 20.66 -1.82
N PHE A 165 -16.66 20.49 -1.40
CA PHE A 165 -17.84 20.76 -2.22
C PHE A 165 -19.08 21.04 -1.35
N THR A 166 -20.10 21.68 -1.92
CA THR A 166 -21.40 21.84 -1.26
C THR A 166 -22.18 20.53 -1.39
N LEU A 167 -22.71 20.01 -0.27
CA LEU A 167 -23.45 18.75 -0.30
C LEU A 167 -24.67 18.87 -1.23
N PRO A 168 -24.77 18.04 -2.28
CA PRO A 168 -25.94 18.07 -3.15
C PRO A 168 -27.16 17.51 -2.42
N ASP A 169 -28.30 18.21 -2.51
CA ASP A 169 -29.59 17.67 -2.07
C ASP A 169 -29.97 16.52 -3.01
N GLN A 170 -29.96 15.29 -2.49
CA GLN A 170 -30.27 14.09 -3.25
C GLN A 170 -31.78 13.97 -3.55
N GLY A 171 -32.63 14.84 -3.00
CA GLY A 171 -34.07 14.89 -3.29
C GLY A 171 -34.89 13.73 -2.72
N ILE A 172 -34.27 12.76 -2.04
CA ILE A 172 -34.93 11.62 -1.42
C ILE A 172 -35.78 12.10 -0.23
N LYS A 173 -37.05 11.70 -0.20
CA LYS A 173 -37.96 12.02 0.91
C LYS A 173 -38.13 10.82 1.84
N ASN A 174 -38.26 11.07 3.15
CA ASN A 174 -38.45 9.99 4.14
C ASN A 174 -39.60 9.04 3.80
N GLY A 175 -40.72 9.55 3.25
CA GLY A 175 -41.86 8.71 2.85
C GLY A 175 -41.65 7.82 1.61
N GLU A 176 -40.54 7.98 0.89
CA GLU A 176 -40.19 7.16 -0.28
C GLU A 176 -39.33 5.94 0.08
N LEU A 177 -38.78 5.92 1.30
CA LEU A 177 -37.89 4.89 1.83
C LEU A 177 -38.67 3.69 2.39
N THR A 178 -38.05 2.53 2.40
CA THR A 178 -38.60 1.30 3.00
C THR A 178 -38.48 1.27 4.53
N LEU A 179 -37.72 2.19 5.13
CA LEU A 179 -37.48 2.28 6.57
C LEU A 179 -37.76 3.70 7.12
N ASP A 180 -37.97 3.78 8.43
CA ASP A 180 -38.01 5.06 9.16
C ASP A 180 -36.61 5.65 9.30
N ALA A 181 -36.24 6.50 8.34
CA ALA A 181 -34.90 7.10 8.29
C ALA A 181 -34.61 7.98 9.51
N ASP A 182 -35.62 8.69 10.02
CA ASP A 182 -35.47 9.56 11.18
C ASP A 182 -35.05 8.75 12.42
N HIS A 183 -35.82 7.71 12.72
CA HIS A 183 -35.53 6.81 13.82
C HIS A 183 -34.19 6.08 13.64
N TYR A 184 -33.87 5.65 12.41
CA TYR A 184 -32.60 4.99 12.10
C TYR A 184 -31.40 5.90 12.36
N ILE A 185 -31.44 7.15 11.88
CA ILE A 185 -30.34 8.11 12.03
C ILE A 185 -30.12 8.43 13.50
N SER A 186 -31.18 8.66 14.27
CA SER A 186 -31.08 8.88 15.73
C SER A 186 -30.44 7.71 16.46
N ASN A 187 -30.75 6.48 16.07
CA ASN A 187 -30.16 5.27 16.66
C ASN A 187 -28.64 5.17 16.38
N ARG A 188 -28.22 5.45 15.14
CA ARG A 188 -26.85 5.20 14.68
C ARG A 188 -25.88 6.35 14.93
N THR A 189 -26.32 7.59 14.79
CA THR A 189 -25.47 8.79 14.82
C THR A 189 -26.06 9.87 15.72
N THR A 190 -27.30 10.29 15.46
CA THR A 190 -28.02 11.49 15.95
C THR A 190 -28.29 12.43 14.79
N ARG A 191 -29.52 12.95 14.72
CA ARG A 191 -29.90 13.96 13.75
C ARG A 191 -29.51 15.37 14.20
N ALA A 192 -29.33 15.57 15.51
CA ALA A 192 -29.06 16.88 16.11
C ALA A 192 -27.83 17.59 15.51
N VAL A 193 -26.76 16.85 15.23
CA VAL A 193 -25.55 17.39 14.59
C VAL A 193 -25.85 17.95 13.19
N PHE A 194 -26.66 17.23 12.41
CA PHE A 194 -27.03 17.66 11.08
C PHE A 194 -28.04 18.81 11.12
N TRP A 195 -29.02 18.77 12.02
CA TRP A 195 -29.96 19.87 12.22
C TRP A 195 -29.25 21.17 12.55
N GLU A 196 -28.36 21.12 13.54
CA GLU A 196 -27.58 22.28 13.96
C GLU A 196 -26.69 22.78 12.81
N ALA A 197 -26.01 21.86 12.12
CA ALA A 197 -25.18 22.22 10.97
C ALA A 197 -25.99 22.95 9.89
N VAL A 198 -27.18 22.45 9.52
CA VAL A 198 -28.04 23.09 8.52
C VAL A 198 -28.60 24.42 9.02
N GLU A 199 -29.12 24.47 10.26
CA GLU A 199 -29.68 25.68 10.88
C GLU A 199 -28.66 26.84 10.91
N SER A 200 -27.41 26.52 11.21
CA SER A 200 -26.31 27.47 11.38
C SER A 200 -25.40 27.59 10.15
N ASN A 201 -25.70 26.87 9.05
CA ASN A 201 -24.86 26.71 7.86
C ASN A 201 -23.39 26.37 8.21
N ARG A 202 -23.16 25.46 9.17
CA ARG A 202 -21.81 25.03 9.60
C ARG A 202 -21.23 23.99 8.64
N ASP A 203 -19.91 24.04 8.49
CA ASP A 203 -19.19 23.09 7.67
C ASP A 203 -19.02 21.74 8.39
N VAL A 204 -19.01 20.67 7.59
CA VAL A 204 -18.81 19.30 8.06
C VAL A 204 -17.58 18.70 7.39
N GLU A 205 -16.74 18.04 8.17
CA GLU A 205 -15.51 17.40 7.75
C GLU A 205 -15.62 15.88 7.93
N PHE A 206 -15.32 15.14 6.87
CA PHE A 206 -15.18 13.70 6.91
C PHE A 206 -13.71 13.33 6.84
N HIS A 207 -13.23 12.65 7.89
CA HIS A 207 -11.86 12.16 7.98
C HIS A 207 -11.86 10.66 7.71
N LEU A 208 -11.35 10.27 6.54
CA LEU A 208 -11.27 8.87 6.07
C LEU A 208 -10.03 8.14 6.62
N GLU A 209 -9.22 8.90 7.33
CA GLU A 209 -7.95 8.53 7.91
C GLU A 209 -8.13 7.90 9.30
N ASN A 210 -7.07 7.27 9.82
CA ASN A 210 -7.11 6.71 11.17
C ASN A 210 -7.11 7.82 12.25
N SER A 211 -7.40 7.47 13.51
CA SER A 211 -7.49 8.46 14.59
C SER A 211 -6.19 9.24 14.83
N ARG A 212 -5.02 8.67 14.51
CA ARG A 212 -3.73 9.35 14.64
C ARG A 212 -3.53 10.40 13.55
N GLU A 213 -3.86 10.06 12.32
CA GLU A 213 -3.84 10.98 11.17
C GLU A 213 -4.82 12.14 11.35
N PHE A 214 -6.05 11.88 11.80
CA PHE A 214 -7.02 12.92 12.16
C PHE A 214 -6.46 13.92 13.17
N LEU A 215 -5.85 13.42 14.25
CA LEU A 215 -5.27 14.30 15.27
C LEU A 215 -4.09 15.10 14.73
N LYS A 216 -3.28 14.53 13.85
CA LYS A 216 -2.18 15.24 13.18
C LYS A 216 -2.68 16.31 12.23
N ASN A 217 -3.75 16.05 11.50
CA ASN A 217 -4.42 17.03 10.67
C ASN A 217 -4.92 18.20 11.52
N LEU A 218 -5.59 17.92 12.65
CA LEU A 218 -5.96 18.96 13.61
C LEU A 218 -4.73 19.74 14.10
N GLN A 219 -3.64 19.05 14.46
CA GLN A 219 -2.42 19.70 14.93
C GLN A 219 -1.82 20.64 13.89
N ALA A 220 -1.68 20.16 12.66
CA ALA A 220 -1.12 20.89 11.53
C ALA A 220 -1.99 22.09 11.14
N ASN A 221 -3.30 22.03 11.37
CA ASN A 221 -4.19 23.14 11.07
C ASN A 221 -4.52 24.01 12.29
N GLY A 222 -3.91 23.73 13.46
CA GLY A 222 -4.14 24.47 14.71
C GLY A 222 -5.54 24.25 15.29
N GLY A 223 -6.22 23.19 14.86
CA GLY A 223 -7.56 22.80 15.27
C GLY A 223 -7.59 22.31 16.71
N GLN A 224 -8.61 22.74 17.46
CA GLN A 224 -8.89 22.25 18.81
C GLN A 224 -10.22 21.49 18.85
N ILE A 225 -10.27 20.43 19.64
CA ILE A 225 -11.52 19.72 19.93
C ILE A 225 -12.22 20.43 21.09
N LEU A 226 -13.41 20.99 20.84
CA LEU A 226 -14.22 21.65 21.86
C LEU A 226 -15.01 20.61 22.68
N LYS A 227 -15.71 19.70 21.99
CA LYS A 227 -16.55 18.65 22.58
C LYS A 227 -16.53 17.38 21.73
N GLU A 228 -16.66 16.23 22.37
CA GLU A 228 -17.07 14.98 21.73
C GLU A 228 -18.59 14.89 21.76
N ILE A 229 -19.21 14.66 20.60
CA ILE A 229 -20.64 14.36 20.51
C ILE A 229 -20.77 12.84 20.56
N ARG A 230 -21.53 12.32 21.53
CA ARG A 230 -21.72 10.88 21.70
C ARG A 230 -23.09 10.43 21.16
N PRO A 231 -23.14 9.68 20.04
CA PRO A 231 -24.35 9.00 19.58
C PRO A 231 -24.90 8.00 20.60
N PHE A 232 -26.13 7.55 20.39
CA PHE A 232 -26.63 6.33 21.05
C PHE A 232 -25.77 5.11 20.71
N ALA A 233 -25.48 4.88 19.42
CA ALA A 233 -24.50 3.90 18.97
C ALA A 233 -23.07 4.46 19.02
N ASN A 234 -22.53 4.62 20.24
CA ASN A 234 -21.23 5.23 20.54
C ASN A 234 -19.99 4.64 19.82
N ASN A 235 -20.10 3.44 19.24
CA ASN A 235 -19.07 2.76 18.47
C ASN A 235 -19.28 2.85 16.96
N TYR A 236 -20.34 3.52 16.50
CA TYR A 236 -20.67 3.59 15.07
C TYR A 236 -19.76 4.60 14.36
N ASN A 237 -19.69 5.85 14.80
CA ASN A 237 -18.68 6.83 14.35
C ASN A 237 -18.22 7.67 15.55
N LYS A 238 -17.13 8.42 15.38
CA LYS A 238 -16.74 9.49 16.32
C LYS A 238 -17.03 10.85 15.70
N ILE A 239 -17.64 11.72 16.50
CA ILE A 239 -18.06 13.05 16.06
C ILE A 239 -17.51 14.08 17.05
N TYR A 240 -16.84 15.09 16.52
CA TYR A 240 -16.21 16.15 17.31
C TYR A 240 -16.70 17.51 16.83
N ALA A 241 -16.92 18.43 17.76
CA ALA A 241 -16.96 19.85 17.45
C ALA A 241 -15.52 20.38 17.48
N VAL A 242 -15.02 20.85 16.34
CA VAL A 242 -13.64 21.33 16.17
C VAL A 242 -13.62 22.80 15.77
N GLN A 243 -12.67 23.56 16.29
CA GLN A 243 -12.51 24.97 15.95
C GLN A 243 -11.08 25.22 15.47
N TYR A 244 -10.94 25.91 14.33
CA TYR A 244 -9.65 26.29 13.77
C TYR A 244 -9.28 27.74 14.12
N PRO A 245 -7.98 28.11 14.05
CA PRO A 245 -7.54 29.47 14.32
C PRO A 245 -8.20 30.49 13.39
N GLY A 246 -8.62 31.63 13.95
CA GLY A 246 -9.28 32.71 13.20
C GLY A 246 -10.76 32.48 12.91
N GLU A 247 -11.32 31.31 13.22
CA GLU A 247 -12.76 31.06 13.09
C GLU A 247 -13.53 31.56 14.31
N SER A 248 -14.62 32.30 14.06
CA SER A 248 -15.57 32.73 15.10
C SER A 248 -16.53 31.62 15.54
N THR A 249 -16.46 30.46 14.90
CA THR A 249 -17.39 29.34 15.02
C THR A 249 -16.63 28.01 14.97
N TYR A 250 -17.34 26.89 15.13
CA TYR A 250 -16.81 25.54 15.02
C TYR A 250 -17.38 24.80 13.81
N ARG A 251 -16.75 23.68 13.49
CA ARG A 251 -17.14 22.71 12.46
C ARG A 251 -17.40 21.35 13.10
N TYR A 252 -18.09 20.47 12.39
CA TYR A 252 -18.21 19.07 12.81
C TYR A 252 -17.19 18.19 12.09
N ALA A 253 -16.35 17.48 12.84
CA ALA A 253 -15.45 16.48 12.29
C ALA A 253 -15.97 15.08 12.61
N ILE A 254 -16.31 14.31 11.57
CA ILE A 254 -16.76 12.92 11.66
C ILE A 254 -15.60 12.03 11.22
N THR A 255 -15.23 11.08 12.08
CA THR A 255 -14.09 10.17 11.88
C THR A 255 -14.53 8.70 12.00
N ALA A 256 -13.59 7.78 11.78
CA ALA A 256 -13.81 6.34 11.69
C ALA A 256 -14.66 5.95 10.46
N ILE A 257 -14.27 6.48 9.30
CA ILE A 257 -14.90 6.22 8.00
C ILE A 257 -13.92 5.42 7.17
N GLY A 258 -14.06 4.09 7.16
CA GLY A 258 -13.07 3.21 6.51
C GLY A 258 -13.37 2.91 5.05
N GLY A 259 -14.49 3.37 4.50
CA GLY A 259 -14.99 2.95 3.19
C GLY A 259 -15.87 3.97 2.50
N LYS A 260 -16.00 3.84 1.18
CA LYS A 260 -16.80 4.73 0.34
C LYS A 260 -18.29 4.56 0.61
N ASP A 261 -18.74 3.33 0.86
CA ASP A 261 -20.14 3.05 1.17
C ASP A 261 -20.54 3.74 2.47
N ARG A 262 -19.63 3.73 3.45
CA ARG A 262 -19.82 4.41 4.74
C ARG A 262 -19.87 5.93 4.60
N LEU A 263 -18.96 6.51 3.82
CA LEU A 263 -18.96 7.93 3.51
C LEU A 263 -20.26 8.36 2.83
N ASN A 264 -20.67 7.65 1.79
CA ASN A 264 -21.92 7.92 1.07
C ASN A 264 -23.13 7.76 1.99
N HIS A 265 -23.14 6.74 2.86
CA HIS A 265 -24.18 6.54 3.86
C HIS A 265 -24.32 7.76 4.77
N LEU A 266 -23.21 8.29 5.29
CA LEU A 266 -23.20 9.49 6.14
C LEU A 266 -23.64 10.76 5.40
N MET A 267 -23.23 10.92 4.14
CA MET A 267 -23.69 12.02 3.30
C MET A 267 -25.21 11.97 3.06
N LEU A 268 -25.78 10.77 2.88
CA LEU A 268 -27.22 10.58 2.80
C LEU A 268 -27.93 10.91 4.13
N GLN A 269 -27.36 10.52 5.28
CA GLN A 269 -27.91 10.91 6.59
C GLN A 269 -27.99 12.43 6.72
N PHE A 270 -26.93 13.12 6.29
CA PHE A 270 -26.88 14.58 6.34
C PHE A 270 -27.95 15.20 5.43
N GLY A 271 -28.07 14.72 4.19
CA GLY A 271 -29.09 15.19 3.25
C GLY A 271 -30.54 14.93 3.71
N LEU A 272 -30.80 13.82 4.40
CA LEU A 272 -32.11 13.48 4.94
C LEU A 272 -32.45 14.26 6.21
N SER A 273 -31.45 14.60 7.02
CA SER A 273 -31.62 15.29 8.30
C SER A 273 -31.65 16.83 8.16
N LYS A 274 -32.46 17.35 7.23
CA LYS A 274 -32.48 18.79 6.88
C LYS A 274 -33.62 19.61 7.50
N ARG A 275 -34.57 18.99 8.23
CA ARG A 275 -35.75 19.67 8.84
C ARG A 275 -36.49 20.64 7.90
N GLY A 276 -36.59 20.32 6.62
CA GLY A 276 -37.25 21.18 5.62
C GLY A 276 -36.40 22.38 5.14
N HIS A 277 -35.18 22.57 5.64
CA HIS A 277 -34.22 23.54 5.13
C HIS A 277 -33.50 23.02 3.88
N THR A 278 -32.96 23.94 3.07
CA THR A 278 -32.07 23.59 1.95
C THR A 278 -30.66 23.36 2.48
N VAL A 279 -30.03 22.25 2.10
CA VAL A 279 -28.64 21.98 2.49
C VAL A 279 -27.70 22.78 1.60
N THR A 280 -27.04 23.79 2.16
CA THR A 280 -26.01 24.62 1.47
C THR A 280 -24.62 24.46 2.08
N ASN A 281 -24.50 23.60 3.09
CA ASN A 281 -23.29 23.38 3.86
C ASN A 281 -22.13 22.89 3.00
N LYS A 282 -20.92 23.37 3.31
CA LYS A 282 -19.70 22.81 2.72
C LYS A 282 -19.31 21.53 3.42
N VAL A 283 -18.92 20.55 2.62
CA VAL A 283 -18.34 19.29 3.04
C VAL A 283 -16.87 19.28 2.64
N ARG A 284 -16.01 18.93 3.59
CA ARG A 284 -14.58 18.70 3.37
C ARG A 284 -14.23 17.26 3.63
N ILE A 285 -13.41 16.68 2.78
CA ILE A 285 -12.95 15.31 2.91
C ILE A 285 -11.43 15.30 3.07
N PHE A 286 -10.94 14.66 4.12
CA PHE A 286 -9.53 14.42 4.39
C PHE A 286 -9.20 12.93 4.24
N GLY A 287 -8.04 12.64 3.66
CA GLY A 287 -7.61 11.28 3.30
C GLY A 287 -8.02 10.81 1.91
N ASP A 288 -7.46 9.68 1.50
CA ASP A 288 -7.75 8.98 0.24
C ASP A 288 -8.03 7.49 0.53
N LEU A 289 -9.26 7.04 0.26
CA LEU A 289 -9.70 5.68 0.60
C LEU A 289 -8.91 4.59 -0.13
N ASP A 290 -8.47 4.85 -1.36
CA ASP A 290 -7.70 3.84 -2.10
C ASP A 290 -6.33 3.63 -1.43
N ASP A 291 -5.70 4.72 -0.98
CA ASP A 291 -4.43 4.68 -0.25
C ASP A 291 -4.62 4.04 1.13
N THR A 292 -5.65 4.44 1.89
CA THR A 292 -5.97 3.86 3.20
C THR A 292 -6.28 2.36 3.11
N HIS A 293 -7.09 1.94 2.12
CA HIS A 293 -7.36 0.52 1.87
C HIS A 293 -6.09 -0.24 1.51
N LYS A 294 -5.21 0.37 0.70
CA LYS A 294 -3.97 -0.30 0.31
C LYS A 294 -3.01 -0.46 1.48
N MET A 295 -2.85 0.58 2.31
CA MET A 295 -2.07 0.52 3.55
C MET A 295 -2.58 -0.57 4.47
N MET A 296 -3.89 -0.62 4.70
CA MET A 296 -4.52 -1.63 5.55
C MET A 296 -4.40 -3.05 4.97
N GLU A 297 -4.55 -3.22 3.66
CA GLU A 297 -4.30 -4.50 2.99
C GLU A 297 -2.85 -4.98 3.22
N ASP A 298 -1.87 -4.09 3.08
CA ASP A 298 -0.45 -4.42 3.23
C ASP A 298 -0.08 -4.72 4.69
N GLU A 299 -0.64 -3.96 5.63
CA GLU A 299 -0.52 -4.20 7.07
C GLU A 299 -1.06 -5.58 7.45
N LEU A 300 -2.33 -5.87 7.12
CA LEU A 300 -2.97 -7.15 7.40
C LEU A 300 -2.27 -8.31 6.69
N SER A 301 -1.85 -8.13 5.44
CA SER A 301 -1.07 -9.14 4.72
C SER A 301 0.27 -9.40 5.40
N GLY A 302 0.90 -8.36 5.95
CA GLY A 302 2.08 -8.46 6.80
C GLY A 302 1.79 -9.33 8.02
N ILE A 303 0.80 -8.95 8.82
CA ILE A 303 0.36 -9.67 10.03
C ILE A 303 0.05 -11.14 9.72
N PHE A 304 -0.77 -11.41 8.69
CA PHE A 304 -1.22 -12.75 8.33
C PHE A 304 -0.10 -13.69 7.86
N ARG A 305 1.03 -13.16 7.37
CA ARG A 305 2.20 -13.99 7.05
C ARG A 305 2.94 -14.47 8.29
N HIS A 306 2.79 -13.75 9.40
CA HIS A 306 3.37 -14.14 10.67
C HIS A 306 2.45 -15.02 11.48
N LEU A 307 1.15 -14.74 11.48
CA LEU A 307 0.20 -15.56 12.21
C LEU A 307 0.16 -16.99 11.66
N PRO A 308 -0.14 -17.99 12.51
CA PRO A 308 -0.50 -19.32 12.03
C PRO A 308 -1.58 -19.21 10.96
N LYS A 309 -1.45 -20.02 9.91
CA LYS A 309 -2.47 -20.04 8.86
C LYS A 309 -3.76 -20.59 9.46
N SER A 310 -4.82 -19.80 9.44
CA SER A 310 -6.11 -20.26 9.95
C SER A 310 -6.76 -21.25 8.99
N GLU A 311 -7.26 -22.38 9.52
CA GLU A 311 -8.06 -23.33 8.75
C GLU A 311 -9.41 -22.73 8.39
N ARG A 312 -9.90 -21.81 9.24
CA ARG A 312 -11.20 -21.14 9.15
C ARG A 312 -11.06 -19.65 9.39
N VAL A 313 -11.62 -18.87 8.48
CA VAL A 313 -11.87 -17.45 8.70
C VAL A 313 -13.36 -17.25 8.88
N ILE A 314 -13.76 -16.64 9.98
CA ILE A 314 -15.14 -16.33 10.30
C ILE A 314 -15.25 -14.81 10.39
N ILE A 315 -16.02 -14.21 9.50
CA ILE A 315 -16.29 -12.76 9.47
C ILE A 315 -17.69 -12.57 10.04
N GLY A 316 -17.78 -11.86 11.15
CA GLY A 316 -19.01 -11.58 11.87
C GLY A 316 -19.18 -12.34 13.17
N GLN A 317 -20.00 -11.76 14.05
CA GLN A 317 -20.32 -12.30 15.38
C GLN A 317 -19.11 -12.59 16.30
N LYS A 318 -17.96 -11.91 16.11
CA LYS A 318 -16.74 -12.04 16.92
C LYS A 318 -17.01 -12.16 18.42
N GLY A 319 -17.69 -11.18 19.00
CA GLY A 319 -17.96 -11.17 20.43
C GLY A 319 -18.84 -12.33 20.93
N ALA A 320 -19.70 -12.91 20.09
CA ALA A 320 -20.46 -14.10 20.46
C ALA A 320 -19.58 -15.35 20.48
N ILE A 321 -18.69 -15.49 19.49
CA ILE A 321 -17.74 -16.60 19.39
C ILE A 321 -16.73 -16.54 20.53
N GLU A 322 -16.15 -15.36 20.81
CA GLU A 322 -15.21 -15.19 21.94
C GLU A 322 -15.84 -15.58 23.28
N ARG A 323 -17.05 -15.10 23.57
CA ARG A 323 -17.78 -15.50 24.81
C ARG A 323 -18.08 -16.99 24.88
N THR A 324 -18.24 -17.65 23.72
CA THR A 324 -18.45 -19.10 23.66
C THR A 324 -17.17 -19.83 24.05
N PHE A 325 -16.03 -19.44 23.49
CA PHE A 325 -14.74 -20.02 23.86
C PHE A 325 -14.30 -19.68 25.29
N GLU A 326 -14.66 -18.51 25.83
CA GLU A 326 -14.49 -18.19 27.25
C GLU A 326 -15.28 -19.17 28.14
N THR A 327 -16.51 -19.50 27.73
CA THR A 327 -17.35 -20.48 28.43
C THR A 327 -16.74 -21.87 28.34
N LEU A 328 -16.26 -22.29 27.16
CA LEU A 328 -15.59 -23.57 26.96
C LEU A 328 -14.26 -23.67 27.75
N TRP A 329 -13.55 -22.56 27.93
CA TRP A 329 -12.33 -22.51 28.74
C TRP A 329 -12.65 -22.79 30.22
N LYS A 330 -13.74 -22.19 30.74
CA LYS A 330 -14.24 -22.48 32.10
C LYS A 330 -14.68 -23.94 32.24
N VAL A 331 -15.37 -24.50 31.23
CA VAL A 331 -15.73 -25.94 31.19
C VAL A 331 -14.47 -26.81 31.24
N ARG A 332 -13.43 -26.47 30.48
CA ARG A 332 -12.17 -27.21 30.50
C ARG A 332 -11.47 -27.13 31.85
N ALA A 333 -11.46 -25.97 32.50
CA ALA A 333 -10.87 -25.79 33.83
C ALA A 333 -11.61 -26.65 34.88
N LEU A 334 -12.95 -26.68 34.81
CA LEU A 334 -13.76 -27.56 35.65
C LEU A 334 -13.52 -29.03 35.34
N LYS A 335 -13.35 -29.41 34.08
CA LYS A 335 -13.00 -30.79 33.67
C LYS A 335 -11.65 -31.24 34.25
N ASN A 336 -10.62 -30.39 34.17
CA ASN A 336 -9.31 -30.69 34.74
C ASN A 336 -9.40 -30.98 36.25
N LEU A 337 -10.26 -30.27 36.99
CA LEU A 337 -10.48 -30.54 38.42
C LEU A 337 -11.41 -31.75 38.63
N TYR A 338 -12.42 -31.94 37.79
CA TYR A 338 -13.37 -33.05 37.86
C TYR A 338 -12.69 -34.42 37.73
N ASP A 339 -11.60 -34.49 36.95
CA ASP A 339 -10.82 -35.71 36.77
C ASP A 339 -10.16 -36.21 38.05
N ASP A 340 -9.84 -35.30 38.98
CA ASP A 340 -9.26 -35.62 40.28
C ASP A 340 -10.31 -35.62 41.41
N GLU A 341 -11.23 -34.66 41.38
CA GLU A 341 -12.19 -34.36 42.46
C GLU A 341 -13.62 -34.14 41.91
N PRO A 342 -14.27 -35.19 41.37
CA PRO A 342 -15.57 -35.05 40.72
C PRO A 342 -16.67 -34.56 41.67
N ASP A 343 -16.68 -35.04 42.92
CA ASP A 343 -17.68 -34.66 43.92
C ASP A 343 -17.59 -33.19 44.32
N LEU A 344 -16.37 -32.64 44.40
CA LEU A 344 -16.16 -31.23 44.71
C LEU A 344 -16.75 -30.36 43.60
N VAL A 345 -16.48 -30.68 42.34
CA VAL A 345 -17.03 -29.95 41.19
C VAL A 345 -18.56 -30.06 41.17
N LEU A 346 -19.11 -31.26 41.35
CA LEU A 346 -20.56 -31.50 41.35
C LEU A 346 -21.28 -30.79 42.50
N SER A 347 -20.62 -30.55 43.65
CA SER A 347 -21.21 -29.82 44.79
C SER A 347 -21.57 -28.35 44.46
N HIS A 348 -21.07 -27.83 43.34
CA HIS A 348 -21.30 -26.45 42.89
C HIS A 348 -22.10 -26.35 41.59
N VAL A 349 -22.53 -27.49 41.03
CA VAL A 349 -23.49 -27.57 39.91
C VAL A 349 -24.89 -27.79 40.48
N SER A 350 -25.89 -27.12 39.89
CA SER A 350 -27.28 -27.27 40.34
C SER A 350 -27.78 -28.71 40.20
N ASP A 351 -28.55 -29.19 41.18
CA ASP A 351 -28.97 -30.60 41.24
C ASP A 351 -29.68 -31.08 39.97
N LYS A 352 -30.49 -30.21 39.35
CA LYS A 352 -31.22 -30.50 38.11
C LYS A 352 -30.30 -30.73 36.90
N LEU A 353 -29.07 -30.23 36.93
CA LEU A 353 -28.13 -30.27 35.83
C LEU A 353 -26.97 -31.25 36.06
N LYS A 354 -26.85 -31.84 37.26
CA LYS A 354 -25.73 -32.71 37.64
C LYS A 354 -25.51 -33.86 36.67
N ASP A 355 -26.57 -34.60 36.31
CA ASP A 355 -26.42 -35.76 35.42
C ASP A 355 -26.00 -35.36 34.01
N SER A 356 -26.65 -34.34 33.42
CA SER A 356 -26.23 -33.79 32.13
C SER A 356 -24.80 -33.21 32.15
N PHE A 357 -24.36 -32.66 33.28
CA PHE A 357 -23.01 -32.15 33.45
C PHE A 357 -21.99 -33.30 33.55
N LYS A 358 -22.33 -34.39 34.25
CA LYS A 358 -21.52 -35.62 34.27
C LYS A 358 -21.35 -36.20 32.86
N ASP A 359 -22.43 -36.24 32.08
CA ASP A 359 -22.39 -36.71 30.69
C ASP A 359 -21.42 -35.85 29.86
N LEU A 360 -21.52 -34.52 29.97
CA LEU A 360 -20.58 -33.58 29.33
C LEU A 360 -19.13 -33.87 29.75
N MET A 361 -18.85 -34.08 31.04
CA MET A 361 -17.49 -34.41 31.49
C MET A 361 -17.04 -35.77 30.94
N ALA A 362 -17.93 -36.75 30.79
CA ALA A 362 -17.57 -38.11 30.36
C ALA A 362 -17.22 -38.21 28.88
N ASP A 363 -18.05 -37.65 27.98
CA ASP A 363 -17.88 -37.82 26.53
C ASP A 363 -17.60 -36.52 25.75
N GLY A 364 -17.67 -35.36 26.42
CA GLY A 364 -17.40 -34.06 25.82
C GLY A 364 -18.50 -33.53 24.90
N ASP A 365 -19.69 -34.14 24.89
CA ASP A 365 -20.82 -33.71 24.06
C ASP A 365 -21.52 -32.46 24.63
N ILE A 366 -21.16 -31.31 24.07
CA ILE A 366 -21.71 -29.99 24.40
C ILE A 366 -23.20 -29.80 24.05
N LYS A 367 -23.86 -30.78 23.41
CA LYS A 367 -25.31 -30.75 23.17
C LYS A 367 -26.10 -31.46 24.25
N LYS A 368 -25.53 -32.49 24.90
CA LYS A 368 -26.14 -33.16 26.07
C LYS A 368 -26.27 -32.21 27.25
N TYR A 369 -25.32 -31.27 27.37
CA TYR A 369 -25.39 -30.14 28.27
C TYR A 369 -25.40 -28.83 27.47
N ASP A 370 -26.57 -28.24 27.27
CA ASP A 370 -26.72 -27.00 26.49
C ASP A 370 -25.94 -25.83 27.13
N ILE A 371 -24.68 -25.65 26.69
CA ILE A 371 -23.74 -24.66 27.26
C ILE A 371 -24.24 -23.22 27.14
N PHE A 372 -25.13 -22.93 26.17
CA PHE A 372 -25.67 -21.59 25.99
C PHE A 372 -26.83 -21.32 26.95
N LYS A 373 -27.71 -22.29 27.19
CA LYS A 373 -28.78 -22.17 28.20
C LYS A 373 -28.24 -22.21 29.63
N ASN A 374 -27.24 -23.06 29.87
CA ASN A 374 -26.71 -23.34 31.21
C ASN A 374 -25.42 -22.55 31.52
N LYS A 375 -25.09 -21.52 30.73
CA LYS A 375 -23.87 -20.71 30.91
C LYS A 375 -23.68 -20.20 32.34
N LYS A 376 -24.74 -19.72 32.98
CA LYS A 376 -24.70 -19.14 34.33
C LYS A 376 -24.28 -20.18 35.39
N ASP A 377 -24.71 -21.42 35.26
CA ASP A 377 -24.31 -22.51 36.15
C ASP A 377 -22.81 -22.81 36.02
N ILE A 378 -22.28 -22.87 34.79
CA ILE A 378 -20.83 -23.02 34.53
C ILE A 378 -20.04 -21.88 35.19
N GLU A 379 -20.44 -20.63 34.96
CA GLU A 379 -19.75 -19.46 35.52
C GLU A 379 -19.78 -19.45 37.06
N THR A 380 -20.90 -19.86 37.65
CA THR A 380 -21.04 -19.95 39.11
C THR A 380 -20.15 -21.04 39.69
N ALA A 381 -20.13 -22.23 39.07
CA ALA A 381 -19.27 -23.33 39.50
C ALA A 381 -17.78 -22.95 39.40
N PHE A 382 -17.36 -22.37 38.27
CA PHE A 382 -15.98 -21.91 38.07
C PHE A 382 -15.59 -20.85 39.10
N THR A 383 -16.40 -19.81 39.31
CA THR A 383 -16.09 -18.71 40.25
C THR A 383 -15.87 -19.24 41.69
N LYS A 384 -16.63 -20.25 42.10
CA LYS A 384 -16.46 -20.88 43.43
C LYS A 384 -15.18 -21.70 43.54
N LEU A 385 -14.70 -22.27 42.43
CA LEU A 385 -13.56 -23.19 42.39
C LEU A 385 -12.27 -22.56 41.86
N GLU A 386 -12.32 -21.33 41.36
CA GLU A 386 -11.21 -20.63 40.70
C GLU A 386 -9.93 -20.63 41.56
N LYS A 387 -10.06 -20.33 42.86
CA LYS A 387 -8.92 -20.34 43.79
C LYS A 387 -8.27 -21.72 43.91
N THR A 388 -9.08 -22.79 43.93
CA THR A 388 -8.61 -24.17 44.02
C THR A 388 -7.90 -24.58 42.74
N ILE A 389 -8.48 -24.26 41.57
CA ILE A 389 -7.91 -24.54 40.24
C ILE A 389 -6.54 -23.84 40.11
N LYS A 390 -6.46 -22.56 40.48
CA LYS A 390 -5.22 -21.77 40.50
C LYS A 390 -4.16 -22.35 41.43
N ALA A 391 -4.54 -22.69 42.66
CA ALA A 391 -3.61 -23.24 43.65
C ALA A 391 -2.99 -24.59 43.23
N LYS A 392 -3.72 -25.38 42.44
CA LYS A 392 -3.25 -26.65 41.88
C LYS A 392 -2.47 -26.52 40.58
N GLY A 393 -2.46 -25.34 39.94
CA GLY A 393 -1.80 -25.13 38.66
C GLY A 393 -2.42 -25.92 37.49
N ILE A 394 -3.72 -26.24 37.57
CA ILE A 394 -4.45 -27.03 36.56
C ILE A 394 -5.30 -26.14 35.62
N GLU A 395 -4.98 -24.85 35.55
CA GLU A 395 -5.63 -23.93 34.62
C GLU A 395 -5.35 -24.33 33.17
N PRO A 396 -6.36 -24.35 32.29
CA PRO A 396 -6.12 -24.61 30.88
C PRO A 396 -5.41 -23.43 30.21
N PHE A 397 -4.58 -23.72 29.21
CA PHE A 397 -4.04 -22.67 28.35
C PHE A 397 -5.17 -21.86 27.69
N GLU A 398 -4.98 -20.55 27.57
CA GLU A 398 -5.93 -19.67 26.89
C GLU A 398 -6.13 -20.06 25.43
N PHE A 399 -7.38 -20.04 24.95
CA PHE A 399 -7.71 -20.32 23.55
C PHE A 399 -7.48 -19.11 22.66
N LYS A 400 -7.79 -17.89 23.13
CA LYS A 400 -7.53 -16.67 22.36
C LYS A 400 -6.03 -16.37 22.43
N LYS A 401 -5.33 -16.50 21.29
CA LYS A 401 -3.88 -16.28 21.20
C LYS A 401 -3.50 -14.93 20.60
N TYR A 402 -4.41 -14.32 19.85
CA TYR A 402 -4.21 -13.03 19.22
C TYR A 402 -5.46 -12.18 19.31
N ASP A 403 -5.28 -10.88 19.44
CA ASP A 403 -6.34 -9.88 19.35
C ASP A 403 -5.77 -8.65 18.64
N TYR A 404 -6.48 -8.18 17.63
CA TYR A 404 -6.15 -6.99 16.86
C TYR A 404 -7.42 -6.18 16.73
N ASP A 405 -7.33 -4.91 17.07
CA ASP A 405 -8.49 -4.02 17.08
C ASP A 405 -8.05 -2.65 16.58
N ASN A 406 -8.48 -2.31 15.37
CA ASN A 406 -8.37 -0.97 14.81
C ASN A 406 -9.77 -0.40 14.54
N TYR A 407 -9.86 0.81 14.00
CA TYR A 407 -11.14 1.50 13.82
C TYR A 407 -12.06 0.88 12.74
N VAL A 408 -11.55 0.01 11.85
CA VAL A 408 -12.29 -0.65 10.75
C VAL A 408 -12.41 -2.16 10.93
N ILE A 409 -11.38 -2.79 11.50
CA ILE A 409 -11.20 -4.24 11.59
C ILE A 409 -10.85 -4.60 13.03
N SER A 410 -11.66 -5.51 13.58
CA SER A 410 -11.42 -6.16 14.85
C SER A 410 -11.33 -7.67 14.63
N MET A 411 -10.25 -8.32 15.02
CA MET A 411 -10.03 -9.75 14.80
C MET A 411 -9.34 -10.44 15.98
N SER A 412 -9.56 -11.74 16.12
CA SER A 412 -8.85 -12.60 17.08
C SER A 412 -8.57 -13.96 16.47
N ASP A 413 -7.44 -14.56 16.85
CA ASP A 413 -7.18 -15.97 16.55
C ASP A 413 -7.46 -16.82 17.79
N ILE A 414 -8.32 -17.81 17.63
CA ILE A 414 -8.69 -18.80 18.64
C ILE A 414 -8.04 -20.13 18.24
N VAL A 415 -7.18 -20.66 19.12
CA VAL A 415 -6.34 -21.82 18.87
C VAL A 415 -6.63 -22.89 19.91
N PHE A 416 -6.99 -24.10 19.45
CA PHE A 416 -7.37 -25.20 20.33
C PHE A 416 -7.15 -26.58 19.68
N LYS A 417 -7.05 -27.62 20.50
CA LYS A 417 -7.17 -29.01 20.08
C LYS A 417 -8.63 -29.43 20.13
N ASN A 418 -9.13 -29.98 19.02
CA ASN A 418 -10.49 -30.51 18.93
C ASN A 418 -10.62 -31.86 19.65
N SER A 419 -11.81 -32.47 19.64
CA SER A 419 -12.08 -33.75 20.32
C SER A 419 -11.29 -34.94 19.77
N LYS A 420 -10.67 -34.81 18.60
CA LYS A 420 -9.76 -35.81 18.03
C LYS A 420 -8.28 -35.55 18.35
N GLY A 421 -7.97 -34.43 19.00
CA GLY A 421 -6.59 -33.99 19.27
C GLY A 421 -5.91 -33.27 18.11
N GLU A 422 -6.65 -32.92 17.04
CA GLU A 422 -6.15 -32.13 15.91
C GLU A 422 -6.06 -30.63 16.32
N ASP A 423 -4.99 -29.95 15.92
CA ASP A 423 -4.84 -28.51 16.14
C ASP A 423 -5.73 -27.72 15.17
N VAL A 424 -6.46 -26.74 15.70
CA VAL A 424 -7.40 -25.91 14.94
C VAL A 424 -7.20 -24.44 15.29
N VAL A 425 -7.12 -23.61 14.26
CA VAL A 425 -7.00 -22.16 14.31
C VAL A 425 -8.21 -21.52 13.62
N TRP A 426 -9.04 -20.86 14.42
CA TRP A 426 -10.11 -20.01 13.93
C TRP A 426 -9.69 -18.55 13.97
N ARG A 427 -9.65 -17.90 12.81
CA ARG A 427 -9.56 -16.45 12.71
C ARG A 427 -10.95 -15.86 12.71
N VAL A 428 -11.29 -15.10 13.74
CA VAL A 428 -12.61 -14.53 13.93
C VAL A 428 -12.52 -13.02 13.81
N VAL A 429 -13.26 -12.43 12.87
CA VAL A 429 -13.27 -11.01 12.54
C VAL A 429 -14.65 -10.43 12.85
N ALA A 430 -14.74 -9.20 13.32
CA ALA A 430 -16.00 -8.48 13.45
C ALA A 430 -16.57 -8.09 12.07
N ASN A 431 -17.84 -7.64 12.03
CA ASN A 431 -18.41 -7.07 10.82
C ASN A 431 -17.86 -5.66 10.60
N SER A 432 -17.61 -5.32 9.34
CA SER A 432 -17.27 -3.98 8.85
C SER A 432 -18.39 -3.50 7.92
N TRP A 433 -18.50 -2.20 7.64
CA TRP A 433 -19.58 -1.67 6.80
C TRP A 433 -19.20 -1.66 5.31
N GLY A 434 -19.94 -2.38 4.48
CA GLY A 434 -19.81 -2.38 3.03
C GLY A 434 -18.38 -2.63 2.54
N ASP A 435 -17.81 -1.68 1.79
CA ASP A 435 -16.51 -1.82 1.16
C ASP A 435 -15.31 -1.77 2.15
N GLU A 436 -15.54 -1.44 3.42
CA GLU A 436 -14.55 -1.54 4.50
C GLU A 436 -13.98 -2.96 4.67
N ILE A 437 -14.72 -3.97 4.25
CA ILE A 437 -14.28 -5.37 4.30
C ILE A 437 -13.26 -5.72 3.19
N SER A 438 -13.13 -4.85 2.17
CA SER A 438 -12.29 -5.07 1.01
C SER A 438 -10.80 -5.27 1.33
N PRO A 439 -10.13 -4.41 2.13
CA PRO A 439 -8.72 -4.61 2.51
C PRO A 439 -8.50 -5.96 3.21
N LEU A 440 -9.41 -6.36 4.12
CA LEU A 440 -9.37 -7.67 4.76
C LEU A 440 -9.49 -8.81 3.73
N ALA A 441 -10.49 -8.75 2.86
CA ALA A 441 -10.74 -9.80 1.86
C ALA A 441 -9.55 -9.96 0.91
N LYS A 442 -8.94 -8.86 0.48
CA LYS A 442 -7.72 -8.87 -0.34
C LYS A 442 -6.55 -9.47 0.43
N ALA A 443 -6.34 -9.07 1.69
CA ALA A 443 -5.27 -9.62 2.53
C ALA A 443 -5.42 -11.13 2.76
N LEU A 444 -6.64 -11.60 3.06
CA LEU A 444 -6.96 -13.02 3.19
C LEU A 444 -6.65 -13.80 1.92
N LYS A 445 -7.09 -13.29 0.76
CA LYS A 445 -6.82 -13.88 -0.55
C LYS A 445 -5.32 -13.94 -0.85
N ASN A 446 -4.62 -12.81 -0.66
CA ASN A 446 -3.19 -12.68 -0.92
C ASN A 446 -2.32 -13.57 -0.03
N THR A 447 -2.85 -13.97 1.13
CA THR A 447 -2.18 -14.89 2.08
C THR A 447 -2.70 -16.33 1.99
N GLY A 448 -3.55 -16.62 0.99
CA GLY A 448 -3.97 -17.98 0.65
C GLY A 448 -4.98 -18.59 1.61
N HIS A 449 -5.77 -17.77 2.31
CA HIS A 449 -6.94 -18.21 3.05
C HIS A 449 -8.07 -18.51 2.08
N LYS A 450 -8.69 -19.68 2.25
CA LYS A 450 -9.69 -20.20 1.30
C LYS A 450 -11.05 -20.46 1.93
N ASN A 451 -11.12 -20.82 3.21
CA ASN A 451 -12.36 -21.21 3.88
C ASN A 451 -12.91 -20.04 4.70
N ILE A 452 -13.89 -19.34 4.14
CA ILE A 452 -14.38 -18.06 4.66
C ILE A 452 -15.89 -18.19 4.93
N THR A 453 -16.27 -18.02 6.19
CA THR A 453 -17.65 -18.00 6.66
C THR A 453 -18.02 -16.56 7.01
N TYR A 454 -18.93 -15.95 6.27
CA TYR A 454 -19.51 -14.64 6.57
C TYR A 454 -20.82 -14.79 7.33
N ILE A 455 -21.00 -14.04 8.43
CA ILE A 455 -22.17 -14.06 9.29
C ILE A 455 -22.72 -12.64 9.43
N GLY A 456 -23.70 -12.32 8.60
CA GLY A 456 -24.30 -10.99 8.46
C GLY A 456 -25.76 -10.92 8.91
N THR A 457 -26.36 -9.76 8.67
CA THR A 457 -27.80 -9.53 8.79
C THR A 457 -28.31 -8.99 7.45
N ALA A 458 -29.47 -9.44 7.01
CA ALA A 458 -30.04 -9.04 5.72
C ALA A 458 -31.52 -8.68 5.86
N GLY A 459 -31.98 -7.74 5.03
CA GLY A 459 -33.39 -7.50 4.83
C GLY A 459 -33.98 -8.54 3.89
N ALA A 460 -35.16 -9.06 4.20
CA ALA A 460 -35.91 -9.93 3.29
C ALA A 460 -36.95 -9.11 2.51
N PHE A 461 -37.14 -9.44 1.24
CA PHE A 461 -38.21 -8.82 0.46
C PHE A 461 -39.59 -9.40 0.82
N PRO A 462 -40.66 -8.58 0.72
CA PRO A 462 -42.04 -9.02 0.95
C PRO A 462 -42.41 -10.25 0.12
N ASP A 463 -43.32 -11.06 0.67
CA ASP A 463 -43.96 -12.18 -0.03
C ASP A 463 -43.01 -13.28 -0.56
N LYS A 464 -41.75 -13.28 -0.11
CA LYS A 464 -40.75 -14.31 -0.46
C LYS A 464 -40.73 -15.51 0.50
N GLY A 465 -41.62 -15.54 1.49
CA GLY A 465 -41.73 -16.65 2.45
C GLY A 465 -40.63 -16.67 3.54
N TYR A 466 -39.99 -15.53 3.79
CA TYR A 466 -39.02 -15.33 4.87
C TYR A 466 -39.63 -14.50 6.00
N SER A 467 -39.18 -14.74 7.22
CA SER A 467 -39.64 -14.03 8.41
C SER A 467 -38.45 -13.57 9.25
N VAL A 468 -38.67 -12.53 10.05
CA VAL A 468 -37.66 -12.01 10.98
C VAL A 468 -37.16 -13.10 11.92
N GLY A 469 -35.83 -13.20 12.02
CA GLY A 469 -35.14 -14.20 12.83
C GLY A 469 -34.86 -15.52 12.11
N ASP A 470 -35.33 -15.70 10.87
CA ASP A 470 -34.90 -16.79 10.01
C ASP A 470 -33.40 -16.70 9.76
N LEU A 471 -32.73 -17.85 9.79
CA LEU A 471 -31.36 -17.98 9.29
C LEU A 471 -31.42 -18.44 7.84
N VAL A 472 -30.87 -17.64 6.93
CA VAL A 472 -30.83 -17.95 5.51
C VAL A 472 -29.40 -18.18 5.03
N ILE A 473 -29.24 -19.09 4.07
CA ILE A 473 -27.97 -19.44 3.44
C ILE A 473 -28.13 -19.18 1.95
N PRO A 474 -27.82 -17.96 1.48
CA PRO A 474 -27.97 -17.62 0.07
C PRO A 474 -27.04 -18.46 -0.81
N SER A 475 -27.52 -18.71 -2.01
CA SER A 475 -26.76 -19.44 -3.04
C SER A 475 -26.03 -18.51 -4.00
N HIS A 476 -26.53 -17.29 -4.15
CA HIS A 476 -26.04 -16.30 -5.09
C HIS A 476 -26.04 -14.90 -4.48
N THR A 477 -25.26 -14.00 -5.07
CA THR A 477 -25.29 -12.57 -4.83
C THR A 477 -25.24 -11.84 -6.17
N ARG A 478 -25.87 -10.67 -6.27
CA ARG A 478 -25.77 -9.82 -7.46
C ARG A 478 -24.49 -9.00 -7.42
N LEU A 479 -23.78 -9.01 -8.54
CA LEU A 479 -22.58 -8.22 -8.76
C LEU A 479 -22.59 -7.69 -10.20
N ASP A 480 -22.49 -6.37 -10.35
CA ASP A 480 -22.48 -5.69 -11.65
C ASP A 480 -23.68 -6.09 -12.55
N GLY A 481 -24.87 -6.21 -11.95
CA GLY A 481 -26.08 -6.63 -12.68
C GLY A 481 -26.13 -8.11 -13.04
N GLU A 482 -25.24 -8.96 -12.53
CA GLU A 482 -25.26 -10.42 -12.79
C GLU A 482 -25.39 -11.22 -11.50
N SER A 483 -26.12 -12.34 -11.53
CA SER A 483 -26.18 -13.28 -10.41
C SER A 483 -24.91 -14.14 -10.35
N LYS A 484 -24.17 -14.07 -9.24
CA LYS A 484 -22.92 -14.79 -9.01
C LYS A 484 -23.09 -15.79 -7.87
N LYS A 485 -22.77 -17.05 -8.16
CA LYS A 485 -22.81 -18.14 -7.16
C LYS A 485 -21.82 -17.91 -6.02
N LEU A 486 -22.29 -18.09 -4.78
CA LEU A 486 -21.47 -18.24 -3.57
C LEU A 486 -20.97 -19.69 -3.53
N ARG A 487 -19.65 -19.88 -3.36
CA ARG A 487 -18.98 -21.18 -3.48
C ARG A 487 -18.65 -21.69 -2.09
N GLY A 488 -18.99 -22.96 -1.79
CA GLY A 488 -18.62 -23.56 -0.51
C GLY A 488 -19.44 -24.77 -0.06
N THR A 489 -18.95 -25.47 0.97
CA THR A 489 -19.69 -26.56 1.63
C THR A 489 -20.62 -26.05 2.73
N ILE A 490 -21.92 -25.98 2.45
CA ILE A 490 -22.94 -25.50 3.38
C ILE A 490 -23.01 -26.37 4.64
N MET A 491 -23.06 -25.75 5.81
CA MET A 491 -23.31 -26.44 7.09
C MET A 491 -24.78 -26.84 7.21
N ASN A 492 -25.03 -28.05 7.75
CA ASN A 492 -26.38 -28.48 8.09
C ASN A 492 -26.81 -27.81 9.40
N ILE A 493 -27.73 -26.85 9.32
CA ILE A 493 -28.22 -26.09 10.47
C ILE A 493 -29.73 -26.27 10.58
N ASP A 494 -30.18 -26.77 11.73
CA ASP A 494 -31.60 -27.04 11.98
C ASP A 494 -32.46 -25.76 11.86
N GLY A 495 -33.40 -25.78 10.91
CA GLY A 495 -34.31 -24.67 10.63
C GLY A 495 -33.73 -23.56 9.74
N ALA A 496 -32.53 -23.70 9.19
CA ALA A 496 -31.99 -22.74 8.22
C ALA A 496 -32.62 -22.94 6.82
N LYS A 497 -32.90 -21.84 6.11
CA LYS A 497 -33.44 -21.86 4.75
C LYS A 497 -32.31 -21.68 3.74
N VAL A 498 -32.14 -22.62 2.81
CA VAL A 498 -31.06 -22.62 1.81
C VAL A 498 -31.58 -22.17 0.45
N GLY A 499 -30.85 -21.29 -0.23
CA GLY A 499 -31.19 -20.77 -1.55
C GLY A 499 -31.43 -19.26 -1.56
N GLY A 500 -31.81 -18.73 -2.72
CA GLY A 500 -32.02 -17.30 -2.94
C GLY A 500 -30.77 -16.52 -3.34
N THR A 501 -31.00 -15.28 -3.73
CA THR A 501 -30.04 -14.30 -4.23
C THR A 501 -30.05 -13.04 -3.36
N VAL A 502 -28.85 -12.59 -2.98
CA VAL A 502 -28.64 -11.35 -2.22
C VAL A 502 -28.33 -10.20 -3.16
N ASP A 503 -29.14 -9.14 -3.11
CA ASP A 503 -28.84 -7.87 -3.77
C ASP A 503 -27.94 -6.99 -2.92
N HIS A 504 -27.27 -6.03 -3.58
CA HIS A 504 -26.36 -5.11 -2.92
C HIS A 504 -26.94 -3.70 -2.79
N VAL A 505 -26.79 -3.12 -1.61
CA VAL A 505 -26.96 -1.68 -1.36
C VAL A 505 -25.79 -1.16 -0.55
N TYR A 506 -25.35 0.07 -0.81
CA TYR A 506 -24.31 0.71 0.02
C TYR A 506 -24.90 1.42 1.26
N SER A 507 -26.22 1.62 1.29
CA SER A 507 -26.94 2.33 2.33
C SER A 507 -28.41 1.89 2.31
N PRO A 508 -29.05 1.69 3.47
CA PRO A 508 -30.48 1.38 3.47
C PRO A 508 -31.35 2.57 3.00
N PHE A 509 -30.79 3.80 2.92
CA PHE A 509 -31.47 4.96 2.34
C PHE A 509 -31.58 4.96 0.81
N ILE A 510 -30.95 4.01 0.12
CA ILE A 510 -31.21 3.81 -1.31
C ILE A 510 -32.33 2.79 -1.57
N GLU A 511 -32.81 2.14 -0.52
CA GLU A 511 -33.94 1.21 -0.59
C GLU A 511 -35.25 2.00 -0.71
N THR A 512 -35.47 2.63 -1.85
CA THR A 512 -36.73 3.32 -2.15
C THR A 512 -37.81 2.34 -2.56
N ASN A 513 -39.06 2.79 -2.59
CA ASN A 513 -40.18 2.03 -3.14
C ASN A 513 -39.97 1.55 -4.57
N GLU A 514 -39.29 2.36 -5.39
CA GLU A 514 -38.95 2.04 -6.78
C GLU A 514 -37.85 0.99 -6.84
N TRP A 515 -36.77 1.21 -6.09
CA TRP A 515 -35.67 0.25 -5.98
C TRP A 515 -36.18 -1.12 -5.49
N LEU A 516 -37.02 -1.16 -4.46
CA LEU A 516 -37.57 -2.42 -3.94
C LEU A 516 -38.39 -3.15 -5.01
N LYS A 517 -39.17 -2.43 -5.81
CA LYS A 517 -39.96 -3.01 -6.89
C LYS A 517 -39.06 -3.64 -7.96
N GLU A 518 -37.96 -2.97 -8.29
CA GLU A 518 -36.96 -3.50 -9.22
C GLU A 518 -36.24 -4.73 -8.62
N SER A 519 -35.61 -4.57 -7.46
CA SER A 519 -34.78 -5.60 -6.84
C SER A 519 -35.56 -6.85 -6.46
N SER A 520 -36.81 -6.71 -6.01
CA SER A 520 -37.66 -7.86 -5.66
C SER A 520 -38.03 -8.75 -6.83
N SER A 521 -37.87 -8.27 -8.07
CA SER A 521 -38.09 -9.07 -9.27
C SER A 521 -37.02 -10.15 -9.48
N HIS A 522 -35.86 -10.02 -8.84
CA HIS A 522 -34.69 -10.83 -9.17
C HIS A 522 -33.79 -11.21 -7.99
N SER A 523 -34.09 -10.72 -6.80
CA SER A 523 -33.41 -11.09 -5.57
C SER A 523 -34.44 -11.41 -4.48
N GLU A 524 -33.99 -12.07 -3.41
CA GLU A 524 -34.83 -12.40 -2.24
C GLU A 524 -34.42 -11.61 -1.00
N PHE A 525 -33.16 -11.18 -0.96
CA PHE A 525 -32.53 -10.51 0.17
C PHE A 525 -31.79 -9.26 -0.29
N VAL A 526 -31.53 -8.35 0.63
CA VAL A 526 -30.63 -7.21 0.46
C VAL A 526 -29.62 -7.16 1.59
N GLU A 527 -28.36 -6.89 1.24
CA GLU A 527 -27.26 -6.78 2.19
C GLU A 527 -26.11 -5.93 1.62
N VAL A 528 -25.19 -5.46 2.47
CA VAL A 528 -24.17 -4.46 2.10
C VAL A 528 -22.82 -5.09 1.73
N GLU A 529 -22.36 -6.13 2.44
CA GLU A 529 -20.99 -6.67 2.37
C GLU A 529 -20.79 -7.87 1.43
N VAL A 530 -21.80 -8.74 1.25
CA VAL A 530 -21.66 -10.04 0.56
C VAL A 530 -21.13 -9.89 -0.87
N SER A 531 -21.57 -8.86 -1.59
CA SER A 531 -21.15 -8.58 -2.97
C SER A 531 -19.66 -8.20 -3.05
N HIS A 532 -19.16 -7.38 -2.11
CA HIS A 532 -17.75 -6.98 -2.02
C HIS A 532 -16.84 -8.17 -1.72
N LEU A 533 -17.25 -9.00 -0.75
CA LEU A 533 -16.55 -10.26 -0.46
C LEU A 533 -16.49 -11.14 -1.71
N ARG A 534 -17.62 -11.33 -2.40
CA ARG A 534 -17.68 -12.19 -3.59
C ARG A 534 -16.92 -11.63 -4.79
N LYS A 535 -16.84 -10.31 -4.95
CA LYS A 535 -16.06 -9.62 -5.99
C LYS A 535 -14.58 -9.97 -5.86
N ILE A 536 -14.08 -9.96 -4.62
CA ILE A 536 -12.66 -10.21 -4.31
C ILE A 536 -12.37 -11.71 -4.26
N LEU A 537 -13.18 -12.48 -3.54
CA LEU A 537 -13.05 -13.93 -3.32
C LEU A 537 -13.78 -14.68 -4.44
N ASN A 538 -13.18 -14.68 -5.62
CA ASN A 538 -13.77 -15.15 -6.87
C ASN A 538 -13.05 -16.33 -7.54
N GLY A 539 -11.95 -16.79 -6.95
CA GLY A 539 -11.20 -17.97 -7.37
C GLY A 539 -12.04 -19.24 -7.31
N GLN A 540 -11.69 -20.24 -8.11
CA GLN A 540 -12.37 -21.55 -8.07
C GLN A 540 -12.23 -22.23 -6.71
N ASP A 541 -11.12 -21.98 -6.02
CA ASP A 541 -10.80 -22.53 -4.71
C ASP A 541 -11.21 -21.63 -3.54
N ASP A 542 -11.80 -20.47 -3.80
CA ASP A 542 -12.27 -19.56 -2.74
C ASP A 542 -13.64 -20.07 -2.25
N ASP A 543 -13.67 -20.66 -1.04
CA ASP A 543 -14.88 -21.14 -0.35
C ASP A 543 -15.43 -19.99 0.51
N LEU A 544 -16.32 -19.18 -0.07
CA LEU A 544 -17.05 -18.11 0.59
C LEU A 544 -18.51 -18.53 0.80
N GLN A 545 -18.88 -18.67 2.07
CA GLN A 545 -20.25 -18.95 2.49
C GLN A 545 -20.81 -17.77 3.28
N ALA A 546 -22.07 -17.42 3.03
CA ALA A 546 -22.78 -16.42 3.81
C ALA A 546 -23.91 -17.07 4.61
N TYR A 547 -24.03 -16.69 5.87
CA TYR A 547 -25.11 -17.06 6.79
C TYR A 547 -25.73 -15.77 7.28
N LEU A 548 -26.93 -15.45 6.79
CA LEU A 548 -27.57 -14.17 7.01
C LEU A 548 -28.77 -14.36 7.94
N LEU A 549 -28.81 -13.59 9.02
CA LEU A 549 -30.00 -13.52 9.86
C LEU A 549 -30.94 -12.46 9.30
N ILE A 550 -32.20 -12.82 9.01
CA ILE A 550 -33.18 -11.86 8.53
C ILE A 550 -33.48 -10.84 9.63
N SER A 551 -33.05 -9.59 9.39
CA SER A 551 -33.21 -8.48 10.31
C SER A 551 -34.59 -7.86 10.30
N ASP A 552 -35.23 -7.90 9.15
CA ASP A 552 -36.46 -7.19 8.85
C ASP A 552 -37.05 -7.72 7.55
N VAL A 553 -38.35 -7.50 7.38
CA VAL A 553 -39.03 -7.67 6.09
C VAL A 553 -39.36 -6.26 5.60
N LEU A 554 -38.80 -5.86 4.45
CA LEU A 554 -38.95 -4.50 3.94
C LEU A 554 -40.45 -4.16 3.81
N LYS A 555 -40.87 -2.94 4.19
CA LYS A 555 -42.29 -2.49 4.23
C LYS A 555 -43.23 -3.20 5.22
N SER A 556 -42.79 -4.20 5.96
CA SER A 556 -43.61 -4.81 7.00
C SER A 556 -43.47 -4.03 8.31
N GLU A 557 -44.43 -3.16 8.62
CA GLU A 557 -44.45 -2.41 9.89
C GLU A 557 -44.39 -3.37 11.10
N GLY A 558 -43.39 -3.17 11.96
CA GLY A 558 -43.23 -3.96 13.18
C GLY A 558 -42.63 -5.36 12.98
N GLU A 559 -42.23 -5.75 11.77
CA GLU A 559 -41.44 -6.96 11.52
C GLU A 559 -39.95 -6.62 11.43
N THR A 560 -39.32 -6.36 12.58
CA THR A 560 -37.87 -6.16 12.69
C THR A 560 -37.29 -6.97 13.85
N LEU A 561 -35.97 -7.19 13.86
CA LEU A 561 -35.28 -7.85 14.97
C LEU A 561 -35.35 -7.05 16.27
N ALA A 562 -35.61 -5.75 16.20
CA ALA A 562 -35.82 -4.90 17.36
C ALA A 562 -37.17 -5.20 18.03
N SER A 563 -38.22 -5.49 17.24
CA SER A 563 -39.56 -5.85 17.74
C SER A 563 -39.75 -7.34 18.00
N ALA A 564 -38.96 -8.21 17.36
CA ALA A 564 -38.96 -9.64 17.61
C ALA A 564 -38.34 -9.98 18.98
N THR A 565 -38.96 -10.90 19.74
CA THR A 565 -38.40 -11.35 21.03
C THR A 565 -36.93 -11.77 20.84
N GLY A 566 -35.99 -11.18 21.59
CA GLY A 566 -34.57 -11.51 21.49
C GLY A 566 -34.21 -12.98 21.72
N ALA A 567 -35.20 -13.83 22.05
CA ALA A 567 -35.12 -15.29 22.06
C ALA A 567 -34.93 -15.89 20.64
N LYS A 568 -35.64 -15.41 19.60
CA LYS A 568 -35.53 -15.98 18.24
C LYS A 568 -34.14 -15.76 17.64
N ARG A 569 -33.64 -14.52 17.67
CA ARG A 569 -32.27 -14.16 17.25
C ARG A 569 -31.21 -15.01 17.94
N ARG A 570 -31.30 -15.13 19.27
CA ARG A 570 -30.35 -15.93 20.06
C ARG A 570 -30.44 -17.40 19.71
N ASN A 571 -31.64 -17.94 19.48
CA ASN A 571 -31.83 -19.33 19.09
C ASN A 571 -31.14 -19.63 17.74
N SER A 572 -31.39 -18.84 16.69
CA SER A 572 -30.78 -19.03 15.37
C SER A 572 -29.25 -18.90 15.43
N LEU A 573 -28.74 -17.91 16.16
CA LEU A 573 -27.30 -17.75 16.37
C LEU A 573 -26.69 -18.94 17.12
N ASN A 574 -27.32 -19.42 18.20
CA ASN A 574 -26.83 -20.58 18.95
C ASN A 574 -26.80 -21.84 18.09
N LYS A 575 -27.81 -22.05 17.24
CA LYS A 575 -27.80 -23.18 16.29
C LYS A 575 -26.67 -23.08 15.27
N LEU A 576 -26.40 -21.89 14.73
CA LEU A 576 -25.25 -21.65 13.86
C LEU A 576 -23.93 -21.92 14.59
N LEU A 577 -23.77 -21.42 15.82
CA LEU A 577 -22.59 -21.67 16.64
C LEU A 577 -22.40 -23.17 16.91
N TYR A 578 -23.47 -23.91 17.24
CA TYR A 578 -23.39 -25.37 17.38
C TYR A 578 -22.93 -26.06 16.11
N ALA A 579 -23.48 -25.70 14.95
CA ALA A 579 -23.07 -26.29 13.67
C ALA A 579 -21.59 -26.01 13.35
N MET A 580 -21.09 -24.81 13.70
CA MET A 580 -19.66 -24.48 13.57
C MET A 580 -18.80 -25.33 14.50
N LEU A 581 -19.21 -25.49 15.77
CA LEU A 581 -18.50 -26.32 16.74
C LEU A 581 -18.51 -27.81 16.33
N ASP A 582 -19.62 -28.31 15.77
CA ASP A 582 -19.73 -29.67 15.27
C ASP A 582 -18.86 -29.92 14.04
N ARG A 583 -18.87 -28.99 13.08
CA ARG A 583 -18.11 -29.08 11.83
C ARG A 583 -16.63 -29.34 12.11
N ASP A 584 -16.06 -28.61 13.07
CA ASP A 584 -14.65 -28.71 13.43
C ASP A 584 -14.42 -29.59 14.70
N LYS A 585 -15.48 -30.29 15.15
CA LYS A 585 -15.47 -31.29 16.24
C LYS A 585 -14.90 -30.77 17.56
N VAL A 586 -15.30 -29.58 17.97
CA VAL A 586 -14.68 -28.87 19.11
C VAL A 586 -14.79 -29.64 20.43
N GLY A 587 -15.97 -30.15 20.80
CA GLY A 587 -16.20 -30.86 22.07
C GLY A 587 -15.86 -30.01 23.30
N ILE A 588 -15.18 -30.60 24.30
CA ILE A 588 -14.44 -29.85 25.34
C ILE A 588 -13.00 -29.63 24.82
N PRO A 589 -12.68 -28.46 24.27
CA PRO A 589 -11.39 -28.24 23.62
C PRO A 589 -10.24 -28.22 24.63
N GLN A 590 -9.04 -28.59 24.15
CA GLN A 590 -7.80 -28.42 24.92
C GLN A 590 -7.01 -27.22 24.39
N GLY A 591 -6.32 -26.50 25.26
CA GLY A 591 -5.49 -25.37 24.83
C GLY A 591 -4.16 -25.87 24.27
N ILE A 592 -3.59 -25.13 23.31
CA ILE A 592 -2.30 -25.45 22.68
C ILE A 592 -1.20 -24.57 23.29
N ASN A 593 -0.06 -25.18 23.58
CA ASN A 593 1.19 -24.47 23.79
C ASN A 593 1.86 -24.26 22.43
N THR A 594 2.02 -23.01 22.00
CA THR A 594 2.48 -22.64 20.65
C THR A 594 4.00 -22.40 20.57
N ALA A 595 4.75 -22.62 21.65
CA ALA A 595 6.19 -22.32 21.74
C ALA A 595 7.06 -23.50 21.26
N ASP A 596 7.05 -23.79 19.96
CA ASP A 596 7.72 -24.98 19.42
C ASP A 596 9.21 -24.76 19.04
N ASN A 597 9.70 -23.52 19.05
CA ASN A 597 11.08 -23.19 18.69
C ASN A 597 11.77 -22.24 19.69
N HIS A 598 13.10 -22.10 19.59
CA HIS A 598 13.90 -21.30 20.54
C HIS A 598 13.43 -19.84 20.64
N ILE A 599 12.94 -19.24 19.56
CA ILE A 599 12.41 -17.86 19.56
C ILE A 599 11.09 -17.78 20.33
N GLY A 600 10.17 -18.71 20.08
CA GLY A 600 8.91 -18.81 20.82
C GLY A 600 9.13 -19.08 22.30
N ILE A 601 10.09 -19.96 22.62
CA ILE A 601 10.52 -20.23 24.00
C ILE A 601 11.09 -18.96 24.63
N LEU A 602 12.05 -18.29 24.00
CA LEU A 602 12.67 -17.07 24.52
C LEU A 602 11.62 -15.98 24.80
N ARG A 603 10.68 -15.75 23.87
CA ARG A 603 9.60 -14.77 24.08
C ARG A 603 8.70 -15.15 25.24
N SER A 604 8.30 -16.42 25.33
CA SER A 604 7.47 -16.92 26.44
C SER A 604 8.18 -16.75 27.78
N THR A 605 9.48 -17.06 27.83
CA THR A 605 10.30 -16.87 29.04
C THR A 605 10.47 -15.40 29.39
N ILE A 606 10.70 -14.52 28.41
CA ILE A 606 10.75 -13.05 28.60
C ILE A 606 9.42 -12.56 29.16
N ASP A 607 8.29 -12.98 28.60
CA ASP A 607 6.97 -12.58 29.06
C ASP A 607 6.69 -13.07 30.49
N LYS A 608 7.12 -14.29 30.82
CA LYS A 608 7.04 -14.84 32.18
C LYS A 608 7.86 -14.04 33.20
N VAL A 609 9.09 -13.66 32.85
CA VAL A 609 10.00 -12.91 33.74
C VAL A 609 9.55 -11.45 33.91
N LEU A 610 9.17 -10.79 32.81
CA LEU A 610 8.84 -9.36 32.80
C LEU A 610 7.35 -9.07 33.08
N GLY A 611 6.45 -10.03 32.93
CA GLY A 611 5.03 -9.89 33.21
C GLY A 611 4.40 -8.63 32.57
N ASN A 612 3.89 -7.71 33.40
CA ASN A 612 3.16 -6.51 32.96
C ASN A 612 4.05 -5.35 32.49
N LYS A 613 5.35 -5.56 32.26
CA LYS A 613 6.23 -4.52 31.70
C LYS A 613 5.89 -4.21 30.23
N ALA A 614 6.39 -3.08 29.76
CA ALA A 614 6.10 -2.54 28.43
C ALA A 614 6.56 -3.49 27.31
N ASN A 615 5.76 -3.62 26.25
CA ASN A 615 6.06 -4.55 25.16
C ASN A 615 7.29 -4.10 24.35
N THR A 616 7.57 -2.79 24.27
CA THR A 616 8.81 -2.30 23.65
C THR A 616 10.05 -2.63 24.48
N LEU A 617 9.93 -2.69 25.81
CA LEU A 617 11.03 -3.14 26.69
C LEU A 617 11.27 -4.64 26.51
N LYS A 618 10.20 -5.44 26.52
CA LYS A 618 10.29 -6.89 26.23
C LYS A 618 10.95 -7.14 24.88
N TYR A 619 10.59 -6.36 23.86
CA TYR A 619 11.23 -6.40 22.54
C TYR A 619 12.72 -6.10 22.62
N TYR A 620 13.12 -5.05 23.34
CA TYR A 620 14.53 -4.68 23.46
C TYR A 620 15.36 -5.80 24.11
N ILE A 621 14.87 -6.38 25.21
CA ILE A 621 15.48 -7.54 25.85
C ILE A 621 15.54 -8.74 24.89
N PHE A 622 14.46 -9.00 24.16
CA PHE A 622 14.44 -10.02 23.12
C PHE A 622 15.52 -9.77 22.06
N SER A 623 15.65 -8.53 21.57
CA SER A 623 16.64 -8.15 20.55
C SER A 623 18.08 -8.37 21.01
N MET A 624 18.38 -8.12 22.29
CA MET A 624 19.71 -8.38 22.89
C MET A 624 20.03 -9.87 23.01
N LEU A 625 19.00 -10.71 23.16
CA LEU A 625 19.13 -12.10 23.56
C LEU A 625 18.80 -13.09 22.43
N LYS A 626 18.18 -12.65 21.33
CA LYS A 626 17.65 -13.52 20.26
C LYS A 626 18.68 -14.45 19.64
N ASP A 627 19.96 -14.08 19.67
CA ASP A 627 21.04 -14.87 19.07
C ASP A 627 21.61 -15.95 20.03
N ASN A 628 21.24 -15.92 21.32
CA ASN A 628 21.68 -16.87 22.32
C ASN A 628 20.72 -18.06 22.43
N LYS A 629 21.25 -19.29 22.39
CA LYS A 629 20.46 -20.52 22.55
C LYS A 629 20.38 -20.90 24.03
N ASN A 630 19.21 -21.38 24.48
CA ASN A 630 18.96 -21.94 25.82
C ASN A 630 19.13 -20.96 27.00
N ILE A 631 18.62 -19.74 26.86
CA ILE A 631 18.69 -18.72 27.92
C ILE A 631 17.74 -19.05 29.07
N SER A 632 18.27 -19.01 30.28
CA SER A 632 17.53 -19.21 31.53
C SER A 632 16.77 -17.96 31.98
N GLU A 633 15.77 -18.14 32.86
CA GLU A 633 15.05 -17.02 33.49
C GLU A 633 16.00 -16.07 34.25
N ALA A 634 17.08 -16.61 34.85
CA ALA A 634 18.08 -15.83 35.57
C ALA A 634 18.92 -14.93 34.64
N GLU A 635 19.28 -15.42 33.46
CA GLU A 635 20.02 -14.63 32.46
C GLU A 635 19.15 -13.53 31.85
N ILE A 636 17.85 -13.79 31.65
CA ILE A 636 16.89 -12.75 31.24
C ILE A 636 16.78 -11.70 32.35
N GLN A 637 16.66 -12.11 33.61
CA GLN A 637 16.61 -11.17 34.72
C GLN A 637 17.88 -10.32 34.83
N ALA A 638 19.06 -10.92 34.64
CA ALA A 638 20.32 -10.18 34.62
C ALA A 638 20.39 -9.17 33.46
N ALA A 639 19.90 -9.52 32.27
CA ALA A 639 19.81 -8.59 31.15
C ALA A 639 18.85 -7.44 31.45
N VAL A 640 17.70 -7.71 32.07
CA VAL A 640 16.73 -6.70 32.52
C VAL A 640 17.34 -5.76 33.56
N ASP A 641 18.10 -6.30 34.52
CA ASP A 641 18.75 -5.52 35.56
C ASP A 641 19.89 -4.65 35.02
N SER A 642 20.47 -5.02 33.86
CA SER A 642 21.54 -4.28 33.20
C SER A 642 21.07 -3.07 32.38
N VAL A 643 19.75 -2.90 32.16
CA VAL A 643 19.21 -1.86 31.27
C VAL A 643 18.15 -1.00 31.95
N ASP A 644 18.12 0.30 31.65
CA ASP A 644 17.14 1.19 32.26
C ASP A 644 15.72 0.93 31.75
N ASN A 645 14.78 0.70 32.66
CA ASN A 645 13.38 0.44 32.32
C ASN A 645 12.69 1.64 31.61
N PHE A 646 11.87 1.39 30.59
CA PHE A 646 11.05 2.41 29.91
C PHE A 646 9.65 1.89 29.54
N SER A 647 8.70 2.80 29.33
CA SER A 647 7.32 2.49 28.92
C SER A 647 7.13 2.60 27.41
N ASP A 648 6.08 1.96 26.87
CA ASP A 648 5.72 2.06 25.44
C ASP A 648 5.50 3.52 25.02
N ASN A 649 4.80 4.31 25.84
CA ASN A 649 4.60 5.75 25.59
C ASN A 649 5.93 6.53 25.55
N TYR A 650 6.88 6.19 26.44
CA TYR A 650 8.18 6.86 26.49
C TYR A 650 9.03 6.55 25.25
N PHE A 651 8.96 5.31 24.77
CA PHE A 651 9.58 4.85 23.53
C PHE A 651 8.96 5.54 22.31
N THR A 652 7.64 5.43 22.14
CA THR A 652 6.90 5.97 20.99
C THR A 652 7.04 7.47 20.87
N LYS A 653 6.97 8.20 21.99
CA LYS A 653 7.05 9.66 22.00
C LYS A 653 8.33 10.15 21.32
N ARG A 654 9.47 9.52 21.60
CA ARG A 654 10.76 9.92 21.02
C ARG A 654 10.83 9.69 19.52
N ILE A 655 10.39 8.53 19.06
CA ILE A 655 10.35 8.21 17.64
C ILE A 655 9.42 9.17 16.91
N THR A 656 8.22 9.38 17.47
CA THR A 656 7.21 10.29 16.90
C THR A 656 7.72 11.73 16.83
N GLU A 657 8.20 12.29 17.94
CA GLU A 657 8.67 13.69 17.98
C GLU A 657 9.87 13.89 17.04
N SER A 658 10.79 12.92 16.98
CA SER A 658 11.94 12.98 16.05
C SER A 658 11.48 12.97 14.59
N SER A 659 10.52 12.11 14.28
CA SER A 659 9.94 11.95 12.94
C SER A 659 9.16 13.20 12.50
N GLU A 660 8.39 13.79 13.42
CA GLU A 660 7.66 15.04 13.19
C GLU A 660 8.63 16.19 12.90
N VAL A 661 9.61 16.41 13.76
CA VAL A 661 10.58 17.50 13.60
C VAL A 661 11.40 17.36 12.31
N SER A 662 11.90 16.17 12.00
CA SER A 662 12.63 15.96 10.74
C SER A 662 11.70 16.11 9.51
N SER A 663 10.44 15.66 9.58
CA SER A 663 9.48 15.85 8.49
C SER A 663 9.14 17.33 8.25
N TYR A 664 9.14 18.20 9.27
CA TYR A 664 8.98 19.65 9.09
C TYR A 664 10.12 20.25 8.27
N VAL A 665 11.36 19.90 8.63
CA VAL A 665 12.54 20.33 7.88
C VAL A 665 12.46 19.81 6.44
N LEU A 666 12.13 18.53 6.24
CA LEU A 666 12.09 17.92 4.91
C LEU A 666 11.00 18.50 4.00
N ARG A 667 9.80 18.76 4.53
CA ARG A 667 8.73 19.45 3.79
C ARG A 667 9.14 20.86 3.41
N LYS A 668 9.82 21.57 4.31
CA LYS A 668 10.30 22.91 3.98
C LYS A 668 11.35 22.88 2.89
N LEU A 669 12.27 21.92 2.93
CA LEU A 669 13.23 21.70 1.84
C LEU A 669 12.53 21.39 0.52
N GLU A 670 11.45 20.61 0.53
CA GLU A 670 10.64 20.32 -0.65
C GLU A 670 9.99 21.58 -1.25
N GLU A 671 9.48 22.50 -0.42
CA GLU A 671 8.99 23.81 -0.86
C GLU A 671 10.07 24.64 -1.58
N PHE A 672 11.33 24.48 -1.18
CA PHE A 672 12.49 25.09 -1.84
C PHE A 672 12.98 24.31 -3.08
N GLY A 673 12.26 23.28 -3.51
CA GLY A 673 12.59 22.46 -4.68
C GLY A 673 13.60 21.34 -4.41
N HIS A 674 13.90 21.05 -3.14
CA HIS A 674 14.90 20.06 -2.74
C HIS A 674 14.27 18.84 -2.09
N MET A 675 14.59 17.65 -2.60
CA MET A 675 14.19 16.37 -2.01
C MET A 675 15.44 15.53 -1.66
N PRO A 676 16.07 15.82 -0.51
CA PRO A 676 17.33 15.19 -0.11
C PRO A 676 17.16 13.69 0.16
N LYS A 677 18.27 12.94 0.06
CA LYS A 677 18.30 11.56 0.57
C LYS A 677 18.41 11.61 2.09
N ILE A 678 17.79 10.66 2.78
CA ILE A 678 17.85 10.56 4.24
C ILE A 678 18.48 9.22 4.59
N SER A 679 19.40 9.21 5.54
CA SER A 679 19.88 7.98 6.14
C SER A 679 19.74 8.00 7.66
N ILE A 680 19.58 6.81 8.24
CA ILE A 680 19.32 6.61 9.68
C ILE A 680 20.30 5.58 10.19
N ASP A 681 20.72 5.76 11.43
CA ASP A 681 21.63 4.84 12.12
C ASP A 681 21.17 3.37 12.04
N LYS A 682 22.10 2.47 11.73
CA LYS A 682 21.81 1.05 11.54
C LYS A 682 21.37 0.36 12.84
N GLU A 683 21.85 0.78 14.01
CA GLU A 683 21.41 0.20 15.28
C GLU A 683 19.94 0.50 15.55
N PHE A 684 19.44 1.65 15.10
CA PHE A 684 18.02 1.96 15.11
C PHE A 684 17.23 0.98 14.22
N VAL A 685 17.68 0.79 12.97
CA VAL A 685 17.01 -0.11 12.00
C VAL A 685 17.04 -1.57 12.44
N ASP A 686 18.13 -2.01 13.06
CA ASP A 686 18.33 -3.37 13.58
C ASP A 686 17.61 -3.63 14.92
N GLY A 687 16.94 -2.61 15.47
CA GLY A 687 16.18 -2.72 16.72
C GLY A 687 17.05 -2.82 17.98
N LYS A 688 18.26 -2.27 17.93
CA LYS A 688 19.22 -2.19 19.05
C LYS A 688 19.21 -0.82 19.75
N TRP A 689 18.48 0.15 19.21
CA TRP A 689 18.36 1.46 19.82
C TRP A 689 17.65 1.42 21.19
N HIS A 690 18.25 2.07 22.18
CA HIS A 690 17.70 2.20 23.52
C HIS A 690 17.21 3.65 23.79
N PRO A 691 15.94 3.87 24.17
CA PRO A 691 15.33 5.21 24.18
C PRO A 691 15.85 6.16 25.28
N LYS A 692 16.54 5.65 26.31
CA LYS A 692 17.09 6.50 27.39
C LYS A 692 18.54 6.89 27.17
N THR A 693 19.31 6.07 26.46
CA THR A 693 20.77 6.19 26.38
C THR A 693 21.26 6.40 24.95
N GLY A 694 20.52 5.94 23.94
CA GLY A 694 20.84 6.13 22.53
C GLY A 694 20.14 7.34 21.93
N LYS A 695 20.79 7.98 20.95
CA LYS A 695 20.17 9.00 20.10
C LYS A 695 19.73 8.40 18.76
N ILE A 696 18.64 8.90 18.22
CA ILE A 696 18.22 8.65 16.83
C ILE A 696 18.99 9.61 15.94
N ILE A 697 19.91 9.11 15.11
CA ILE A 697 20.71 9.96 14.22
C ILE A 697 20.07 9.93 12.82
N ILE A 698 19.69 11.11 12.33
CA ILE A 698 19.04 11.32 11.04
C ILE A 698 19.96 12.20 10.20
N ASN A 699 20.51 11.65 9.12
CA ASN A 699 21.36 12.40 8.20
C ASN A 699 20.56 12.80 6.97
N ILE A 700 20.51 14.10 6.69
CA ILE A 700 19.92 14.71 5.50
C ILE A 700 21.08 15.01 4.55
N HIS A 701 21.11 14.30 3.42
CA HIS A 701 22.23 14.33 2.48
C HIS A 701 22.06 15.40 1.41
N ALA A 702 23.12 16.16 1.19
CA ALA A 702 23.25 17.13 0.12
C ALA A 702 24.39 16.75 -0.84
N ASP A 703 24.24 17.12 -2.11
CA ASP A 703 25.24 16.80 -3.15
C ASP A 703 26.43 17.79 -3.12
N THR A 704 26.20 19.03 -2.69
CA THR A 704 27.22 20.09 -2.61
C THR A 704 27.26 20.75 -1.24
N GLN A 705 28.34 21.47 -0.94
CA GLN A 705 28.48 22.18 0.33
C GLN A 705 27.52 23.38 0.41
N GLU A 706 27.26 24.03 -0.71
CA GLU A 706 26.30 25.13 -0.82
C GLU A 706 24.90 24.66 -0.44
N LEU A 707 24.51 23.46 -0.87
CA LEU A 707 23.24 22.84 -0.47
C LEU A 707 23.22 22.45 1.01
N VAL A 708 24.33 21.98 1.59
CA VAL A 708 24.42 21.75 3.04
C VAL A 708 24.14 23.04 3.80
N ASP A 709 24.74 24.15 3.37
CA ASP A 709 24.59 25.44 4.02
C ASP A 709 23.17 25.99 3.84
N GLN A 710 22.58 25.80 2.66
CA GLN A 710 21.16 26.10 2.42
C GLN A 710 20.23 25.26 3.30
N TYR A 711 20.50 23.97 3.47
CA TYR A 711 19.68 23.11 4.33
C TYR A 711 19.79 23.50 5.80
N LYS A 712 21.00 23.86 6.26
CA LYS A 712 21.20 24.41 7.60
C LYS A 712 20.45 25.72 7.79
N GLU A 713 20.39 26.57 6.77
CA GLU A 713 19.61 27.81 6.82
C GLU A 713 18.11 27.51 6.98
N VAL A 714 17.56 26.58 6.19
CA VAL A 714 16.17 26.12 6.36
C VAL A 714 15.94 25.50 7.73
N ALA A 715 16.92 24.78 8.27
CA ALA A 715 16.82 24.18 9.60
C ALA A 715 16.76 25.21 10.74
N LYS A 716 17.28 26.44 10.53
CA LYS A 716 17.19 27.52 11.52
C LYS A 716 15.74 27.95 11.75
N ASP A 717 14.89 27.90 10.72
CA ASP A 717 13.44 28.16 10.85
C ASP A 717 12.78 27.20 11.86
N PHE A 718 13.39 26.04 12.12
CA PHE A 718 12.92 25.01 13.05
C PHE A 718 13.85 24.80 14.26
N GLU A 719 14.79 25.72 14.55
CA GLU A 719 15.79 25.54 15.62
C GLU A 719 15.13 25.23 16.98
N ASN A 720 14.02 25.91 17.29
CA ASN A 720 13.25 25.68 18.52
C ASN A 720 12.65 24.26 18.58
N GLU A 721 12.22 23.69 17.46
CA GLU A 721 11.67 22.32 17.41
C GLU A 721 12.79 21.28 17.45
N ILE A 722 13.90 21.51 16.74
CA ILE A 722 15.10 20.68 16.78
C ILE A 722 15.67 20.62 18.21
N ALA A 723 15.69 21.75 18.92
CA ALA A 723 16.14 21.81 20.30
C ALA A 723 15.32 20.91 21.25
N LYS A 724 14.00 20.73 21.00
CA LYS A 724 13.12 19.88 21.83
C LYS A 724 13.50 18.40 21.74
N VAL A 725 13.97 17.95 20.58
CA VAL A 725 14.35 16.54 20.33
C VAL A 725 15.84 16.26 20.49
N SER A 726 16.68 17.29 20.53
CA SER A 726 18.17 17.21 20.60
C SER A 726 18.74 16.26 21.68
N LYS A 727 17.99 16.04 22.77
CA LYS A 727 18.39 15.13 23.87
C LYS A 727 18.36 13.65 23.47
N PHE A 728 17.58 13.28 22.46
CA PHE A 728 17.38 11.90 22.02
C PHE A 728 17.36 11.73 20.50
N CYS A 729 17.50 12.80 19.73
CA CYS A 729 17.62 12.79 18.28
C CYS A 729 18.66 13.81 17.83
N GLU A 730 19.39 13.47 16.78
CA GLU A 730 20.38 14.33 16.14
C GLU A 730 20.06 14.41 14.65
N ILE A 731 19.79 15.62 14.15
CA ILE A 731 19.49 15.88 12.75
C ILE A 731 20.71 16.54 12.14
N ASN A 732 21.40 15.82 11.27
CA ASN A 732 22.65 16.22 10.65
C ASN A 732 22.47 16.53 9.17
N PHE A 733 23.14 17.57 8.68
CA PHE A 733 23.18 17.92 7.27
C PHE A 733 24.57 17.61 6.75
N VAL A 734 24.67 16.58 5.91
CA VAL A 734 25.96 15.99 5.51
C VAL A 734 26.11 15.97 4.00
N ARG A 735 27.34 16.16 3.54
CA ARG A 735 27.69 16.08 2.11
C ARG A 735 28.07 14.64 1.74
N GLY A 736 27.62 14.18 0.59
CA GLY A 736 28.01 12.88 0.03
C GLY A 736 27.14 11.71 0.50
N PRO A 737 27.47 10.48 0.06
CA PRO A 737 26.66 9.30 0.36
C PRO A 737 26.69 8.93 1.85
N PRO A 738 25.69 8.15 2.33
CA PRO A 738 25.70 7.61 3.69
C PRO A 738 26.94 6.75 3.96
N SER A 739 27.47 6.82 5.18
CA SER A 739 28.48 5.86 5.63
C SER A 739 27.83 4.50 5.93
N SER A 740 28.62 3.44 6.01
CA SER A 740 28.15 2.06 6.24
C SER A 740 27.42 1.81 7.55
N GLU A 741 27.50 2.75 8.48
CA GLU A 741 26.80 2.73 9.77
C GLU A 741 25.36 3.24 9.64
N PHE A 742 24.97 3.75 8.46
CA PHE A 742 23.64 4.30 8.20
C PHE A 742 22.94 3.58 7.05
N VAL A 743 21.62 3.48 7.15
CA VAL A 743 20.74 2.89 6.14
C VAL A 743 19.95 4.01 5.46
N THR A 744 19.98 4.05 4.13
CA THR A 744 19.21 5.03 3.35
C THR A 744 17.73 4.64 3.31
N ILE A 745 16.84 5.59 3.56
CA ILE A 745 15.38 5.40 3.39
C ILE A 745 14.86 6.08 2.10
N PRO A 746 13.80 5.56 1.47
CA PRO A 746 13.23 6.17 0.27
C PRO A 746 12.80 7.63 0.51
N LYS A 747 13.05 8.50 -0.47
CA LYS A 747 12.85 9.96 -0.35
C LYS A 747 11.44 10.37 0.10
N TYR A 748 10.40 9.75 -0.45
CA TYR A 748 9.00 10.08 -0.14
C TYR A 748 8.54 9.63 1.24
N VAL A 749 9.26 8.68 1.85
CA VAL A 749 8.94 8.18 3.19
C VAL A 749 9.24 9.25 4.23
N GLY A 750 10.28 10.08 4.05
CA GLY A 750 10.65 11.12 5.02
C GLY A 750 9.67 12.31 5.16
N LEU A 751 8.71 12.45 4.23
CA LEU A 751 7.69 13.50 4.31
C LEU A 751 6.53 13.13 5.25
N ASP A 752 6.34 11.84 5.52
CA ASP A 752 5.36 11.35 6.48
C ASP A 752 5.87 11.60 7.90
N SER A 753 5.13 12.37 8.69
CA SER A 753 5.44 12.59 10.11
C SER A 753 5.58 11.32 10.98
N ASP A 754 5.15 10.13 10.54
CA ASP A 754 5.35 8.83 11.21
C ASP A 754 6.41 7.92 10.56
N TYR A 755 7.20 8.42 9.63
CA TYR A 755 8.11 7.57 8.88
C TYR A 755 9.10 6.76 9.72
N LEU A 756 9.57 7.29 10.87
CA LEU A 756 10.43 6.53 11.78
C LEU A 756 9.68 5.42 12.53
N VAL A 757 8.39 5.64 12.84
CA VAL A 757 7.52 4.61 13.42
C VAL A 757 7.35 3.49 12.40
N ASN A 758 7.00 3.85 11.17
CA ASN A 758 6.81 2.91 10.07
C ASN A 758 8.10 2.13 9.77
N LEU A 759 9.25 2.84 9.72
CA LEU A 759 10.55 2.22 9.52
C LEU A 759 10.87 1.22 10.63
N TYR A 760 10.84 1.64 11.90
CA TYR A 760 11.18 0.78 13.03
C TYR A 760 10.21 -0.40 13.14
N SER A 761 8.92 -0.18 12.88
CA SER A 761 7.92 -1.24 12.89
C SER A 761 8.22 -2.30 11.84
N GLN A 762 8.59 -1.88 10.62
CA GLN A 762 8.94 -2.81 9.56
C GLN A 762 10.30 -3.45 9.83
N SER A 763 11.37 -2.69 10.03
CA SER A 763 12.74 -3.22 10.07
C SER A 763 13.04 -4.03 11.34
N ALA A 764 12.54 -3.57 12.50
CA ALA A 764 12.94 -4.07 13.81
C ALA A 764 11.82 -4.91 14.45
N PHE A 765 10.64 -4.32 14.68
CA PHE A 765 9.57 -4.98 15.42
C PHE A 765 9.07 -6.25 14.76
N LYS A 766 8.87 -6.21 13.44
CA LYS A 766 8.34 -7.34 12.69
C LYS A 766 9.28 -8.56 12.67
N GLN A 767 10.59 -8.39 12.85
CA GLN A 767 11.52 -9.53 13.10
C GLN A 767 11.17 -10.27 14.41
N ALA A 768 10.86 -9.51 15.45
CA ALA A 768 10.40 -10.10 16.70
C ALA A 768 8.90 -10.44 16.68
N GLY A 769 8.24 -10.37 15.52
CA GLY A 769 6.79 -10.49 15.45
C GLY A 769 6.08 -9.51 16.37
N LEU A 770 6.65 -8.34 16.67
CA LEU A 770 5.96 -7.26 17.37
C LEU A 770 5.26 -6.40 16.32
N ASP A 771 4.01 -6.04 16.60
CA ASP A 771 3.16 -5.24 15.74
C ASP A 771 2.70 -3.97 16.45
N ALA A 772 2.49 -2.89 15.70
CA ALA A 772 2.08 -1.58 16.22
C ALA A 772 0.66 -1.25 15.75
N GLN A 773 -0.24 -1.00 16.68
CA GLN A 773 -1.65 -0.73 16.42
C GLN A 773 -2.00 0.70 16.85
N VAL A 774 -2.72 1.43 15.98
CA VAL A 774 -3.26 2.75 16.32
C VAL A 774 -4.53 2.59 17.13
N THR A 775 -4.54 3.12 18.35
CA THR A 775 -5.71 3.16 19.22
C THR A 775 -6.67 4.28 18.82
N TYR A 776 -7.91 4.24 19.31
CA TYR A 776 -8.94 5.25 19.00
C TYR A 776 -8.57 6.70 19.38
N ASN A 777 -7.60 6.88 20.28
CA ASN A 777 -7.08 8.19 20.67
C ASN A 777 -5.76 8.56 19.97
N GLY A 778 -5.40 7.83 18.90
CA GLY A 778 -4.21 8.10 18.07
C GLY A 778 -2.87 7.66 18.67
N ASN A 779 -2.89 6.94 19.80
CA ASN A 779 -1.68 6.36 20.40
C ASN A 779 -1.30 5.05 19.71
N LEU A 780 -0.05 4.63 19.86
CA LEU A 780 0.42 3.33 19.39
C LEU A 780 0.45 2.34 20.55
N LYS A 781 -0.21 1.20 20.35
CA LYS A 781 -0.17 0.03 21.22
C LYS A 781 0.63 -1.06 20.54
N PHE A 782 1.61 -1.64 21.22
CA PHE A 782 2.41 -2.73 20.66
C PHE A 782 1.94 -4.08 21.19
N ASN A 783 1.82 -5.07 20.31
CA ASN A 783 1.48 -6.45 20.70
C ASN A 783 2.38 -7.44 19.97
N PHE A 784 2.83 -8.48 20.67
CA PHE A 784 3.51 -9.60 20.01
C PHE A 784 2.48 -10.47 19.29
N LEU A 785 2.74 -10.74 18.01
CA LEU A 785 2.06 -11.74 17.21
C LEU A 785 2.41 -13.14 17.77
N PRO A 786 1.45 -14.05 17.94
CA PRO A 786 1.70 -15.42 18.38
C PRO A 786 2.32 -16.27 17.25
N THR A 787 3.52 -15.88 16.83
CA THR A 787 4.24 -16.50 15.73
C THR A 787 5.53 -17.15 16.20
N VAL A 788 5.82 -18.33 15.65
CA VAL A 788 7.15 -18.96 15.68
C VAL A 788 8.02 -18.53 14.49
N ASN A 789 7.42 -17.85 13.51
CA ASN A 789 8.09 -17.37 12.31
C ASN A 789 8.71 -16.00 12.58
N ASN A 790 10.03 -15.91 12.49
CA ASN A 790 10.70 -14.64 12.30
C ASN A 790 10.47 -14.23 10.82
N SER A 791 10.06 -12.98 10.56
CA SER A 791 10.35 -12.44 9.23
C SER A 791 11.68 -11.75 9.30
N ASP A 792 12.57 -12.24 8.49
CA ASP A 792 13.72 -11.48 8.13
C ASP A 792 13.31 -10.25 7.31
N VAL A 793 13.08 -9.11 7.97
CA VAL A 793 12.68 -7.89 7.25
C VAL A 793 13.84 -7.25 6.48
N CYS A 794 15.04 -7.77 6.70
CA CYS A 794 16.22 -7.51 5.89
C CYS A 794 16.95 -8.81 5.47
N VAL A 795 16.26 -9.94 5.30
CA VAL A 795 16.83 -11.12 4.64
C VAL A 795 15.82 -11.60 3.61
N ASP A 796 16.25 -11.63 2.36
CA ASP A 796 15.49 -11.97 1.15
C ASP A 796 14.50 -10.90 0.62
N GLU A 797 15.06 -9.92 -0.11
CA GLU A 797 14.46 -9.22 -1.27
C GLU A 797 13.95 -7.76 -1.11
N LYS A 798 14.31 -7.03 -0.05
CA LYS A 798 14.25 -5.55 -0.06
C LYS A 798 15.58 -4.93 0.36
N PHE A 799 16.21 -4.28 -0.62
CA PHE A 799 17.48 -3.56 -0.61
C PHE A 799 18.70 -4.39 -0.17
N CYS A 800 19.58 -4.74 -1.14
CA CYS A 800 21.01 -4.38 -1.15
C CYS A 800 21.96 -5.27 -2.00
N HIS A 801 22.41 -4.65 -3.11
CA HIS A 801 23.70 -4.68 -3.84
C HIS A 801 24.39 -6.01 -4.22
N LEU A 802 25.69 -6.01 -4.59
CA LEU A 802 26.13 -6.64 -5.86
C LEU A 802 27.38 -7.59 -5.87
N SER A 803 27.67 -8.41 -4.87
CA SER A 803 27.72 -9.85 -5.21
C SER A 803 26.24 -10.18 -5.41
N PHE A 804 25.79 -10.77 -6.53
CA PHE A 804 24.37 -10.64 -6.90
C PHE A 804 23.47 -11.01 -5.72
N PHE A 805 23.95 -11.92 -4.83
CA PHE A 805 23.42 -12.12 -3.49
C PHE A 805 24.50 -12.28 -2.41
N LYS A 806 24.20 -11.85 -1.18
CA LYS A 806 25.01 -12.09 0.03
C LYS A 806 25.22 -13.60 0.25
N PRO A 807 26.42 -14.07 0.65
CA PRO A 807 26.59 -15.48 1.03
C PRO A 807 25.78 -15.81 2.30
N ASP A 808 25.13 -16.97 2.32
CA ASP A 808 24.47 -17.49 3.51
C ASP A 808 25.51 -17.94 4.55
N GLN A 809 25.06 -18.25 5.77
CA GLN A 809 25.97 -18.60 6.85
C GLN A 809 26.79 -19.86 6.52
N ALA A 810 26.18 -20.85 5.87
CA ALA A 810 26.87 -22.08 5.47
C ALA A 810 28.02 -21.80 4.48
N THR A 811 27.81 -20.90 3.51
CA THR A 811 28.87 -20.42 2.62
C THR A 811 29.97 -19.72 3.41
N LYS A 812 29.61 -18.83 4.35
CA LYS A 812 30.58 -18.08 5.17
C LYS A 812 31.42 -18.99 6.08
N ASP A 813 30.81 -20.01 6.67
CA ASP A 813 31.52 -20.96 7.53
C ASP A 813 32.60 -21.72 6.75
N LEU A 814 32.35 -22.02 5.48
CA LEU A 814 33.32 -22.67 4.58
C LEU A 814 34.44 -21.73 4.12
N LEU A 815 34.24 -20.41 4.17
CA LEU A 815 35.28 -19.44 3.84
C LEU A 815 36.39 -19.37 4.91
N VAL A 816 36.11 -19.80 6.15
CA VAL A 816 37.07 -19.81 7.27
C VAL A 816 38.23 -20.78 7.00
N ASP A 817 37.96 -21.89 6.33
CA ASP A 817 38.98 -22.90 5.99
C ASP A 817 40.04 -22.37 5.00
N PHE A 818 39.72 -21.28 4.29
CA PHE A 818 40.59 -20.62 3.32
C PHE A 818 40.81 -19.14 3.68
N ASP A 819 40.89 -18.78 4.95
CA ASP A 819 40.95 -17.39 5.43
C ASP A 819 42.14 -16.52 4.94
N SER A 820 43.11 -17.07 4.20
CA SER A 820 44.30 -16.35 3.78
C SER A 820 44.96 -16.91 2.51
N HIS A 821 45.55 -16.01 1.71
CA HIS A 821 46.30 -16.35 0.50
C HIS A 821 47.47 -17.29 0.76
N THR A 822 48.18 -17.13 1.89
CA THR A 822 49.32 -17.98 2.28
C THR A 822 48.90 -19.44 2.47
N LYS A 823 47.77 -19.69 3.15
CA LYS A 823 47.25 -21.05 3.35
C LYS A 823 46.85 -21.68 2.02
N PHE A 824 46.18 -20.92 1.16
CA PHE A 824 45.80 -21.39 -0.18
C PHE A 824 47.04 -21.75 -1.02
N LYS A 825 48.05 -20.88 -1.05
CA LYS A 825 49.29 -21.11 -1.79
C LYS A 825 50.07 -22.32 -1.27
N ALA A 826 50.09 -22.54 0.04
CA ALA A 826 50.73 -23.71 0.63
C ALA A 826 50.03 -25.03 0.22
N GLN A 827 48.70 -25.01 0.08
CA GLN A 827 47.92 -26.20 -0.29
C GLN A 827 47.97 -26.50 -1.79
N PHE A 828 47.98 -25.46 -2.63
CA PHE A 828 47.77 -25.61 -4.08
C PHE A 828 48.96 -25.21 -4.94
N ASN A 829 50.04 -24.68 -4.35
CA ASN A 829 51.20 -24.13 -5.03
C ASN A 829 50.85 -23.08 -6.12
N LYS A 830 49.78 -22.30 -5.88
CA LYS A 830 49.32 -21.21 -6.73
C LYS A 830 48.90 -20.03 -5.88
N ASP A 831 49.16 -18.84 -6.36
CA ASP A 831 48.79 -17.61 -5.69
C ASP A 831 47.43 -17.11 -6.21
N PRO A 832 46.39 -17.05 -5.37
CA PRO A 832 45.04 -16.67 -5.80
C PRO A 832 44.98 -15.20 -6.24
N VAL A 833 45.84 -14.34 -5.70
CA VAL A 833 45.94 -12.93 -6.13
C VAL A 833 46.57 -12.83 -7.52
N GLU A 834 47.61 -13.62 -7.78
CA GLU A 834 48.24 -13.67 -9.11
C GLU A 834 47.25 -14.19 -10.15
N MET A 835 46.50 -15.24 -9.84
CA MET A 835 45.46 -15.76 -10.72
C MET A 835 44.37 -14.73 -11.01
N PHE A 836 43.86 -14.05 -9.98
CA PHE A 836 42.89 -12.97 -10.13
C PHE A 836 43.44 -11.84 -11.02
N ASN A 837 44.63 -11.32 -10.71
CA ASN A 837 45.24 -10.23 -11.47
C ASN A 837 45.48 -10.61 -12.94
N ASN A 838 45.93 -11.84 -13.22
CA ASN A 838 46.12 -12.31 -14.60
C ASN A 838 44.79 -12.34 -15.37
N MET A 839 43.68 -12.69 -14.72
CA MET A 839 42.35 -12.64 -15.36
C MET A 839 41.88 -11.19 -15.59
N ILE A 840 42.13 -10.28 -14.66
CA ILE A 840 41.82 -8.85 -14.82
C ILE A 840 42.65 -8.24 -15.95
N GLU A 841 43.95 -8.54 -15.99
CA GLU A 841 44.86 -8.08 -17.05
C GLU A 841 44.40 -8.60 -18.42
N TRP A 842 44.05 -9.88 -18.51
CA TRP A 842 43.52 -10.46 -19.72
C TRP A 842 42.21 -9.79 -20.16
N ALA A 843 41.29 -9.54 -19.23
CA ALA A 843 40.03 -8.85 -19.51
C ALA A 843 40.25 -7.43 -20.06
N ASN A 844 41.23 -6.70 -19.50
CA ASN A 844 41.60 -5.35 -19.97
C ASN A 844 42.39 -5.34 -21.30
N GLN A 845 42.93 -6.49 -21.73
CA GLN A 845 43.57 -6.62 -23.05
C GLN A 845 42.56 -6.86 -24.18
N ILE A 846 41.28 -7.15 -23.87
CA ILE A 846 40.24 -7.38 -24.88
C ILE A 846 39.92 -6.08 -25.60
N LYS A 847 40.39 -5.98 -26.86
CA LYS A 847 40.11 -4.82 -27.71
C LYS A 847 38.71 -4.91 -28.32
N GLN A 848 37.91 -3.88 -28.10
CA GLN A 848 36.56 -3.76 -28.64
C GLN A 848 36.52 -2.78 -29.81
N THR A 849 35.59 -2.99 -30.75
CA THR A 849 35.50 -2.16 -31.96
C THR A 849 34.67 -0.90 -31.75
N ASN A 850 33.58 -1.00 -30.98
CA ASN A 850 32.53 0.03 -30.96
C ASN A 850 32.33 0.70 -29.59
N TYR A 851 32.96 0.20 -28.52
CA TYR A 851 32.83 0.75 -27.17
C TYR A 851 34.16 0.63 -26.42
N SER A 852 34.29 1.35 -25.30
CA SER A 852 35.43 1.26 -24.39
C SER A 852 34.97 0.73 -23.05
N PHE A 853 35.74 -0.17 -22.46
CA PHE A 853 35.53 -0.58 -21.08
C PHE A 853 36.86 -0.88 -20.38
N GLU A 854 36.87 -0.74 -19.06
CA GLU A 854 37.99 -1.11 -18.21
C GLU A 854 37.48 -1.81 -16.95
N VAL A 855 38.14 -2.90 -16.56
CA VAL A 855 37.92 -3.56 -15.28
C VAL A 855 38.81 -2.90 -14.24
N VAL A 856 38.17 -2.29 -13.23
CA VAL A 856 38.84 -1.55 -12.16
C VAL A 856 38.62 -2.27 -10.85
N VAL A 857 39.71 -2.54 -10.12
CA VAL A 857 39.65 -3.25 -8.83
C VAL A 857 39.83 -2.27 -7.68
N GLU A 858 38.79 -2.10 -6.87
CA GLU A 858 38.80 -1.29 -5.67
C GLU A 858 38.93 -2.19 -4.43
N LYS A 859 39.91 -1.91 -3.57
CA LYS A 859 40.22 -2.75 -2.40
C LYS A 859 39.90 -2.00 -1.11
N ASN A 860 39.49 -2.74 -0.09
CA ASN A 860 39.12 -2.19 1.22
C ASN A 860 37.96 -1.18 1.16
N VAL A 861 37.03 -1.37 0.21
CA VAL A 861 35.80 -0.60 0.19
C VAL A 861 34.87 -1.07 1.31
N THR A 862 33.99 -0.20 1.76
CA THR A 862 32.90 -0.61 2.65
C THR A 862 31.68 -0.92 1.80
N LEU A 863 31.22 -2.18 1.88
CA LEU A 863 30.06 -2.65 1.13
C LEU A 863 28.86 -2.80 2.08
N GLU A 864 27.69 -2.41 1.60
CA GLU A 864 26.45 -2.58 2.35
C GLU A 864 26.15 -4.10 2.55
N ASP A 865 25.45 -4.44 3.64
CA ASP A 865 24.79 -5.75 3.86
C ASP A 865 25.68 -6.96 4.08
N GLY A 866 26.96 -6.74 4.37
CA GLY A 866 27.90 -7.80 4.75
C GLY A 866 28.31 -8.68 3.58
N LYS A 867 28.36 -8.09 2.38
CA LYS A 867 29.03 -8.63 1.20
C LYS A 867 30.54 -8.60 1.39
N LEU A 868 31.21 -9.57 0.78
CA LEU A 868 32.66 -9.63 0.77
C LEU A 868 33.22 -8.93 -0.48
N ALA A 869 32.49 -8.95 -1.59
CA ALA A 869 32.79 -8.24 -2.83
C ALA A 869 31.50 -7.84 -3.58
N GLU A 870 31.63 -6.92 -4.55
CA GLU A 870 30.59 -6.63 -5.54
C GLU A 870 31.16 -6.22 -6.91
N ILE A 871 30.40 -6.44 -7.98
CA ILE A 871 30.69 -5.91 -9.32
C ILE A 871 29.58 -4.97 -9.76
N VAL A 872 29.92 -3.71 -10.02
CA VAL A 872 28.96 -2.67 -10.40
C VAL A 872 29.39 -1.97 -11.69
N PRO A 873 28.44 -1.66 -12.60
CA PRO A 873 28.76 -0.82 -13.74
C PRO A 873 28.88 0.63 -13.28
N ASP A 874 29.86 1.32 -13.82
CA ASP A 874 30.05 2.76 -13.63
C ASP A 874 30.59 3.37 -14.94
N ILE A 875 30.68 4.69 -15.02
CA ILE A 875 31.17 5.39 -16.21
C ILE A 875 32.33 6.32 -15.84
N ASP A 876 33.32 6.40 -16.71
CA ASP A 876 34.48 7.27 -16.57
C ASP A 876 34.68 8.08 -17.86
N PRO A 877 34.89 9.41 -17.76
CA PRO A 877 35.03 10.27 -18.93
C PRO A 877 36.20 9.92 -19.86
N ASP A 878 37.26 9.31 -19.32
CA ASP A 878 38.50 9.02 -20.05
C ASP A 878 38.62 7.54 -20.43
N LYS A 879 37.81 6.67 -19.81
CA LYS A 879 37.92 5.21 -19.96
C LYS A 879 36.66 4.55 -20.52
N GLY A 880 35.51 5.23 -20.49
CA GLY A 880 34.22 4.67 -20.88
C GLY A 880 33.60 3.82 -19.77
N LEU A 881 33.09 2.63 -20.10
CA LEU A 881 32.38 1.77 -19.15
C LEU A 881 33.36 1.13 -18.15
N LEU A 882 33.17 1.39 -16.86
CA LEU A 882 33.93 0.71 -15.81
C LEU A 882 33.18 -0.53 -15.31
N VAL A 883 33.86 -1.67 -15.32
CA VAL A 883 33.47 -2.86 -14.57
C VAL A 883 34.18 -2.79 -13.23
N LYS A 884 33.55 -2.15 -12.23
CA LYS A 884 34.18 -1.95 -10.91
C LYS A 884 34.01 -3.20 -10.06
N VAL A 885 35.11 -3.91 -9.82
CA VAL A 885 35.18 -5.04 -8.89
C VAL A 885 35.65 -4.51 -7.54
N ARG A 886 34.75 -4.48 -6.57
CA ARG A 886 34.97 -3.85 -5.28
C ARG A 886 35.06 -4.92 -4.20
N PHE A 887 36.14 -4.91 -3.42
CA PHE A 887 36.32 -5.85 -2.31
C PHE A 887 36.35 -5.14 -0.95
N THR A 888 35.67 -5.72 0.02
CA THR A 888 35.96 -5.43 1.43
C THR A 888 37.37 -5.92 1.80
N LYS A 889 37.88 -5.43 2.93
CA LYS A 889 39.17 -5.91 3.47
C LYS A 889 39.17 -7.42 3.73
N GLU A 890 38.03 -7.96 4.19
CA GLU A 890 37.86 -9.39 4.44
C GLU A 890 37.77 -10.17 3.13
N GLY A 891 36.92 -9.72 2.20
CA GLY A 891 36.75 -10.38 0.90
C GLY A 891 38.02 -10.45 0.08
N TYR A 892 38.80 -9.36 0.03
CA TYR A 892 40.07 -9.35 -0.71
C TYR A 892 41.11 -10.33 -0.13
N LYS A 893 41.06 -10.58 1.19
CA LYS A 893 41.95 -11.55 1.85
C LYS A 893 41.53 -13.00 1.61
N ASN A 894 40.28 -13.22 1.22
CA ASN A 894 39.76 -14.55 0.97
C ASN A 894 39.98 -14.98 -0.49
N PRO A 895 40.71 -16.09 -0.73
CA PRO A 895 41.06 -16.57 -2.06
C PRO A 895 39.85 -17.09 -2.85
N LEU A 896 38.82 -17.65 -2.20
CA LEU A 896 37.63 -18.15 -2.90
C LEU A 896 36.76 -16.99 -3.38
N VAL A 897 36.65 -15.93 -2.59
CA VAL A 897 35.96 -14.69 -3.00
C VAL A 897 36.67 -14.04 -4.19
N LEU A 898 38.01 -13.97 -4.18
CA LEU A 898 38.77 -13.47 -5.34
C LEU A 898 38.50 -14.27 -6.62
N LEU A 899 38.52 -15.60 -6.53
CA LEU A 899 38.32 -16.47 -7.70
C LEU A 899 36.88 -16.43 -8.21
N GLU A 900 35.87 -16.33 -7.32
CA GLU A 900 34.46 -16.13 -7.68
C GLU A 900 34.28 -14.85 -8.52
N GLU A 901 34.81 -13.72 -8.05
CA GLU A 901 34.70 -12.47 -8.80
C GLU A 901 35.51 -12.47 -10.11
N ALA A 902 36.64 -13.18 -10.15
CA ALA A 902 37.39 -13.38 -11.40
C ALA A 902 36.54 -14.11 -12.47
N ILE A 903 35.76 -15.10 -12.04
CA ILE A 903 34.84 -15.82 -12.92
C ILE A 903 33.74 -14.89 -13.41
N HIS A 904 33.14 -14.07 -12.55
CA HIS A 904 32.14 -13.09 -12.99
C HIS A 904 32.69 -12.08 -13.98
N VAL A 905 33.91 -11.56 -13.77
CA VAL A 905 34.57 -10.69 -14.76
C VAL A 905 34.72 -11.41 -16.11
N ASN A 906 35.09 -12.69 -16.12
CA ASN A 906 35.11 -13.49 -17.34
C ASN A 906 33.70 -13.62 -17.96
N GLN A 907 32.66 -13.90 -17.16
CA GLN A 907 31.29 -13.97 -17.67
C GLN A 907 30.85 -12.67 -18.38
N ILE A 908 31.25 -11.51 -17.83
CA ILE A 908 30.95 -10.18 -18.35
C ILE A 908 31.71 -9.89 -19.65
N THR A 909 32.99 -10.26 -19.70
CA THR A 909 33.94 -9.78 -20.73
C THR A 909 34.15 -10.76 -21.88
N ARG A 910 33.83 -12.05 -21.70
CA ARG A 910 34.00 -13.09 -22.72
C ARG A 910 32.74 -13.32 -23.54
N GLY A 911 32.87 -13.24 -24.86
CA GLY A 911 31.76 -13.38 -25.81
C GLY A 911 31.08 -14.77 -25.86
N ASP A 912 31.74 -15.81 -25.35
CA ASP A 912 31.26 -17.20 -25.31
C ASP A 912 30.61 -17.59 -23.97
N ASP A 913 30.46 -16.63 -23.06
CA ASP A 913 30.08 -16.88 -21.68
C ASP A 913 28.58 -16.62 -21.38
N PHE A 914 28.15 -16.53 -20.13
CA PHE A 914 26.75 -16.39 -19.73
C PHE A 914 26.22 -14.98 -20.01
N LEU A 915 26.96 -13.94 -19.61
CA LEU A 915 26.58 -12.54 -19.83
C LEU A 915 27.02 -12.01 -21.20
N LYS A 916 28.09 -12.59 -21.77
CA LYS A 916 28.61 -12.39 -23.14
C LYS A 916 29.15 -11.01 -23.48
N HIS A 917 28.68 -9.95 -22.82
CA HIS A 917 29.01 -8.58 -23.21
C HIS A 917 28.91 -7.57 -22.05
N PRO A 918 29.91 -6.70 -21.83
CA PRO A 918 29.91 -5.68 -20.78
C PRO A 918 28.72 -4.71 -20.85
N VAL A 919 28.42 -4.17 -22.03
CA VAL A 919 27.25 -3.29 -22.26
C VAL A 919 25.94 -3.96 -21.84
N PHE A 920 25.71 -5.21 -22.25
CA PHE A 920 24.51 -5.95 -21.87
C PHE A 920 24.43 -6.20 -20.36
N TRP A 921 25.54 -6.60 -19.73
CA TRP A 921 25.61 -6.78 -18.28
C TRP A 921 25.28 -5.48 -17.54
N ALA A 922 25.82 -4.35 -17.99
CA ALA A 922 25.55 -3.05 -17.40
C ALA A 922 24.05 -2.69 -17.47
N GLU A 923 23.37 -2.96 -18.60
CA GLU A 923 21.90 -2.81 -18.67
C GLU A 923 21.19 -3.73 -17.69
N ALA A 924 21.57 -5.01 -17.63
CA ALA A 924 20.96 -5.98 -16.72
C ALA A 924 21.11 -5.55 -15.25
N ALA A 925 22.29 -5.06 -14.88
CA ALA A 925 22.60 -4.58 -13.54
C ALA A 925 21.81 -3.30 -13.19
N LEU A 926 21.73 -2.32 -14.11
CA LEU A 926 20.90 -1.14 -13.94
C LEU A 926 19.41 -1.50 -13.83
N ASN A 927 18.92 -2.39 -14.67
CA ASN A 927 17.53 -2.87 -14.60
C ASN A 927 17.22 -3.55 -13.27
N ALA A 928 18.11 -4.40 -12.76
CA ALA A 928 17.96 -5.06 -11.48
C ALA A 928 17.97 -4.06 -10.30
N LYS A 929 18.89 -3.09 -10.34
CA LYS A 929 18.98 -1.97 -9.38
C LYS A 929 17.69 -1.16 -9.35
N HIS A 930 17.08 -0.92 -10.51
CA HIS A 930 15.84 -0.16 -10.67
C HIS A 930 14.56 -1.03 -10.64
N GLY A 931 14.65 -2.22 -10.06
CA GLY A 931 13.47 -3.00 -9.63
C GLY A 931 13.01 -4.10 -10.58
N SER A 932 13.72 -4.36 -11.68
CA SER A 932 13.37 -5.46 -12.60
C SER A 932 13.55 -6.83 -11.95
N MET A 933 12.46 -7.58 -11.82
CA MET A 933 12.53 -8.98 -11.35
C MET A 933 13.10 -9.92 -12.41
N ARG A 934 12.93 -9.62 -13.72
CA ARG A 934 13.50 -10.42 -14.81
C ARG A 934 15.02 -10.32 -14.84
N SER A 935 15.56 -9.10 -14.74
CA SER A 935 17.01 -8.93 -14.68
C SER A 935 17.60 -9.49 -13.38
N ARG A 936 16.92 -9.36 -12.23
CA ARG A 936 17.35 -10.01 -10.97
C ARG A 936 17.38 -11.53 -11.10
N GLU A 937 16.36 -12.15 -11.68
CA GLU A 937 16.32 -13.59 -11.92
C GLU A 937 17.44 -14.05 -12.85
N PHE A 938 17.67 -13.30 -13.93
CA PHE A 938 18.73 -13.59 -14.90
C PHE A 938 20.12 -13.51 -14.27
N LEU A 939 20.41 -12.47 -13.50
CA LEU A 939 21.69 -12.32 -12.79
C LEU A 939 21.85 -13.38 -11.69
N ALA A 940 20.77 -13.84 -11.06
CA ALA A 940 20.80 -14.99 -10.15
C ALA A 940 21.15 -16.31 -10.83
N ARG A 941 20.81 -16.47 -12.11
CA ARG A 941 21.26 -17.62 -12.89
C ARG A 941 22.73 -17.50 -13.29
N ALA A 942 23.24 -16.28 -13.49
CA ALA A 942 24.66 -16.05 -13.74
C ALA A 942 25.53 -16.49 -12.53
N GLU A 943 25.04 -16.28 -11.30
CA GLU A 943 25.68 -16.82 -10.07
C GLU A 943 25.77 -18.35 -10.08
N VAL A 944 24.67 -19.02 -10.44
CA VAL A 944 24.64 -20.49 -10.51
C VAL A 944 25.66 -20.99 -11.55
N ASP A 945 25.72 -20.34 -12.72
CA ASP A 945 26.70 -20.66 -13.77
C ASP A 945 28.15 -20.38 -13.32
N ALA A 946 28.37 -19.28 -12.59
CA ALA A 946 29.70 -18.93 -12.09
C ALA A 946 30.23 -20.00 -11.13
N MET A 947 29.38 -20.57 -10.28
CA MET A 947 29.79 -21.65 -9.37
C MET A 947 30.15 -22.94 -10.11
N ASP A 948 29.43 -23.27 -11.19
CA ASP A 948 29.80 -24.39 -12.06
C ASP A 948 31.18 -24.18 -12.71
N LYS A 949 31.46 -22.94 -13.14
CA LYS A 949 32.75 -22.58 -13.72
C LYS A 949 33.87 -22.53 -12.71
N LEU A 950 33.59 -22.07 -11.49
CA LEU A 950 34.53 -22.13 -10.39
C LEU A 950 34.93 -23.59 -10.13
N THR A 951 33.97 -24.50 -9.98
CA THR A 951 34.24 -25.94 -9.81
C THR A 951 35.11 -26.50 -10.95
N ASN A 952 34.83 -26.16 -12.20
CA ASN A 952 35.60 -26.62 -13.36
C ASN A 952 37.02 -26.01 -13.43
N LEU A 953 37.16 -24.73 -13.09
CA LEU A 953 38.47 -24.08 -12.95
C LEU A 953 39.28 -24.82 -11.89
N MET A 954 38.65 -25.15 -10.75
CA MET A 954 39.32 -25.81 -9.65
C MET A 954 39.77 -27.24 -10.01
N ARG A 955 38.94 -28.01 -10.72
CA ARG A 955 39.32 -29.34 -11.20
C ARG A 955 40.47 -29.31 -12.20
N SER A 956 40.43 -28.37 -13.14
CA SER A 956 41.41 -28.29 -14.23
C SER A 956 42.78 -27.79 -13.78
N HIS A 957 42.83 -26.85 -12.84
CA HIS A 957 44.08 -26.21 -12.43
C HIS A 957 44.74 -26.89 -11.21
N PHE A 958 44.02 -27.73 -10.47
CA PHE A 958 44.48 -28.25 -9.17
C PHE A 958 44.36 -29.78 -9.02
N SER A 959 44.09 -30.53 -10.09
CA SER A 959 44.10 -32.01 -10.04
C SER A 959 45.51 -32.54 -9.73
N GLY A 960 45.68 -33.29 -8.63
CA GLY A 960 46.86 -34.12 -8.38
C GLY A 960 47.63 -33.92 -7.06
N ASN A 961 47.44 -32.81 -6.31
CA ASN A 961 48.29 -32.52 -5.13
C ASN A 961 47.55 -32.21 -3.81
N ALA A 962 46.21 -32.12 -3.78
CA ALA A 962 45.47 -31.79 -2.55
C ALA A 962 43.99 -32.22 -2.62
N GLU A 963 43.71 -33.51 -2.81
CA GLU A 963 42.35 -34.05 -3.01
C GLU A 963 41.37 -33.65 -1.90
N ALA A 964 41.81 -33.64 -0.64
CA ALA A 964 41.00 -33.20 0.51
C ALA A 964 40.69 -31.69 0.49
N ALA A 965 41.65 -30.85 0.07
CA ALA A 965 41.43 -29.41 -0.03
C ALA A 965 40.56 -29.05 -1.23
N LEU A 966 40.73 -29.76 -2.36
CA LEU A 966 39.88 -29.64 -3.53
C LEU A 966 38.41 -29.97 -3.19
N SER A 967 38.18 -31.05 -2.43
CA SER A 967 36.84 -31.43 -1.96
C SER A 967 36.14 -30.34 -1.14
N LYS A 968 36.89 -29.60 -0.29
CA LYS A 968 36.33 -28.47 0.48
C LYS A 968 35.95 -27.28 -0.40
N ILE A 969 36.68 -27.04 -1.49
CA ILE A 969 36.35 -25.96 -2.43
C ILE A 969 35.15 -26.35 -3.29
N GLU A 970 35.06 -27.62 -3.70
CA GLU A 970 33.85 -28.14 -4.34
C GLU A 970 32.64 -28.03 -3.40
N GLN A 971 32.82 -28.32 -2.11
CA GLN A 971 31.78 -28.12 -1.10
C GLN A 971 31.37 -26.64 -1.00
N TYR A 972 32.31 -25.70 -0.99
CA TYR A 972 32.02 -24.27 -1.05
C TYR A 972 31.17 -23.92 -2.28
N ALA A 973 31.62 -24.32 -3.47
CA ALA A 973 30.95 -24.02 -4.73
C ALA A 973 29.54 -24.63 -4.77
N GLU A 974 29.35 -25.87 -4.31
CA GLU A 974 28.03 -26.52 -4.27
C GLU A 974 27.08 -25.85 -3.27
N VAL A 975 27.55 -25.49 -2.07
CA VAL A 975 26.73 -24.76 -1.08
C VAL A 975 26.34 -23.38 -1.63
N ARG A 976 27.29 -22.64 -2.19
CA ARG A 976 27.05 -21.33 -2.82
C ARG A 976 26.08 -21.44 -3.99
N LYS A 977 26.24 -22.46 -4.84
CA LYS A 977 25.34 -22.77 -5.97
C LYS A 977 23.93 -23.11 -5.52
N ALA A 978 23.79 -23.91 -4.47
CA ALA A 978 22.49 -24.26 -3.89
C ALA A 978 21.77 -23.01 -3.36
N HIS A 979 22.50 -22.13 -2.68
CA HIS A 979 21.99 -20.84 -2.21
C HIS A 979 21.53 -19.95 -3.39
N ALA A 980 22.39 -19.74 -4.39
CA ALA A 980 22.05 -18.97 -5.59
C ALA A 980 20.84 -19.57 -6.35
N SER A 981 20.76 -20.89 -6.44
CA SER A 981 19.65 -21.61 -7.07
C SER A 981 18.32 -21.39 -6.35
N LYS A 982 18.34 -21.36 -5.01
CA LYS A 982 17.15 -21.05 -4.19
C LYS A 982 16.64 -19.65 -4.53
N ILE A 983 17.54 -18.68 -4.61
CA ILE A 983 17.21 -17.29 -4.95
C ILE A 983 16.65 -17.18 -6.37
N ALA A 984 17.35 -17.75 -7.36
CA ALA A 984 16.90 -17.76 -8.75
C ALA A 984 15.49 -18.39 -8.89
N ASN A 985 15.22 -19.50 -8.19
CA ASN A 985 13.92 -20.15 -8.20
C ASN A 985 12.81 -19.31 -7.54
N ASN A 986 13.13 -18.56 -6.49
CA ASN A 986 12.19 -17.64 -5.85
C ASN A 986 11.86 -16.46 -6.77
N LEU A 987 12.87 -15.83 -7.35
CA LEU A 987 12.70 -14.74 -8.32
C LEU A 987 11.92 -15.20 -9.55
N LYS A 988 12.16 -16.42 -10.05
CA LYS A 988 11.40 -17.01 -11.15
C LYS A 988 9.91 -17.14 -10.84
N LYS A 989 9.52 -17.45 -9.60
CA LYS A 989 8.11 -17.45 -9.17
C LYS A 989 7.54 -16.04 -9.21
N LYS A 990 8.28 -15.02 -8.77
CA LYS A 990 7.87 -13.62 -8.83
C LYS A 990 7.71 -13.10 -10.26
N VAL A 991 8.65 -13.42 -11.15
CA VAL A 991 8.56 -13.10 -12.58
C VAL A 991 7.29 -13.69 -13.21
N ARG A 992 6.87 -14.91 -12.83
CA ARG A 992 5.61 -15.51 -13.30
C ARG A 992 4.38 -14.76 -12.78
N ALA A 993 4.38 -14.35 -11.52
CA ALA A 993 3.30 -13.56 -10.94
C ALA A 993 3.19 -12.19 -11.63
N GLU A 994 4.32 -11.51 -11.80
CA GLU A 994 4.40 -10.22 -12.50
C GLU A 994 3.93 -10.32 -13.95
N LYS A 995 4.32 -11.38 -14.68
CA LYS A 995 3.84 -11.65 -16.04
C LYS A 995 2.32 -11.77 -16.09
N THR A 996 1.70 -12.37 -15.06
CA THR A 996 0.24 -12.51 -14.98
C THR A 996 -0.44 -11.14 -14.84
N ILE A 997 0.12 -10.25 -14.01
CA ILE A 997 -0.37 -8.88 -13.82
C ILE A 997 -0.23 -8.08 -15.12
N ARG A 998 0.95 -8.11 -15.76
CA ARG A 998 1.23 -7.42 -17.02
C ARG A 998 0.30 -7.86 -18.15
N ASN A 999 0.00 -9.16 -18.24
CA ASN A 999 -0.99 -9.69 -19.18
C ASN A 999 -2.42 -9.19 -18.92
N GLY A 1000 -2.76 -8.86 -17.68
CA GLY A 1000 -4.03 -8.23 -17.31
C GLY A 1000 -4.13 -6.81 -17.85
N LEU A 1001 -3.10 -5.99 -17.64
CA LEU A 1001 -3.01 -4.61 -18.14
C LEU A 1001 -3.05 -4.57 -19.68
N ALA A 1002 -2.33 -5.47 -20.33
CA ALA A 1002 -2.30 -5.62 -21.79
C ALA A 1002 -3.70 -5.81 -22.41
N LYS A 1003 -4.67 -6.39 -21.69
CA LYS A 1003 -6.05 -6.56 -22.18
C LYS A 1003 -6.83 -5.26 -22.18
N GLN A 1004 -6.55 -4.34 -21.26
CA GLN A 1004 -7.25 -3.06 -21.13
C GLN A 1004 -6.90 -2.08 -22.27
N TRP A 1005 -5.72 -2.17 -22.87
CA TRP A 1005 -5.33 -1.31 -23.99
C TRP A 1005 -6.04 -1.58 -25.31
N LYS A 1006 -6.66 -2.75 -25.49
CA LYS A 1006 -7.34 -3.07 -26.74
C LYS A 1006 -8.50 -2.12 -27.04
N SER A 1007 -9.16 -1.56 -26.02
CA SER A 1007 -10.21 -0.55 -26.20
C SER A 1007 -9.62 0.81 -26.61
N LEU A 1008 -8.57 1.26 -25.93
CA LEU A 1008 -7.88 2.51 -26.27
C LEU A 1008 -7.34 2.50 -27.72
N HIS A 1009 -6.66 1.43 -28.13
CA HIS A 1009 -6.14 1.30 -29.50
C HIS A 1009 -7.25 1.33 -30.56
N LYS A 1010 -8.42 0.75 -30.26
CA LYS A 1010 -9.58 0.85 -31.17
C LYS A 1010 -10.10 2.28 -31.28
N ALA A 1011 -10.14 3.02 -30.17
CA ALA A 1011 -10.57 4.41 -30.17
C ALA A 1011 -9.61 5.32 -30.96
N LEU A 1012 -8.30 5.16 -30.75
CA LEU A 1012 -7.27 5.91 -31.51
C LEU A 1012 -7.28 5.57 -33.01
N GLU A 1013 -7.53 4.31 -33.37
CA GLU A 1013 -7.65 3.90 -34.77
C GLU A 1013 -8.89 4.47 -35.49
N ALA A 1014 -9.92 4.83 -34.73
CA ALA A 1014 -11.16 5.40 -35.26
C ALA A 1014 -11.06 6.91 -35.55
N GLN A 1015 -10.05 7.61 -35.01
CA GLN A 1015 -9.84 9.04 -35.29
C GLN A 1015 -9.54 9.29 -36.76
N ASP A 1016 -10.01 10.39 -37.34
CA ASP A 1016 -9.87 10.65 -38.78
C ASP A 1016 -8.42 10.74 -39.23
N LEU A 1017 -7.62 11.57 -38.54
CA LEU A 1017 -6.18 11.72 -38.80
C LEU A 1017 -5.39 10.52 -38.28
N LYS A 1018 -4.52 9.98 -39.13
CA LYS A 1018 -3.65 8.83 -38.86
C LYS A 1018 -2.22 9.29 -38.60
N LEU A 1019 -1.39 8.34 -38.15
CA LEU A 1019 0.02 8.59 -37.83
C LEU A 1019 0.76 9.28 -38.98
N ASP A 1020 0.57 8.84 -40.22
CA ASP A 1020 1.24 9.42 -41.38
C ASP A 1020 0.75 10.83 -41.71
N ASP A 1021 -0.52 11.15 -41.48
CA ASP A 1021 -1.04 12.51 -41.63
C ASP A 1021 -0.37 13.46 -40.63
N TYR A 1022 -0.20 13.02 -39.38
CA TYR A 1022 0.49 13.83 -38.35
C TYR A 1022 1.99 13.98 -38.63
N ILE A 1023 2.65 13.00 -39.24
CA ILE A 1023 4.05 13.14 -39.65
C ILE A 1023 4.16 14.12 -40.83
N ALA A 1024 3.30 13.96 -41.84
CA ALA A 1024 3.27 14.82 -43.03
C ALA A 1024 3.04 16.29 -42.66
N SER A 1025 2.18 16.57 -41.68
CA SER A 1025 1.93 17.93 -41.19
C SER A 1025 2.95 18.41 -40.14
N ASN A 1026 4.04 17.66 -39.91
CA ASN A 1026 5.05 17.88 -38.87
C ASN A 1026 4.49 18.08 -37.44
N ASN A 1027 3.37 17.43 -37.11
CA ASN A 1027 2.74 17.50 -35.80
C ASN A 1027 3.41 16.54 -34.80
N ARG A 1028 4.66 16.88 -34.45
CA ARG A 1028 5.54 16.12 -33.56
C ARG A 1028 4.90 15.71 -32.24
N LYS A 1029 4.16 16.61 -31.61
CA LYS A 1029 3.44 16.34 -30.35
C LYS A 1029 2.43 15.21 -30.50
N LYS A 1030 1.58 15.25 -31.52
CA LYS A 1030 0.58 14.19 -31.75
C LYS A 1030 1.24 12.87 -32.14
N VAL A 1031 2.35 12.91 -32.87
CA VAL A 1031 3.15 11.70 -33.17
C VAL A 1031 3.71 11.09 -31.88
N ALA A 1032 4.32 11.89 -31.00
CA ALA A 1032 4.83 11.41 -29.71
C ALA A 1032 3.72 10.81 -28.84
N GLU A 1033 2.57 11.48 -28.72
CA GLU A 1033 1.39 11.00 -28.00
C GLU A 1033 0.87 9.65 -28.56
N LEU A 1034 0.83 9.49 -29.89
CA LEU A 1034 0.40 8.25 -30.54
C LEU A 1034 1.40 7.12 -30.31
N ILE A 1035 2.70 7.35 -30.50
CA ILE A 1035 3.71 6.31 -30.24
C ILE A 1035 3.61 5.86 -28.79
N GLU A 1036 3.59 6.82 -27.86
CA GLU A 1036 3.48 6.57 -26.43
C GLU A 1036 2.27 5.72 -26.04
N ALA A 1037 1.12 5.91 -26.69
CA ALA A 1037 -0.09 5.12 -26.43
C ALA A 1037 0.00 3.66 -26.90
N TYR A 1038 0.91 3.35 -27.82
CA TYR A 1038 1.11 2.01 -28.39
C TYR A 1038 2.37 1.30 -27.89
N MET A 1039 3.25 2.02 -27.21
CA MET A 1039 4.48 1.48 -26.62
C MET A 1039 4.16 0.43 -25.55
N PRO A 1040 4.70 -0.79 -25.60
CA PRO A 1040 4.45 -1.84 -24.60
C PRO A 1040 5.23 -1.62 -23.31
N TRP A 1041 4.94 -0.51 -22.60
CA TRP A 1041 5.56 -0.12 -21.34
C TRP A 1041 5.55 -1.25 -20.29
N GLU A 1042 4.51 -2.09 -20.30
CA GLU A 1042 4.39 -3.23 -19.38
C GLU A 1042 5.39 -4.36 -19.67
N GLN A 1043 6.05 -4.34 -20.82
CA GLN A 1043 7.00 -5.36 -21.25
C GLN A 1043 8.45 -4.87 -21.25
N MET A 1044 8.67 -3.55 -21.21
CA MET A 1044 9.99 -2.93 -21.20
C MET A 1044 10.70 -3.07 -19.85
N GLU A 1045 12.03 -3.00 -19.89
CA GLU A 1045 12.87 -2.86 -18.70
C GLU A 1045 13.18 -1.39 -18.39
N PRO A 1046 13.54 -1.04 -17.14
CA PRO A 1046 13.81 0.35 -16.74
C PRO A 1046 14.74 1.15 -17.69
N THR A 1047 15.84 0.56 -18.15
CA THR A 1047 16.80 1.23 -19.06
C THR A 1047 16.18 1.54 -20.42
N GLU A 1048 15.36 0.62 -20.95
CA GLU A 1048 14.65 0.80 -22.21
C GLU A 1048 13.53 1.84 -22.07
N ILE A 1049 12.81 1.86 -20.95
CA ILE A 1049 11.82 2.92 -20.65
C ILE A 1049 12.50 4.30 -20.66
N ALA A 1050 13.66 4.43 -19.99
CA ALA A 1050 14.39 5.67 -19.92
C ALA A 1050 14.82 6.17 -21.32
N ALA A 1051 15.36 5.28 -22.15
CA ALA A 1051 15.73 5.60 -23.53
C ALA A 1051 14.51 6.07 -24.36
N TRP A 1052 13.40 5.34 -24.31
CA TRP A 1052 12.19 5.71 -25.04
C TRP A 1052 11.56 7.02 -24.59
N GLN A 1053 11.60 7.34 -23.31
CA GLN A 1053 11.10 8.63 -22.83
C GLN A 1053 11.97 9.80 -23.31
N LYS A 1054 13.29 9.63 -23.35
CA LYS A 1054 14.20 10.64 -23.92
C LYS A 1054 13.94 10.81 -25.41
N TRP A 1055 13.79 9.72 -26.16
CA TRP A 1055 13.44 9.77 -27.58
C TRP A 1055 12.09 10.43 -27.85
N LEU A 1056 11.04 10.11 -27.09
CA LEU A 1056 9.72 10.71 -27.27
C LEU A 1056 9.72 12.20 -26.94
N LYS A 1057 10.47 12.60 -25.89
CA LYS A 1057 10.66 14.02 -25.56
C LYS A 1057 11.37 14.76 -26.68
N GLU A 1058 12.41 14.16 -27.26
CA GLU A 1058 13.16 14.73 -28.37
C GLU A 1058 12.35 14.75 -29.69
N ILE A 1059 11.45 13.78 -29.89
CA ILE A 1059 10.47 13.84 -30.99
C ILE A 1059 9.59 15.06 -30.83
N GLU A 1060 8.99 15.24 -29.64
CA GLU A 1060 8.06 16.33 -29.35
C GLU A 1060 8.75 17.69 -29.43
N ASN A 1061 9.97 17.80 -28.91
CA ASN A 1061 10.75 19.03 -28.81
C ASN A 1061 12.22 18.77 -29.22
N PRO A 1062 12.54 18.81 -30.53
CA PRO A 1062 13.90 18.56 -31.00
C PRO A 1062 14.85 19.69 -30.60
N SER A 1063 16.08 19.31 -30.24
CA SER A 1063 17.20 20.22 -29.98
C SER A 1063 17.67 20.96 -31.24
N ASP A 1064 18.14 22.19 -31.05
CA ASP A 1064 18.83 22.96 -32.10
C ASP A 1064 20.23 22.42 -32.40
N ASP A 1065 20.87 21.74 -31.43
CA ASP A 1065 22.15 21.06 -31.62
C ASP A 1065 21.95 19.71 -32.33
N PHE A 1066 22.69 19.51 -33.43
CA PHE A 1066 22.54 18.37 -34.32
C PHE A 1066 23.86 17.97 -34.98
N PHE A 1067 23.89 16.72 -35.41
CA PHE A 1067 24.89 16.20 -36.34
C PHE A 1067 24.21 15.65 -37.59
N VAL A 1068 24.98 15.52 -38.68
CA VAL A 1068 24.49 14.97 -39.94
C VAL A 1068 24.74 13.46 -39.99
N SER A 1069 23.66 12.70 -40.07
CA SER A 1069 23.66 11.25 -40.30
C SER A 1069 23.19 10.96 -41.72
N PHE A 1070 23.67 9.88 -42.32
CA PHE A 1070 23.35 9.45 -43.66
C PHE A 1070 22.72 8.06 -43.64
N ARG A 1071 21.69 7.87 -44.47
CA ARG A 1071 21.02 6.58 -44.63
C ARG A 1071 20.89 6.23 -46.11
N GLY A 1072 21.43 5.08 -46.50
CA GLY A 1072 21.11 4.47 -47.79
C GLY A 1072 19.64 4.03 -47.78
N LEU A 1073 18.85 4.52 -48.74
CA LEU A 1073 17.40 4.34 -48.70
C LEU A 1073 16.95 2.96 -49.18
N GLY A 1074 17.72 2.19 -49.93
CA GLY A 1074 17.30 0.80 -50.16
C GLY A 1074 15.93 0.67 -50.84
N ASP A 1075 15.18 -0.29 -50.32
CA ASP A 1075 13.73 -0.45 -50.57
C ASP A 1075 12.86 0.37 -49.60
N ASP A 1076 13.41 1.34 -48.86
CA ASP A 1076 12.64 2.15 -47.91
C ASP A 1076 11.51 2.90 -48.60
N LEU A 1077 10.39 2.99 -47.88
CA LEU A 1077 9.26 3.76 -48.35
C LEU A 1077 9.49 5.24 -48.01
N VAL A 1078 9.84 6.03 -49.01
CA VAL A 1078 9.88 7.49 -48.92
C VAL A 1078 8.47 8.03 -49.17
N ARG A 1079 7.94 8.82 -48.24
CA ARG A 1079 6.62 9.45 -48.36
C ARG A 1079 6.78 10.95 -48.52
N GLU A 1080 5.91 11.57 -49.30
CA GLU A 1080 5.84 13.03 -49.45
C GLU A 1080 4.92 13.62 -48.38
N SER A 1081 5.31 14.75 -47.79
CA SER A 1081 4.44 15.59 -46.96
C SER A 1081 3.63 16.55 -47.82
N ASP A 1082 2.60 17.17 -47.23
CA ASP A 1082 1.66 18.05 -47.94
C ASP A 1082 2.33 19.30 -48.55
N ASP A 1083 3.49 19.69 -48.04
CA ASP A 1083 4.32 20.80 -48.50
C ASP A 1083 5.44 20.40 -49.48
N GLY A 1084 5.48 19.13 -49.90
CA GLY A 1084 6.50 18.59 -50.81
C GLY A 1084 7.80 18.14 -50.14
N GLY A 1085 7.87 18.15 -48.81
CA GLY A 1085 8.95 17.51 -48.04
C GLY A 1085 8.85 15.97 -48.05
N HIS A 1086 9.79 15.28 -47.39
CA HIS A 1086 9.83 13.82 -47.35
C HIS A 1086 9.96 13.29 -45.92
N PHE A 1087 9.34 12.16 -45.59
CA PHE A 1087 9.55 11.50 -44.29
C PHE A 1087 9.81 10.00 -44.44
N LEU A 1088 10.50 9.43 -43.44
CA LEU A 1088 10.86 8.01 -43.39
C LEU A 1088 10.25 7.33 -42.17
N MET A 1089 9.98 6.03 -42.31
CA MET A 1089 9.48 5.20 -41.22
C MET A 1089 10.21 3.85 -41.21
N ALA A 1090 10.47 3.32 -40.01
CA ALA A 1090 11.05 2.00 -39.81
C ALA A 1090 10.23 0.91 -40.50
N LYS A 1091 10.89 -0.16 -40.95
CA LYS A 1091 10.25 -1.26 -41.69
C LYS A 1091 9.11 -1.93 -40.92
N LEU A 1092 9.17 -1.94 -39.59
CA LEU A 1092 8.08 -2.40 -38.72
C LEU A 1092 6.75 -1.68 -39.01
N LEU A 1093 6.80 -0.39 -39.35
CA LEU A 1093 5.63 0.44 -39.70
C LEU A 1093 5.28 0.40 -41.18
N THR A 1094 6.21 0.08 -42.09
CA THR A 1094 5.94 0.14 -43.54
C THR A 1094 5.56 -1.22 -44.15
N LYS A 1095 5.97 -2.34 -43.55
CA LYS A 1095 5.76 -3.70 -44.10
C LYS A 1095 4.35 -4.28 -43.89
N ASN A 1096 3.66 -3.91 -42.82
CA ASN A 1096 2.37 -4.51 -42.44
C ASN A 1096 1.18 -3.85 -43.14
N GLN A 1097 0.04 -4.52 -43.27
CA GLN A 1097 -1.18 -3.96 -43.89
C GLN A 1097 -2.03 -3.15 -42.88
N GLY A 1098 -2.77 -2.13 -43.36
CA GLY A 1098 -3.64 -1.25 -42.56
C GLY A 1098 -3.12 0.19 -42.42
N SER A 1099 -3.84 1.04 -41.66
CA SER A 1099 -3.40 2.42 -41.35
C SER A 1099 -2.12 2.42 -40.52
N TYR A 1100 -1.28 3.45 -40.66
CA TYR A 1100 -0.01 3.52 -39.92
C TYR A 1100 -0.21 3.58 -38.40
N THR A 1101 -1.29 4.20 -37.92
CA THR A 1101 -1.71 4.12 -36.50
C THR A 1101 -1.94 2.68 -36.05
N ARG A 1102 -2.66 1.86 -36.84
CA ARG A 1102 -2.89 0.44 -36.51
C ARG A 1102 -1.58 -0.34 -36.51
N ARG A 1103 -0.63 0.01 -37.37
CA ARG A 1103 0.67 -0.67 -37.47
C ARG A 1103 1.57 -0.42 -36.25
N LEU A 1104 1.31 0.61 -35.43
CA LEU A 1104 1.98 0.77 -34.14
C LEU A 1104 1.73 -0.43 -33.19
N ARG A 1105 0.65 -1.21 -33.38
CA ARG A 1105 0.45 -2.49 -32.65
C ARG A 1105 1.57 -3.51 -32.89
N SER A 1106 2.31 -3.37 -33.98
CA SER A 1106 3.47 -4.21 -34.25
C SER A 1106 4.59 -4.00 -33.24
N LEU A 1107 4.65 -2.86 -32.54
CA LEU A 1107 5.53 -2.68 -31.38
C LEU A 1107 5.24 -3.74 -30.33
N LYS A 1108 3.98 -3.89 -29.90
CA LYS A 1108 3.61 -4.95 -28.96
C LYS A 1108 3.97 -6.35 -29.47
N THR A 1109 3.72 -6.61 -30.74
CA THR A 1109 4.05 -7.90 -31.36
C THR A 1109 5.56 -8.16 -31.40
N TYR A 1110 6.37 -7.12 -31.61
CA TYR A 1110 7.83 -7.19 -31.58
C TYR A 1110 8.33 -7.56 -30.18
N PHE A 1111 7.80 -6.94 -29.13
CA PHE A 1111 8.16 -7.26 -27.75
C PHE A 1111 7.67 -8.66 -27.31
N ASP A 1112 6.50 -9.10 -27.81
CA ASP A 1112 5.97 -10.46 -27.57
C ASP A 1112 6.79 -11.54 -28.28
N LYS A 1113 7.17 -11.28 -29.54
CA LYS A 1113 8.03 -12.15 -30.35
C LYS A 1113 9.48 -11.86 -29.99
N LYS A 1114 9.94 -12.46 -28.89
CA LYS A 1114 11.33 -12.44 -28.41
C LYS A 1114 12.35 -12.19 -29.53
N ILE A 1115 13.34 -11.35 -29.25
CA ILE A 1115 14.49 -11.04 -30.12
C ILE A 1115 14.98 -12.31 -30.82
N SER A 1116 15.28 -12.19 -32.13
CA SER A 1116 15.65 -13.29 -33.02
C SER A 1116 16.59 -14.29 -32.35
N LYS A 1117 16.32 -15.61 -32.50
CA LYS A 1117 17.21 -16.67 -31.98
C LYS A 1117 18.66 -16.51 -32.46
N LYS A 1118 18.86 -15.90 -33.63
CA LYS A 1118 20.18 -15.61 -34.17
C LYS A 1118 20.96 -14.61 -33.31
N ALA A 1119 20.29 -13.61 -32.73
CA ALA A 1119 20.92 -12.70 -31.77
C ALA A 1119 21.34 -13.42 -30.48
N GLY A 1120 20.58 -14.45 -30.07
CA GLY A 1120 20.87 -15.33 -28.93
C GLY A 1120 22.26 -15.98 -28.94
N VAL A 1121 22.86 -16.14 -30.12
CA VAL A 1121 24.23 -16.65 -30.28
C VAL A 1121 25.24 -15.68 -29.66
N HIS A 1122 25.05 -14.38 -29.87
CA HIS A 1122 25.98 -13.33 -29.47
C HIS A 1122 25.59 -12.61 -28.18
N MET A 1123 24.32 -12.62 -27.81
CA MET A 1123 23.82 -11.92 -26.62
C MET A 1123 22.66 -12.68 -25.99
N PRO A 1124 22.49 -12.66 -24.65
CA PRO A 1124 21.33 -13.29 -24.02
C PRO A 1124 20.03 -12.58 -24.44
N VAL A 1125 19.00 -13.37 -24.75
CA VAL A 1125 17.67 -12.89 -25.23
C VAL A 1125 16.52 -13.40 -24.37
N GLU A 1126 16.81 -13.83 -23.15
CA GLU A 1126 15.83 -14.44 -22.24
C GLU A 1126 14.89 -13.41 -21.62
N PHE A 1127 15.40 -12.20 -21.41
CA PHE A 1127 14.63 -10.99 -21.15
C PHE A 1127 15.02 -9.92 -22.17
N GLN A 1128 14.19 -8.89 -22.30
CA GLN A 1128 14.43 -7.83 -23.26
C GLN A 1128 15.36 -6.77 -22.68
N SER A 1129 16.41 -6.43 -23.42
CA SER A 1129 17.33 -5.33 -23.13
C SER A 1129 17.56 -4.55 -24.41
N LEU A 1130 17.98 -3.29 -24.30
CA LEU A 1130 18.21 -2.45 -25.47
C LEU A 1130 19.39 -2.97 -26.29
N ALA A 1131 20.48 -3.37 -25.62
CA ALA A 1131 21.58 -4.10 -26.25
C ALA A 1131 21.09 -5.35 -26.99
N GLY A 1132 20.21 -6.16 -26.39
CA GLY A 1132 19.64 -7.33 -27.05
C GLY A 1132 18.83 -6.96 -28.30
N VAL A 1133 18.03 -5.90 -28.20
CA VAL A 1133 17.24 -5.37 -29.32
C VAL A 1133 18.14 -4.86 -30.45
N PHE A 1134 19.20 -4.13 -30.14
CA PHE A 1134 20.17 -3.63 -31.13
C PHE A 1134 20.94 -4.76 -31.78
N LYS A 1135 21.33 -5.78 -31.01
CA LYS A 1135 21.90 -7.01 -31.55
C LYS A 1135 20.93 -7.71 -32.49
N GLY A 1136 19.65 -7.75 -32.11
CA GLY A 1136 18.56 -8.25 -32.95
C GLY A 1136 18.44 -7.47 -34.26
N HIS A 1137 18.51 -6.15 -34.20
CA HIS A 1137 18.43 -5.28 -35.36
C HIS A 1137 19.54 -5.54 -36.36
N SER A 1138 20.80 -5.58 -35.93
CA SER A 1138 21.92 -5.82 -36.85
C SER A 1138 21.79 -7.15 -37.59
N VAL A 1139 21.15 -8.16 -36.98
CA VAL A 1139 20.96 -9.48 -37.61
C VAL A 1139 19.67 -9.56 -38.43
N GLU A 1140 18.62 -8.84 -38.04
CA GLU A 1140 17.30 -8.88 -38.66
C GLU A 1140 16.63 -7.49 -38.69
N PRO A 1141 17.13 -6.57 -39.54
CA PRO A 1141 16.74 -5.16 -39.49
C PRO A 1141 15.28 -4.93 -39.90
N LEU A 1142 14.73 -5.79 -40.77
CA LEU A 1142 13.38 -5.67 -41.33
C LEU A 1142 12.24 -5.76 -40.29
N GLY A 1143 12.52 -6.34 -39.11
CA GLY A 1143 11.54 -6.52 -38.03
C GLY A 1143 11.67 -5.50 -36.90
N SER A 1144 12.65 -4.59 -36.97
CA SER A 1144 13.03 -3.71 -35.89
C SER A 1144 12.24 -2.39 -35.87
N PRO A 1145 12.03 -1.77 -34.70
CA PRO A 1145 11.46 -0.43 -34.60
C PRO A 1145 12.45 0.70 -34.93
N TYR A 1146 13.68 0.39 -35.38
CA TYR A 1146 14.72 1.38 -35.67
C TYR A 1146 15.04 1.49 -37.17
N LEU A 1147 15.48 2.68 -37.57
CA LEU A 1147 16.17 2.99 -38.81
C LEU A 1147 17.68 3.08 -38.50
N SER A 1148 18.52 2.53 -39.36
CA SER A 1148 20.00 2.66 -39.29
C SER A 1148 20.47 3.92 -40.02
N GLY A 1149 21.11 4.84 -39.31
CA GLY A 1149 21.93 5.92 -39.86
C GLY A 1149 23.43 5.59 -39.79
N SER A 1150 24.26 6.35 -40.49
CA SER A 1150 25.73 6.25 -40.45
C SER A 1150 26.41 7.48 -41.06
N VAL A 1151 27.72 7.43 -41.29
CA VAL A 1151 28.45 8.43 -42.08
C VAL A 1151 28.23 8.24 -43.58
N LEU A 1152 28.49 9.29 -44.38
CA LEU A 1152 28.28 9.27 -45.83
C LEU A 1152 28.96 8.07 -46.52
N SER A 1153 30.24 7.82 -46.22
CA SER A 1153 30.99 6.71 -46.84
C SER A 1153 30.37 5.34 -46.57
N VAL A 1154 29.70 5.15 -45.43
CA VAL A 1154 29.08 3.86 -45.08
C VAL A 1154 27.70 3.77 -45.73
N ALA A 1155 26.91 4.84 -45.65
CA ALA A 1155 25.61 4.91 -46.31
C ALA A 1155 25.69 4.71 -47.83
N ASP A 1156 26.71 5.30 -48.47
CA ASP A 1156 26.96 5.16 -49.91
C ASP A 1156 27.38 3.74 -50.29
N ASN A 1157 28.22 3.08 -49.50
CA ASN A 1157 28.54 1.67 -49.73
C ASN A 1157 27.27 0.79 -49.70
N PHE A 1158 26.35 1.03 -48.77
CA PHE A 1158 25.10 0.27 -48.71
C PHE A 1158 24.14 0.61 -49.87
N ALA A 1159 24.10 1.85 -50.32
CA ALA A 1159 23.20 2.28 -51.40
C ALA A 1159 23.72 1.93 -52.80
N SER A 1160 25.04 2.04 -53.04
CA SER A 1160 25.68 1.82 -54.33
C SER A 1160 25.71 0.35 -54.79
N GLU A 1161 25.52 -0.61 -53.87
CA GLU A 1161 25.35 -2.03 -54.20
C GLU A 1161 24.11 -2.31 -55.08
N TYR A 1162 23.18 -1.35 -55.19
CA TYR A 1162 21.95 -1.47 -55.97
C TYR A 1162 21.77 -0.26 -56.91
N GLN A 1163 21.67 -0.50 -58.23
CA GLN A 1163 21.52 0.58 -59.21
C GLN A 1163 20.25 1.43 -58.98
N GLY A 1164 20.42 2.75 -58.94
CA GLY A 1164 19.32 3.71 -58.84
C GLY A 1164 18.85 4.06 -57.41
N GLN A 1165 19.59 3.63 -56.39
CA GLN A 1165 19.26 3.98 -55.00
C GLN A 1165 19.67 5.40 -54.63
N LYS A 1166 19.01 5.91 -53.58
CA LYS A 1166 19.20 7.25 -53.05
C LYS A 1166 19.76 7.20 -51.63
N ILE A 1167 20.41 8.27 -51.22
CA ILE A 1167 20.90 8.50 -49.85
C ILE A 1167 20.12 9.66 -49.27
N ALA A 1168 19.62 9.51 -48.05
CA ALA A 1168 19.07 10.61 -47.27
C ALA A 1168 20.13 11.15 -46.32
N ALA A 1169 20.36 12.47 -46.35
CA ALA A 1169 21.10 13.19 -45.33
C ALA A 1169 20.12 13.70 -44.27
N LEU A 1170 20.39 13.38 -43.01
CA LEU A 1170 19.49 13.51 -41.87
C LEU A 1170 20.09 14.44 -40.83
N LYS A 1171 19.31 15.41 -40.37
CA LYS A 1171 19.60 16.28 -39.24
C LYS A 1171 19.16 15.59 -37.94
N MET A 1172 20.09 15.00 -37.19
CA MET A 1172 19.78 14.24 -35.97
C MET A 1172 20.31 14.93 -34.71
N SER A 1173 19.48 15.02 -33.67
CA SER A 1173 19.91 15.42 -32.33
C SER A 1173 20.60 14.25 -31.60
N GLU A 1174 21.56 14.55 -30.72
CA GLU A 1174 22.25 13.54 -29.89
C GLU A 1174 21.30 12.72 -29.00
N ASN A 1175 20.13 13.26 -28.64
CA ASN A 1175 19.12 12.53 -27.87
C ASN A 1175 18.07 11.85 -28.75
N ARG A 1176 18.16 11.98 -30.09
CA ARG A 1176 17.22 11.40 -31.05
C ARG A 1176 17.71 10.07 -31.63
N SER A 1177 19.00 9.75 -31.50
CA SER A 1177 19.62 8.51 -31.98
C SER A 1177 20.46 7.85 -30.88
N LEU A 1178 20.92 6.62 -31.12
CA LEU A 1178 21.87 5.95 -30.25
C LEU A 1178 22.79 5.02 -31.03
N LEU A 1179 24.10 5.07 -30.79
CA LEU A 1179 25.05 4.17 -31.45
C LEU A 1179 24.84 2.71 -31.03
N ASN A 1180 24.86 1.81 -32.01
CA ASN A 1180 24.78 0.37 -31.78
C ASN A 1180 26.13 -0.19 -31.33
N LEU A 1181 26.39 -0.12 -30.03
CA LEU A 1181 27.63 -0.58 -29.41
C LEU A 1181 27.88 -2.10 -29.53
N VAL A 1182 26.87 -2.88 -29.96
CA VAL A 1182 26.89 -4.35 -29.95
C VAL A 1182 26.80 -4.97 -31.35
N SER A 1183 26.85 -4.16 -32.42
CA SER A 1183 26.92 -4.67 -33.79
C SER A 1183 28.25 -5.40 -34.02
N ASN A 1184 28.19 -6.58 -34.66
CA ASN A 1184 29.41 -7.33 -35.04
C ASN A 1184 29.88 -6.97 -36.46
N TYR A 1185 29.12 -6.16 -37.20
CA TYR A 1185 29.44 -5.78 -38.56
C TYR A 1185 30.49 -4.66 -38.62
N ASN A 1186 30.98 -4.23 -37.44
CA ASN A 1186 31.96 -3.17 -37.29
C ASN A 1186 31.49 -1.92 -38.06
N GLU A 1187 30.19 -1.67 -38.09
CA GLU A 1187 29.57 -0.55 -38.78
C GLU A 1187 29.32 0.57 -37.77
N LEU A 1188 29.41 1.84 -38.21
CA LEU A 1188 28.99 2.97 -37.39
C LEU A 1188 27.47 3.09 -37.54
N GLU A 1189 26.72 2.22 -36.86
CA GLU A 1189 25.26 2.18 -36.95
C GLU A 1189 24.62 3.02 -35.86
N GLU A 1190 23.87 4.02 -36.29
CA GLU A 1190 23.04 4.87 -35.42
C GLU A 1190 21.59 4.40 -35.46
N MET A 1191 21.04 4.13 -34.29
CA MET A 1191 19.69 3.63 -34.11
C MET A 1191 18.73 4.80 -33.97
N ILE A 1192 17.97 5.09 -35.04
CA ILE A 1192 16.96 6.15 -35.07
C ILE A 1192 15.58 5.53 -34.82
N PRO A 1193 14.84 5.91 -33.74
CA PRO A 1193 13.59 5.27 -33.38
C PRO A 1193 12.44 5.67 -34.30
N LEU A 1194 11.84 4.67 -34.95
CA LEU A 1194 10.58 4.64 -35.69
C LEU A 1194 10.42 5.55 -36.91
N ILE A 1195 10.73 6.84 -36.80
CA ILE A 1195 10.32 7.88 -37.77
C ILE A 1195 11.42 8.93 -37.91
N VAL A 1196 11.59 9.44 -39.13
CA VAL A 1196 12.34 10.67 -39.44
C VAL A 1196 11.36 11.66 -40.07
N PHE A 1197 11.26 12.86 -39.52
CA PHE A 1197 10.30 13.90 -39.93
C PHE A 1197 10.76 14.68 -41.17
N PRO A 1198 9.86 15.40 -41.87
CA PRO A 1198 10.21 16.22 -43.03
C PRO A 1198 11.32 17.24 -42.81
N ASP A 1199 11.29 17.93 -41.67
CA ASP A 1199 12.28 18.92 -41.25
C ASP A 1199 13.61 18.32 -40.76
N GLU A 1200 13.66 16.99 -40.56
CA GLU A 1200 14.88 16.24 -40.24
C GLU A 1200 15.61 15.75 -41.50
N ILE A 1201 15.00 15.82 -42.69
CA ILE A 1201 15.65 15.43 -43.95
C ILE A 1201 16.23 16.67 -44.63
N ILE A 1202 17.55 16.70 -44.75
CA ILE A 1202 18.30 17.80 -45.39
C ILE A 1202 18.21 17.65 -46.92
N SER A 1203 18.55 16.46 -47.42
CA SER A 1203 18.50 16.14 -48.84
C SER A 1203 18.29 14.65 -49.06
N ILE A 1204 17.76 14.32 -50.24
CA ILE A 1204 17.71 12.95 -50.74
C ILE A 1204 18.33 12.96 -52.14
N GLU A 1205 19.52 12.37 -52.27
CA GLU A 1205 20.34 12.44 -53.47
C GLU A 1205 20.61 11.05 -54.07
N PRO A 1206 20.87 10.91 -55.38
CA PRO A 1206 21.32 9.65 -55.96
C PRO A 1206 22.64 9.18 -55.35
N ALA A 1207 22.76 7.89 -55.06
CA ALA A 1207 24.02 7.28 -54.57
C ALA A 1207 25.10 7.24 -55.67
N GLY A 1208 26.38 7.19 -55.26
CA GLY A 1208 27.53 7.00 -56.15
C GLY A 1208 28.31 8.26 -56.54
N ASP A 1209 27.81 9.46 -56.22
CA ASP A 1209 28.55 10.74 -56.37
C ASP A 1209 28.64 11.47 -55.02
N THR A 1210 29.55 11.01 -54.17
CA THR A 1210 29.69 11.52 -52.80
C THR A 1210 30.06 13.01 -52.73
N GLU A 1211 30.76 13.54 -53.74
CA GLU A 1211 31.12 14.96 -53.80
C GLU A 1211 29.88 15.82 -54.04
N ALA A 1212 29.04 15.44 -55.02
CA ALA A 1212 27.78 16.13 -55.27
C ALA A 1212 26.81 16.06 -54.08
N ILE A 1213 26.76 14.92 -53.38
CA ILE A 1213 25.96 14.76 -52.16
C ILE A 1213 26.48 15.69 -51.06
N GLN A 1214 27.80 15.73 -50.86
CA GLN A 1214 28.44 16.59 -49.87
C GLN A 1214 28.12 18.07 -50.15
N ASP A 1215 28.34 18.54 -51.38
CA ASP A 1215 28.08 19.93 -51.78
C ASP A 1215 26.62 20.34 -51.53
N SER A 1216 25.66 19.48 -51.93
CA SER A 1216 24.22 19.70 -51.72
C SER A 1216 23.86 19.81 -50.23
N VAL A 1217 24.47 18.96 -49.39
CA VAL A 1217 24.21 18.95 -47.94
C VAL A 1217 24.82 20.18 -47.28
N GLU A 1218 26.07 20.52 -47.60
CA GLU A 1218 26.80 21.66 -47.05
C GLU A 1218 26.12 23.00 -47.36
N GLU A 1219 25.62 23.15 -48.59
CA GLU A 1219 24.82 24.31 -49.00
C GLU A 1219 23.59 24.48 -48.12
N LYS A 1220 22.86 23.39 -47.85
CA LYS A 1220 21.60 23.43 -47.08
C LYS A 1220 21.79 23.63 -45.58
N ILE A 1221 22.85 23.08 -45.00
CA ILE A 1221 23.14 23.26 -43.56
C ILE A 1221 23.93 24.54 -43.27
N GLY A 1222 24.47 25.20 -44.30
CA GLY A 1222 25.23 26.45 -44.17
C GLY A 1222 26.58 26.30 -43.48
N ARG A 1223 27.16 25.08 -43.49
CA ARG A 1223 28.49 24.77 -42.96
C ARG A 1223 29.10 23.58 -43.71
N PRO A 1224 30.44 23.47 -43.75
CA PRO A 1224 31.08 22.24 -44.18
C PRO A 1224 30.69 21.04 -43.31
N LEU A 1225 30.64 19.85 -43.92
CA LEU A 1225 30.49 18.60 -43.20
C LEU A 1225 31.80 18.29 -42.46
N LYS A 1226 31.67 17.77 -41.24
CA LYS A 1226 32.82 17.33 -40.44
C LYS A 1226 33.39 16.05 -41.07
N ASP A 1227 34.69 15.83 -40.97
CA ASP A 1227 35.29 14.56 -41.39
C ASP A 1227 34.63 13.33 -40.72
N THR A 1228 34.16 13.51 -39.47
CA THR A 1228 33.40 12.50 -38.71
C THR A 1228 31.99 12.25 -39.23
N GLU A 1229 31.42 13.12 -40.07
CA GLU A 1229 30.14 12.94 -40.77
C GLU A 1229 30.36 12.28 -42.15
N LEU A 1230 31.55 12.45 -42.74
CA LEU A 1230 31.89 11.96 -44.08
C LEU A 1230 32.45 10.53 -44.08
N LYS A 1231 33.43 10.25 -43.20
CA LYS A 1231 34.28 9.06 -43.31
C LYS A 1231 34.35 8.29 -42.01
N ARG A 1232 34.11 6.98 -42.09
CA ARG A 1232 34.24 6.08 -40.94
C ARG A 1232 35.66 6.08 -40.36
N SER A 1233 36.67 6.13 -41.22
CA SER A 1233 38.07 6.16 -40.79
C SER A 1233 38.38 7.37 -39.92
N ALA A 1234 37.75 8.53 -40.17
CA ALA A 1234 37.92 9.73 -39.35
C ALA A 1234 37.34 9.52 -37.95
N VAL A 1235 36.15 8.92 -37.86
CA VAL A 1235 35.53 8.57 -36.58
C VAL A 1235 36.35 7.54 -35.81
N GLN A 1236 36.91 6.54 -36.49
CA GLN A 1236 37.72 5.50 -35.85
C GLN A 1236 39.16 5.93 -35.54
N SER A 1237 39.68 6.95 -36.23
CA SER A 1237 40.99 7.55 -35.95
C SER A 1237 40.97 8.50 -34.75
N ASP A 1238 39.78 8.97 -34.37
CA ASP A 1238 39.58 9.65 -33.09
C ASP A 1238 39.80 8.62 -31.96
N SER A 1239 40.88 8.81 -31.20
CA SER A 1239 41.25 7.91 -30.10
C SER A 1239 40.13 7.76 -29.06
N ASP A 1240 39.27 8.76 -28.96
CA ASP A 1240 38.29 8.89 -27.89
C ASP A 1240 36.88 8.52 -28.35
N TYR A 1241 36.66 8.22 -29.64
CA TYR A 1241 35.32 7.91 -30.16
C TYR A 1241 34.62 6.78 -29.38
N LYS A 1242 35.34 5.71 -29.05
CA LYS A 1242 34.77 4.58 -28.30
C LYS A 1242 34.32 5.00 -26.90
N ILE A 1243 35.05 5.92 -26.28
CA ILE A 1243 34.72 6.48 -24.97
C ILE A 1243 33.48 7.36 -25.09
N ARG A 1244 33.45 8.28 -26.06
CA ARG A 1244 32.29 9.14 -26.35
C ARG A 1244 31.02 8.34 -26.63
N ALA A 1245 31.10 7.33 -27.51
CA ALA A 1245 29.98 6.45 -27.83
C ALA A 1245 29.44 5.70 -26.60
N THR A 1246 30.34 5.29 -25.68
CA THR A 1246 29.95 4.62 -24.44
C THR A 1246 29.28 5.59 -23.46
N LEU A 1247 29.78 6.81 -23.35
CA LEU A 1247 29.21 7.88 -22.52
C LEU A 1247 27.82 8.29 -23.01
N GLU A 1248 27.65 8.47 -24.32
CA GLU A 1248 26.37 8.77 -24.96
C GLU A 1248 25.35 7.66 -24.70
N TRP A 1249 25.76 6.40 -24.89
CA TRP A 1249 24.94 5.25 -24.56
C TRP A 1249 24.48 5.25 -23.10
N TRP A 1250 25.41 5.41 -22.16
CA TRP A 1250 25.11 5.46 -20.73
C TRP A 1250 24.12 6.59 -20.41
N LYS A 1251 24.36 7.79 -20.93
CA LYS A 1251 23.48 8.96 -20.76
C LYS A 1251 22.06 8.69 -21.25
N GLN A 1252 21.87 7.92 -22.32
CA GLN A 1252 20.53 7.57 -22.82
C GLN A 1252 19.85 6.50 -21.96
N ILE A 1253 20.57 5.47 -21.55
CA ILE A 1253 19.94 4.31 -20.88
C ILE A 1253 19.84 4.43 -19.36
N ASP A 1254 20.58 5.34 -18.72
CA ASP A 1254 20.56 5.50 -17.26
C ASP A 1254 19.15 5.92 -16.79
N PRO A 1255 18.48 5.08 -15.98
CA PRO A 1255 17.14 5.34 -15.48
C PRO A 1255 17.13 6.23 -14.21
N THR A 1256 18.26 6.84 -13.84
CA THR A 1256 18.30 7.80 -12.73
C THR A 1256 17.33 8.96 -12.98
N GLY A 1257 16.37 9.13 -12.07
CA GLY A 1257 15.27 10.12 -12.21
C GLY A 1257 14.02 9.59 -12.94
N ILE A 1258 14.08 8.40 -13.55
CA ILE A 1258 13.00 7.76 -14.31
C ILE A 1258 12.79 6.34 -13.74
N THR A 1259 11.91 6.19 -12.74
CA THR A 1259 11.51 4.86 -12.25
C THR A 1259 10.16 4.46 -12.84
N PRO A 1260 9.81 3.16 -12.91
CA PRO A 1260 8.45 2.74 -13.28
C PRO A 1260 7.34 3.36 -12.41
N THR A 1261 7.68 3.80 -11.19
CA THR A 1261 6.80 4.51 -10.25
C THR A 1261 6.80 6.04 -10.41
N ASN A 1262 7.90 6.65 -10.85
CA ASN A 1262 8.07 8.11 -11.00
C ASN A 1262 7.97 8.60 -12.44
N SER A 1263 7.88 7.69 -13.41
CA SER A 1263 7.42 8.02 -14.76
C SER A 1263 6.07 8.69 -14.61
N THR A 1264 5.99 9.98 -14.94
CA THR A 1264 4.72 10.76 -15.00
C THR A 1264 3.69 10.14 -15.93
N LYS A 1265 4.09 9.10 -16.67
CA LYS A 1265 3.30 8.36 -17.65
C LYS A 1265 3.37 6.86 -17.37
N THR A 1266 2.87 6.45 -16.21
CA THR A 1266 2.55 5.04 -15.95
C THR A 1266 1.41 4.59 -16.88
N CYS A 1267 1.24 3.28 -17.11
CA CYS A 1267 0.09 2.74 -17.87
C CYS A 1267 -1.27 3.30 -17.39
N LYS A 1268 -1.38 3.63 -16.10
CA LYS A 1268 -2.56 4.26 -15.49
C LYS A 1268 -2.70 5.74 -15.89
N GLY A 1269 -1.59 6.47 -16.01
CA GLY A 1269 -1.53 7.86 -16.48
C GLY A 1269 -1.92 8.04 -17.95
N VAL A 1270 -1.43 7.17 -18.84
CA VAL A 1270 -1.81 7.19 -20.28
C VAL A 1270 -3.29 6.86 -20.46
N ILE A 1271 -3.81 5.85 -19.73
CA ILE A 1271 -5.25 5.54 -19.73
C ILE A 1271 -6.07 6.73 -19.23
N LYS A 1272 -5.63 7.39 -18.14
CA LYS A 1272 -6.32 8.57 -17.58
C LYS A 1272 -6.26 9.77 -18.53
N MET A 1273 -5.14 10.01 -19.22
CA MET A 1273 -4.99 11.11 -20.19
C MET A 1273 -5.94 10.96 -21.39
N PHE A 1274 -6.12 9.74 -21.92
CA PHE A 1274 -6.96 9.53 -23.10
C PHE A 1274 -8.44 9.27 -22.79
N LEU A 1275 -8.77 8.73 -21.61
CA LEU A 1275 -10.18 8.55 -21.19
C LEU A 1275 -10.79 9.78 -20.53
N SER A 1276 -10.00 10.77 -20.12
CA SER A 1276 -10.52 12.06 -19.61
C SER A 1276 -10.77 13.10 -20.70
N GLN A 1277 -10.39 12.81 -21.94
CA GLN A 1277 -10.61 13.66 -23.12
C GLN A 1277 -11.73 13.13 -24.05
N GLN A 1278 -12.43 12.07 -23.63
CA GLN A 1278 -13.73 11.64 -24.16
C GLN A 1278 -14.82 12.07 -23.17
#